data_AF-A0A1H8L425-F1
#
_entry.id   AF-A0A1H8L425-F1
#
_cell.length_a   1.000
_cell.length_b   1.000
_cell.length_c   1.000
_cell.angle_alpha   90.00
_cell.angle_beta   90.00
_cell.angle_gamma   90.00
#
_symmetry.space_group_name_H-M   'P 1'
#
loop_
_entity.id
_entity.type
_entity.pdbx_description
1 polymer ?
#
loop_
_entity_poly.entity_id
_entity_poly.type
_entity_poly.pdbx_seq_one_letter_code
_entity_poly.pdbx_strand_id
1 'polypeptide(L)'
;MRSNVLPRPELPSLWTTAQARSSDKSKQSSTGTGATDQPLPAVPDEPQTRPYIEIRPTDTPLDPGTVAHGIDVLVTALQEASQDGLWHTLMDSVQQPHVEWVLVSDGRSDAQIRYFVGTDDNELLPDVKHVLRTALPNSYELREVTWHPRQIYEQLPVAATPEDCHPHPAITPARPYVAGVEYCGHAKRRSDWQAPLAPFEEIIDNSEAPQHHRNQNQRESRRVPLATLIETMREANVPVIYQAVCRSYDDWTGDRRSYLQTLRDDEDWLMDLISQRSQEEKRAYQPPPEDQARIDAIRTRDPARSLLLSARAVVLTRTDPPLADSIARELTSVFGHVGTQFHEVRGQLRTDDDLHPANRKPPGAQVFHDLVDRTVYPATYTGPRTRLPGVSTTSRGLVVCPPELPNFCLLGGQGLTPDGKRALGTRARERTGVALPPPDLLAHYTGPGMSLCMPLTHDRDPYGQPLSLPPAEQDRHIVVGGRTGAGKSILVETAMLTNVDATAGLDILIDSKGGGTAEEYLRAHYAQHGDLDDVLYFDCTEVLPALSFFDIRALLDADVPHSEAAARVAGQYEEILRGLMGADRYDRAVDAPKVIRNHVKALFDPIHGDETFGHDDLYASLRRTMEMEAPPTVTTDGLEEYFDNLVERDREVFQKVLGGAVGRVDTIATDERLASVFNHTPGEGDAAFDFGELLDEDRVVIFDFGGMEDRMKRTLTLVLLSNLWTALKARAEAADAAADLPLVNLYLEEGAEVAETEVMDTLLSQGRSFGLSVLLGVQFPEQLKSSDPTTETYLEALNEVATTVVGNVSVTDDLAGALATEDMDPEAVARRLSALQRGEWFVQPAAPFGEPRPRPFLAESLAPPPGHPASDQPLTASEGQAFENAFESACDRTRKTAGLAHIDAGAVPAPDTEEESTDPTTDPNATAAELTDPDIRRDSLLPHTQRRPDCIAYDADAHTLRCTSCDNRYDPTVDGMRDAIECCHSLVDVDRDDIPVCEINLKLSPEEIEASEWSVTQLLFLQAVYNAQQLRFDVLEYDIVRDSMVRLREYVGIEYDAVLELVDAGILRDHGKEPHKLYSLAPDGREVIGESYSRGVEFGHGAGDLEESAQHVLLVELLRRYFVDEFAEDSASAVEQVVPYYELQEGEAPAASFMGDGEDTAEVESVERRRLDVAGLDADGEVVVVGEAERLNNDSHEAIPADYDKMAACEPEEAIWATLTRTDAHEVLETLNDPADGEPRVEKTYSKNTPARDIRIDTPGATEIYPISYLRRLLGEE
;
A
#
# COMPACT_ATOMS: atom_id res chain seq x y z
N MET A 1 -43.66 55.82 -32.67
CA MET A 1 -43.33 57.15 -33.22
C MET A 1 -42.76 58.00 -32.09
N ARG A 2 -41.49 58.37 -32.16
CA ARG A 2 -40.96 59.66 -32.64
C ARG A 2 -40.88 60.75 -31.55
N SER A 3 -39.64 61.21 -31.35
CA SER A 3 -39.16 62.58 -31.18
C SER A 3 -40.13 63.78 -31.02
N ASN A 4 -39.61 64.79 -30.30
CA ASN A 4 -39.73 66.25 -30.51
C ASN A 4 -40.99 67.06 -30.06
N VAL A 5 -40.72 68.15 -29.31
CA VAL A 5 -41.14 69.59 -29.49
C VAL A 5 -42.44 70.17 -28.84
N LEU A 6 -42.28 71.29 -28.07
CA LEU A 6 -43.08 72.54 -27.77
C LEU A 6 -44.66 72.55 -27.67
N PRO A 7 -45.37 73.61 -27.16
CA PRO A 7 -45.24 74.45 -25.93
C PRO A 7 -46.58 74.87 -25.19
N ARG A 8 -46.48 75.42 -23.94
CA ARG A 8 -47.37 76.22 -22.99
C ARG A 8 -48.85 76.64 -23.36
N PRO A 9 -49.78 77.04 -22.41
CA PRO A 9 -49.78 77.15 -20.92
C PRO A 9 -51.10 76.73 -20.17
N GLU A 10 -51.15 77.00 -18.84
CA GLU A 10 -52.31 77.17 -17.90
C GLU A 10 -52.75 76.05 -16.91
N LEU A 11 -52.96 76.51 -15.66
CA LEU A 11 -53.53 75.91 -14.43
C LEU A 11 -55.03 75.52 -14.57
N PRO A 12 -55.78 74.96 -13.58
CA PRO A 12 -55.47 74.66 -12.16
C PRO A 12 -56.01 73.29 -11.61
N SER A 13 -55.67 73.03 -10.33
CA SER A 13 -56.63 72.57 -9.29
C SER A 13 -56.92 71.05 -9.06
N LEU A 14 -56.72 70.65 -7.78
CA LEU A 14 -57.59 69.79 -6.92
C LEU A 14 -57.62 68.27 -7.23
N TRP A 15 -57.70 67.29 -6.32
CA TRP A 15 -57.94 67.09 -4.87
C TRP A 15 -57.40 65.69 -4.51
N THR A 16 -56.77 65.46 -3.33
CA THR A 16 -57.37 64.79 -2.13
C THR A 16 -57.81 63.33 -2.43
N THR A 17 -57.47 62.30 -1.65
CA THR A 17 -57.85 62.12 -0.23
C THR A 17 -57.23 60.85 0.39
N ALA A 18 -56.90 60.94 1.69
CA ALA A 18 -57.11 59.95 2.77
C ALA A 18 -56.33 58.62 2.75
N GLN A 19 -55.87 58.03 3.86
CA GLN A 19 -55.94 58.33 5.30
C GLN A 19 -54.93 57.36 5.99
N ALA A 20 -54.06 57.87 6.88
CA ALA A 20 -54.06 57.63 8.34
C ALA A 20 -53.71 56.18 8.78
N ARG A 21 -52.79 55.93 9.72
CA ARG A 21 -52.64 56.44 11.11
C ARG A 21 -51.17 56.26 11.52
N SER A 22 -50.41 57.26 11.97
CA SER A 22 -50.40 57.98 13.26
C SER A 22 -50.01 57.16 14.49
N SER A 23 -48.87 57.49 15.09
CA SER A 23 -48.68 57.89 16.51
C SER A 23 -47.20 57.72 16.87
N ASP A 24 -46.59 58.49 17.75
CA ASP A 24 -46.78 59.88 18.15
C ASP A 24 -45.42 60.33 18.72
N LYS A 25 -45.15 61.62 18.56
CA LYS A 25 -43.97 62.33 19.06
C LYS A 25 -43.91 62.38 20.59
N SER A 26 -42.71 62.30 21.15
CA SER A 26 -42.34 63.22 22.23
C SER A 26 -40.88 63.70 22.13
N LYS A 27 -40.77 65.04 22.16
CA LYS A 27 -39.57 65.87 22.13
C LYS A 27 -38.70 65.67 23.38
N GLN A 28 -37.38 65.84 23.26
CA GLN A 28 -36.69 66.97 23.89
C GLN A 28 -35.27 67.13 23.36
N SER A 29 -34.94 68.39 23.05
CA SER A 29 -33.63 68.88 22.65
C SER A 29 -32.74 69.12 23.87
N SER A 30 -31.49 68.67 23.83
CA SER A 30 -30.40 69.36 24.50
C SER A 30 -29.11 69.20 23.69
N THR A 31 -28.57 70.35 23.31
CA THR A 31 -27.27 70.60 22.68
C THR A 31 -26.10 69.95 23.43
N GLY A 32 -25.24 69.24 22.70
CA GLY A 32 -23.94 68.76 23.15
C GLY A 32 -23.09 68.35 21.94
N THR A 33 -21.96 69.00 21.76
CA THR A 33 -20.93 68.84 20.73
C THR A 33 -20.41 67.40 20.59
N GLY A 34 -20.34 66.90 19.36
CA GLY A 34 -19.63 65.68 18.97
C GLY A 34 -19.89 65.37 17.50
N ALA A 35 -18.86 65.45 16.66
CA ALA A 35 -18.94 65.03 15.26
C ALA A 35 -19.06 63.50 15.24
N THR A 36 -20.25 62.99 14.93
CA THR A 36 -20.49 61.56 14.75
C THR A 36 -20.10 61.15 13.34
N ASP A 37 -19.02 60.36 13.29
CA ASP A 37 -18.76 59.29 12.34
C ASP A 37 -20.08 58.60 11.97
N GLN A 38 -20.43 58.58 10.68
CA GLN A 38 -21.46 57.67 10.19
C GLN A 38 -20.78 56.33 9.91
N PRO A 39 -21.12 55.25 10.63
CA PRO A 39 -20.61 53.94 10.28
C PRO A 39 -21.14 53.57 8.88
N LEU A 40 -20.20 53.27 7.98
CA LEU A 40 -20.48 52.52 6.75
C LEU A 40 -21.26 51.24 7.12
N PRO A 41 -22.21 50.81 6.28
CA PRO A 41 -23.13 49.75 6.64
C PRO A 41 -22.37 48.47 7.04
N ALA A 42 -22.81 47.88 8.16
CA ALA A 42 -22.38 46.56 8.59
C ALA A 42 -22.55 45.57 7.42
N VAL A 43 -21.53 44.74 7.19
CA VAL A 43 -21.64 43.57 6.31
C VAL A 43 -22.12 42.42 7.17
N PRO A 44 -23.35 41.92 6.97
CA PRO A 44 -23.64 40.52 7.23
C PRO A 44 -24.14 39.85 5.95
N ASP A 45 -23.41 38.84 5.50
CA ASP A 45 -23.94 37.58 4.97
C ASP A 45 -22.72 36.70 4.64
N GLU A 46 -22.77 35.43 5.07
CA GLU A 46 -21.81 34.43 4.61
C GLU A 46 -21.77 34.46 3.07
N PRO A 47 -20.57 34.45 2.46
CA PRO A 47 -20.47 34.48 1.01
C PRO A 47 -21.17 33.26 0.40
N GLN A 48 -22.24 33.49 -0.36
CA GLN A 48 -22.93 32.41 -1.08
C GLN A 48 -21.96 31.77 -2.07
N THR A 49 -21.66 30.49 -1.85
CA THR A 49 -20.82 29.69 -2.74
C THR A 49 -21.50 29.52 -4.10
N ARG A 50 -20.69 29.39 -5.14
CA ARG A 50 -21.13 29.22 -6.53
C ARG A 50 -20.59 27.89 -7.06
N PRO A 51 -21.30 27.22 -7.99
CA PRO A 51 -20.80 26.00 -8.59
C PRO A 51 -19.64 26.30 -9.56
N TYR A 52 -18.63 25.42 -9.54
CA TYR A 52 -17.45 25.44 -10.39
C TYR A 52 -17.11 24.02 -10.83
N ILE A 53 -16.42 23.90 -11.96
CA ILE A 53 -15.71 22.69 -12.37
C ILE A 53 -14.25 22.88 -11.96
N GLU A 54 -13.78 22.11 -10.99
CA GLU A 54 -12.38 22.02 -10.62
C GLU A 54 -11.65 21.06 -11.57
N ILE A 55 -10.58 21.55 -12.18
CA ILE A 55 -9.76 20.81 -13.14
C ILE A 55 -8.49 20.39 -12.43
N ARG A 56 -8.20 19.09 -12.44
CA ARG A 56 -6.90 18.55 -12.03
C ARG A 56 -6.16 17.99 -13.24
N PRO A 57 -5.12 18.69 -13.73
CA PRO A 57 -4.35 18.22 -14.87
C PRO A 57 -3.53 16.96 -14.58
N THR A 58 -3.17 16.27 -15.65
CA THR A 58 -2.20 15.17 -15.64
C THR A 58 -0.98 15.55 -16.48
N ASP A 59 -0.02 14.63 -16.61
CA ASP A 59 1.11 14.71 -17.51
C ASP A 59 0.77 14.53 -19.00
N THR A 60 -0.52 14.36 -19.34
CA THR A 60 -0.96 14.16 -20.72
C THR A 60 -0.96 15.48 -21.52
N PRO A 61 -0.28 15.54 -22.68
CA PRO A 61 -0.24 16.70 -23.58
C PRO A 61 -1.62 17.21 -23.99
N LEU A 62 -1.76 18.53 -24.09
CA LEU A 62 -2.93 19.14 -24.74
C LEU A 62 -2.75 19.03 -26.25
N ASP A 63 -3.72 18.42 -26.94
CA ASP A 63 -3.73 18.37 -28.40
C ASP A 63 -4.28 19.70 -28.97
N PRO A 64 -3.53 20.44 -29.81
CA PRO A 64 -3.99 21.71 -30.35
C PRO A 64 -5.29 21.60 -31.16
N GLY A 65 -5.51 20.46 -31.83
CA GLY A 65 -6.70 20.20 -32.64
C GLY A 65 -7.96 20.06 -31.79
N THR A 66 -7.92 19.24 -30.73
CA THR A 66 -9.04 19.08 -29.80
C THR A 66 -9.32 20.36 -29.03
N VAL A 67 -8.27 21.08 -28.60
CA VAL A 67 -8.39 22.40 -27.96
C VAL A 67 -9.11 23.39 -28.89
N ALA A 68 -8.66 23.53 -30.14
CA ALA A 68 -9.28 24.43 -31.10
C ALA A 68 -10.77 24.08 -31.31
N HIS A 69 -11.09 22.78 -31.41
CA HIS A 69 -12.46 22.32 -31.57
C HIS A 69 -13.33 22.64 -30.35
N GLY A 70 -12.87 22.34 -29.13
CA GLY A 70 -13.63 22.59 -27.91
C GLY A 70 -13.90 24.09 -27.69
N ILE A 71 -12.93 24.97 -27.96
CA ILE A 71 -13.14 26.41 -27.85
C ILE A 71 -14.11 26.93 -28.93
N ASP A 72 -14.08 26.35 -30.12
CA ASP A 72 -15.07 26.64 -31.15
C ASP A 72 -16.50 26.26 -30.72
N VAL A 73 -16.67 25.12 -30.05
CA VAL A 73 -17.95 24.71 -29.44
C VAL A 73 -18.36 25.71 -28.36
N LEU A 74 -17.44 26.14 -27.50
CA LEU A 74 -17.69 27.15 -26.46
C LEU A 74 -18.22 28.47 -27.04
N VAL A 75 -17.57 28.97 -28.09
CA VAL A 75 -17.99 30.23 -28.74
C VAL A 75 -19.40 30.10 -29.30
N THR A 76 -19.72 28.93 -29.86
CA THR A 76 -21.06 28.64 -30.39
C THR A 76 -22.10 28.61 -29.27
N ALA A 77 -21.83 27.89 -28.17
CA ALA A 77 -22.71 27.81 -27.00
C ALA A 77 -22.97 29.20 -26.39
N LEU A 78 -21.92 30.02 -26.22
CA LEU A 78 -22.05 31.39 -25.72
C LEU A 78 -22.86 32.30 -26.66
N GLN A 79 -22.72 32.10 -27.98
CA GLN A 79 -23.48 32.85 -28.98
C GLN A 79 -24.95 32.46 -29.02
N GLU A 80 -25.26 31.16 -28.91
CA GLU A 80 -26.63 30.63 -28.87
C GLU A 80 -27.35 31.06 -27.59
N ALA A 81 -26.71 30.93 -26.43
CA ALA A 81 -27.26 31.38 -25.15
C ALA A 81 -27.46 32.91 -25.10
N SER A 82 -26.68 33.68 -25.87
CA SER A 82 -26.88 35.12 -26.05
C SER A 82 -28.03 35.47 -27.01
N GLN A 83 -28.56 34.52 -27.78
CA GLN A 83 -29.50 34.73 -28.90
C GLN A 83 -30.97 34.45 -28.57
N ASP A 84 -31.32 34.17 -27.32
CA ASP A 84 -32.71 33.87 -26.93
C ASP A 84 -33.68 35.06 -27.09
N GLY A 85 -34.27 35.12 -28.29
CA GLY A 85 -35.62 35.61 -28.53
C GLY A 85 -35.78 37.07 -28.94
N LEU A 86 -36.49 37.28 -30.06
CA LEU A 86 -37.11 38.55 -30.49
C LEU A 86 -37.99 39.21 -29.42
N TRP A 87 -38.37 38.48 -28.36
CA TRP A 87 -39.15 38.96 -27.23
C TRP A 87 -38.30 39.61 -26.12
N HIS A 88 -37.04 39.21 -25.92
CA HIS A 88 -36.14 39.80 -24.91
C HIS A 88 -35.53 41.14 -25.35
N THR A 89 -35.39 41.36 -26.66
CA THR A 89 -34.94 42.65 -27.23
C THR A 89 -35.93 43.81 -26.99
N LEU A 90 -37.16 43.52 -26.58
CA LEU A 90 -38.19 44.51 -26.20
C LEU A 90 -38.19 44.85 -24.70
N MET A 91 -37.51 44.05 -23.86
CA MET A 91 -37.42 44.23 -22.40
C MET A 91 -35.98 44.44 -21.92
N ASP A 92 -35.11 45.12 -22.67
CA ASP A 92 -33.82 45.73 -22.24
C ASP A 92 -32.86 44.90 -21.34
N SER A 93 -33.02 43.58 -21.23
CA SER A 93 -32.16 42.70 -20.45
C SER A 93 -31.92 41.39 -21.22
N VAL A 94 -31.10 41.45 -22.26
CA VAL A 94 -30.46 40.25 -22.79
C VAL A 94 -29.33 39.91 -21.82
N GLN A 95 -29.49 38.86 -21.02
CA GLN A 95 -28.37 38.32 -20.24
C GLN A 95 -27.39 37.70 -21.25
N GLN A 96 -26.16 38.23 -21.30
CA GLN A 96 -25.07 37.62 -22.05
C GLN A 96 -24.27 36.79 -21.07
N PRO A 97 -24.40 35.45 -21.08
CA PRO A 97 -23.66 34.60 -20.16
C PRO A 97 -22.16 34.75 -20.39
N HIS A 98 -21.40 34.57 -19.32
CA HIS A 98 -19.95 34.59 -19.35
C HIS A 98 -19.36 33.36 -18.68
N VAL A 99 -18.17 32.99 -19.11
CA VAL A 99 -17.39 31.89 -18.55
C VAL A 99 -16.10 32.47 -17.97
N GLU A 100 -15.71 31.97 -16.81
CA GLU A 100 -14.48 32.34 -16.13
C GLU A 100 -13.60 31.14 -15.86
N TRP A 101 -12.29 31.36 -15.88
CA TRP A 101 -11.26 30.47 -15.36
C TRP A 101 -10.59 31.15 -14.20
N VAL A 102 -10.41 30.44 -13.09
CA VAL A 102 -9.84 30.97 -11.86
C VAL A 102 -8.72 30.05 -11.38
N LEU A 103 -7.54 30.61 -11.11
CA LEU A 103 -6.46 29.94 -10.40
C LEU A 103 -6.32 30.57 -9.02
N VAL A 104 -6.21 29.76 -7.97
CA VAL A 104 -6.18 30.21 -6.58
C VAL A 104 -5.01 29.56 -5.85
N SER A 105 -4.05 30.36 -5.38
CA SER A 105 -2.96 29.94 -4.49
C SER A 105 -3.30 30.31 -3.05
N ASP A 106 -3.10 29.40 -2.12
CA ASP A 106 -3.33 29.61 -0.68
C ASP A 106 -2.26 30.46 0.01
N GLY A 107 -1.12 30.70 -0.65
CA GLY A 107 -0.05 31.55 -0.13
C GLY A 107 0.80 30.93 0.97
N ARG A 108 0.74 29.61 1.16
CA ARG A 108 1.62 28.89 2.11
C ARG A 108 3.00 28.67 1.50
N SER A 109 4.00 28.34 2.34
CA SER A 109 5.35 28.04 1.86
C SER A 109 5.44 26.82 0.95
N ASP A 110 4.58 25.83 1.17
CA ASP A 110 4.29 24.74 0.21
C ASP A 110 2.87 25.00 -0.34
N ALA A 111 2.77 25.93 -1.29
CA ALA A 111 1.50 26.46 -1.76
C ALA A 111 0.66 25.43 -2.50
N GLN A 112 -0.64 25.35 -2.17
CA GLN A 112 -1.62 24.62 -2.95
C GLN A 112 -2.31 25.55 -3.95
N ILE A 113 -2.38 25.14 -5.22
CA ILE A 113 -3.05 25.86 -6.29
C ILE A 113 -4.27 25.06 -6.76
N ARG A 114 -5.44 25.71 -6.81
CA ARG A 114 -6.68 25.15 -7.33
C ARG A 114 -7.07 25.82 -8.65
N TYR A 115 -7.62 25.06 -9.58
CA TYR A 115 -7.97 25.51 -10.93
C TYR A 115 -9.44 25.27 -11.23
N PHE A 116 -10.20 26.35 -11.39
CA PHE A 116 -11.64 26.31 -11.56
C PHE A 116 -12.10 26.89 -12.88
N VAL A 117 -13.24 26.41 -13.36
CA VAL A 117 -14.02 26.99 -14.46
C VAL A 117 -15.46 27.16 -14.01
N GLY A 118 -16.03 28.33 -14.21
CA GLY A 118 -17.41 28.62 -13.80
C GLY A 118 -18.11 29.53 -14.79
N THR A 119 -19.42 29.67 -14.62
CA THR A 119 -20.27 30.57 -15.41
C THR A 119 -21.31 31.23 -14.50
N ASP A 120 -21.77 32.42 -14.86
CA ASP A 120 -22.89 33.12 -14.19
C ASP A 120 -24.26 32.54 -14.49
N ASP A 121 -24.35 31.72 -15.54
CA ASP A 121 -25.53 30.97 -15.88
C ASP A 121 -25.37 29.51 -15.49
N ASN A 122 -26.04 29.10 -14.40
CA ASN A 122 -25.95 27.72 -13.92
C ASN A 122 -26.49 26.70 -14.94
N GLU A 123 -27.37 27.09 -15.87
CA GLU A 123 -27.87 26.20 -16.92
C GLU A 123 -26.81 25.92 -17.99
N LEU A 124 -25.82 26.82 -18.15
CA LEU A 124 -24.71 26.67 -19.10
C LEU A 124 -23.55 25.83 -18.54
N LEU A 125 -23.48 25.60 -17.22
CA LEU A 125 -22.36 24.88 -16.59
C LEU A 125 -22.14 23.46 -17.15
N PRO A 126 -23.18 22.64 -17.43
CA PRO A 126 -23.01 21.35 -18.10
C PRO A 126 -22.40 21.45 -19.50
N ASP A 127 -22.79 22.47 -20.28
CA ASP A 127 -22.22 22.71 -21.62
C ASP A 127 -20.75 23.13 -21.52
N VAL A 128 -20.40 23.93 -20.51
CA VAL A 128 -19.00 24.27 -20.21
C VAL A 128 -18.21 23.01 -19.85
N LYS A 129 -18.77 22.09 -19.05
CA LYS A 129 -18.13 20.80 -18.75
C LYS A 129 -17.92 19.97 -20.02
N HIS A 130 -18.90 19.93 -20.92
CA HIS A 130 -18.79 19.24 -22.21
C HIS A 130 -17.73 19.85 -23.12
N VAL A 131 -17.64 21.18 -23.16
CA VAL A 131 -16.57 21.91 -23.85
C VAL A 131 -15.19 21.52 -23.31
N LEU A 132 -15.04 21.51 -21.98
CA LEU A 132 -13.78 21.13 -21.33
C LEU A 132 -13.41 19.68 -21.63
N ARG A 133 -14.39 18.76 -21.64
CA ARG A 133 -14.19 17.36 -22.07
C ARG A 133 -13.73 17.21 -23.51
N THR A 134 -14.15 18.13 -24.38
CA THR A 134 -13.72 18.15 -25.78
C THR A 134 -12.31 18.73 -25.91
N ALA A 135 -11.99 19.77 -25.13
CA ALA A 135 -10.72 20.49 -25.23
C ALA A 135 -9.56 19.86 -24.44
N LEU A 136 -9.85 19.11 -23.38
CA LEU A 136 -8.85 18.55 -22.46
C LEU A 136 -8.73 17.02 -22.62
N PRO A 137 -7.57 16.44 -22.29
CA PRO A 137 -7.40 14.99 -22.28
C PRO A 137 -8.38 14.30 -21.33
N ASN A 138 -8.86 13.11 -21.70
CA ASN A 138 -9.75 12.31 -20.85
C ASN A 138 -9.13 11.89 -19.52
N SER A 139 -7.79 11.92 -19.42
CA SER A 139 -7.07 11.68 -18.17
C SER A 139 -7.22 12.82 -17.15
N TYR A 140 -7.67 14.01 -17.56
CA TYR A 140 -7.88 15.14 -16.66
C TYR A 140 -9.18 14.94 -15.86
N GLU A 141 -9.08 15.13 -14.55
CA GLU A 141 -10.24 15.04 -13.65
C GLU A 141 -10.98 16.38 -13.66
N LEU A 142 -12.30 16.34 -13.88
CA LEU A 142 -13.19 17.50 -13.85
C LEU A 142 -14.29 17.27 -12.80
N ARG A 143 -14.11 17.85 -11.61
CA ARG A 143 -15.03 17.65 -10.48
C ARG A 143 -15.90 18.87 -10.27
N GLU A 144 -17.17 18.66 -9.96
CA GLU A 144 -18.07 19.76 -9.59
C GLU A 144 -17.89 20.11 -8.11
N VAL A 145 -17.58 21.37 -7.83
CA VAL A 145 -17.33 21.88 -6.48
C VAL A 145 -18.09 23.19 -6.27
N THR A 146 -18.29 23.57 -5.00
CA THR A 146 -18.82 24.90 -4.67
C THR A 146 -17.74 25.73 -3.98
N TRP A 147 -17.58 26.97 -4.43
CA TRP A 147 -16.54 27.87 -3.91
C TRP A 147 -16.92 29.33 -4.08
N HIS A 148 -16.32 30.23 -3.30
CA HIS A 148 -16.45 31.68 -3.48
C HIS A 148 -15.11 32.40 -3.32
N PRO A 149 -14.76 33.40 -4.16
CA PRO A 149 -13.47 34.10 -4.08
C PRO A 149 -13.13 34.76 -2.74
N ARG A 150 -14.13 35.06 -1.90
CA ARG A 150 -13.90 35.60 -0.54
C ARG A 150 -13.47 34.55 0.48
N GLN A 151 -13.63 33.26 0.21
CA GLN A 151 -13.10 32.19 1.07
C GLN A 151 -11.57 32.22 1.14
N ILE A 152 -10.88 32.90 0.21
CA ILE A 152 -9.43 33.16 0.29
C ILE A 152 -9.03 33.91 1.58
N TYR A 153 -9.97 34.60 2.23
CA TYR A 153 -9.69 35.31 3.48
C TYR A 153 -9.40 34.37 4.65
N GLU A 154 -9.80 33.10 4.55
CA GLU A 154 -9.48 32.04 5.52
C GLU A 154 -7.99 31.66 5.47
N GLN A 155 -7.31 31.90 4.33
CA GLN A 155 -5.88 31.65 4.17
C GLN A 155 -5.00 32.81 4.66
N LEU A 156 -5.62 33.96 4.98
CA LEU A 156 -4.91 35.11 5.53
C LEU A 156 -4.79 34.99 7.05
N PRO A 157 -3.72 35.53 7.68
CA PRO A 157 -3.58 35.54 9.14
C PRO A 157 -4.85 36.06 9.84
N VAL A 158 -5.27 35.36 10.89
CA VAL A 158 -6.45 35.73 11.68
C VAL A 158 -6.19 37.09 12.35
N ALA A 159 -7.02 38.07 12.04
CA ALA A 159 -6.99 39.39 12.68
C ALA A 159 -8.32 39.60 13.39
N ALA A 160 -8.30 39.64 14.72
CA ALA A 160 -9.49 39.91 15.54
C ALA A 160 -9.63 41.41 15.82
N THR A 161 -8.51 42.11 15.88
CA THR A 161 -8.40 43.52 16.18
C THR A 161 -7.56 44.26 15.12
N PRO A 162 -7.74 45.58 14.95
CA PRO A 162 -6.88 46.36 14.05
C PRO A 162 -5.39 46.33 14.40
N GLU A 163 -5.03 45.97 15.64
CA GLU A 163 -3.64 45.85 16.10
C GLU A 163 -2.95 44.59 15.54
N ASP A 164 -3.74 43.57 15.16
CA ASP A 164 -3.26 42.34 14.52
C ASP A 164 -2.94 42.54 13.02
N CYS A 165 -3.27 43.71 12.48
CA CYS A 165 -3.03 44.08 11.09
C CYS A 165 -1.82 45.01 10.94
N HIS A 166 -1.18 44.98 9.77
CA HIS A 166 -0.19 46.00 9.43
C HIS A 166 -0.83 47.41 9.48
N PRO A 167 -0.15 48.43 10.03
CA PRO A 167 -0.71 49.78 10.22
C PRO A 167 -0.81 50.52 8.88
N HIS A 168 -1.82 50.17 8.09
CA HIS A 168 -2.09 50.73 6.76
C HIS A 168 -3.57 51.14 6.64
N PRO A 169 -3.91 52.31 6.09
CA PRO A 169 -5.29 52.80 6.03
C PRO A 169 -6.25 51.92 5.21
N ALA A 170 -5.72 51.12 4.28
CA ALA A 170 -6.52 50.17 3.48
C ALA A 170 -6.77 48.83 4.19
N ILE A 171 -6.07 48.54 5.30
CA ILE A 171 -6.14 47.25 6.00
C ILE A 171 -7.05 47.37 7.22
N THR A 172 -7.98 46.43 7.34
CA THR A 172 -8.80 46.21 8.54
C THR A 172 -8.96 44.70 8.77
N PRO A 173 -9.39 44.25 9.95
CA PRO A 173 -9.73 42.83 10.17
C PRO A 173 -10.63 42.24 9.08
N ALA A 174 -11.62 43.03 8.63
CA ALA A 174 -12.60 42.66 7.62
C ALA A 174 -12.13 42.87 6.17
N ARG A 175 -11.01 43.57 5.91
CA ARG A 175 -10.54 43.92 4.56
C ARG A 175 -9.01 43.86 4.47
N PRO A 176 -8.44 42.92 3.72
CA PRO A 176 -7.00 42.88 3.49
C PRO A 176 -6.56 43.97 2.50
N TYR A 177 -5.26 44.24 2.48
CA TYR A 177 -4.62 44.98 1.40
C TYR A 177 -4.65 44.15 0.11
N VAL A 178 -4.89 44.81 -1.02
CA VAL A 178 -4.90 44.17 -2.33
C VAL A 178 -3.92 44.87 -3.28
N ALA A 179 -3.02 44.08 -3.86
CA ALA A 179 -2.25 44.46 -5.04
C ALA A 179 -2.83 43.74 -6.27
N GLY A 180 -3.47 44.48 -7.16
CA GLY A 180 -4.11 43.96 -8.37
C GLY A 180 -3.27 44.14 -9.63
N VAL A 181 -3.42 43.23 -10.58
CA VAL A 181 -2.86 43.30 -11.93
C VAL A 181 -4.01 43.23 -12.93
N GLU A 182 -4.08 44.18 -13.84
CA GLU A 182 -5.03 44.17 -14.95
C GLU A 182 -4.31 43.98 -16.27
N TYR A 183 -4.59 42.89 -16.99
CA TYR A 183 -3.98 42.66 -18.29
C TYR A 183 -4.73 43.44 -19.36
N CYS A 184 -4.06 44.44 -19.93
CA CYS A 184 -4.63 45.35 -20.92
C CYS A 184 -4.05 45.08 -22.30
N GLY A 185 -4.85 45.25 -23.34
CA GLY A 185 -4.39 45.21 -24.72
C GLY A 185 -3.84 46.55 -25.15
N HIS A 186 -2.70 46.54 -25.84
CA HIS A 186 -1.99 47.71 -26.35
C HIS A 186 -1.88 47.60 -27.87
N ALA A 187 -2.68 48.40 -28.57
CA ALA A 187 -2.69 48.43 -30.03
C ALA A 187 -1.79 49.56 -30.57
N LYS A 188 -0.92 49.25 -31.55
CA LYS A 188 0.01 50.23 -32.15
C LYS A 188 -0.75 51.36 -32.87
N ARG A 189 -1.78 51.01 -33.65
CA ARG A 189 -2.81 51.93 -34.18
C ARG A 189 -4.18 51.64 -33.55
N ARG A 190 -5.12 52.59 -33.67
CA ARG A 190 -6.46 52.48 -33.06
C ARG A 190 -7.26 51.25 -33.45
N SER A 191 -7.04 50.73 -34.66
CA SER A 191 -7.72 49.54 -35.17
C SER A 191 -6.82 48.31 -35.22
N ASP A 192 -5.58 48.39 -34.68
CA ASP A 192 -4.65 47.25 -34.66
C ASP A 192 -5.06 46.15 -33.66
N TRP A 193 -6.02 46.41 -32.77
CA TRP A 193 -6.64 45.36 -31.95
C TRP A 193 -7.38 44.29 -32.79
N GLN A 194 -7.65 44.58 -34.07
CA GLN A 194 -8.20 43.64 -35.03
C GLN A 194 -7.13 42.70 -35.63
N ALA A 195 -5.85 42.96 -35.39
CA ALA A 195 -4.80 42.00 -35.68
C ALA A 195 -4.83 40.88 -34.61
N PRO A 196 -4.38 39.66 -34.94
CA PRO A 196 -4.39 38.55 -34.01
C PRO A 196 -3.32 38.69 -32.93
N LEU A 197 -3.61 38.08 -31.78
CA LEU A 197 -2.61 37.67 -30.80
C LEU A 197 -1.94 36.36 -31.27
N ALA A 198 -0.85 35.94 -30.63
CA ALA A 198 -0.25 34.65 -30.95
C ALA A 198 -1.27 33.52 -30.69
N PRO A 199 -1.57 32.63 -31.66
CA PRO A 199 -2.42 31.49 -31.43
C PRO A 199 -1.74 30.48 -30.50
N PHE A 200 -2.54 29.70 -29.80
CA PHE A 200 -2.06 28.74 -28.79
C PHE A 200 -1.13 27.66 -29.37
N GLU A 201 -1.46 27.15 -30.55
CA GLU A 201 -0.67 26.15 -31.29
C GLU A 201 0.77 26.63 -31.55
N GLU A 202 0.95 27.89 -31.96
CA GLU A 202 2.29 28.48 -32.17
C GLU A 202 3.12 28.56 -30.88
N ILE A 203 2.48 28.62 -29.71
CA ILE A 203 3.17 28.67 -28.42
C ILE A 203 3.56 27.27 -27.95
N ILE A 204 2.69 26.27 -28.16
CA ILE A 204 2.98 24.86 -27.82
C ILE A 204 4.02 24.25 -28.76
N ASP A 205 3.86 24.36 -30.08
CA ASP A 205 4.78 23.74 -31.07
C ASP A 205 6.23 24.22 -30.94
N ASN A 206 6.42 25.50 -30.57
CA ASN A 206 7.74 26.06 -30.35
C ASN A 206 8.43 25.55 -29.07
N SER A 207 7.68 24.87 -28.18
CA SER A 207 8.21 24.25 -26.96
C SER A 207 8.65 22.79 -27.16
N GLU A 208 8.20 22.11 -28.24
CA GLU A 208 8.46 20.68 -28.50
C GLU A 208 9.56 20.38 -29.55
N ALA A 209 10.25 21.38 -30.11
CA ALA A 209 11.26 21.16 -31.15
C ALA A 209 12.51 20.35 -30.67
N PRO A 210 12.96 19.31 -31.40
CA PRO A 210 14.10 18.47 -31.01
C PRO A 210 15.44 19.22 -30.90
N GLN A 211 16.32 18.71 -30.04
CA GLN A 211 17.55 19.30 -29.50
C GLN A 211 18.68 19.72 -30.49
N HIS A 212 18.49 19.72 -31.80
CA HIS A 212 19.56 20.02 -32.75
C HIS A 212 19.64 21.52 -33.14
N HIS A 213 20.69 22.18 -32.63
CA HIS A 213 21.25 23.46 -33.08
C HIS A 213 20.35 24.70 -33.06
N ARG A 214 19.99 25.19 -31.86
CA ARG A 214 19.70 26.63 -31.64
C ARG A 214 20.26 27.10 -30.29
N ASN A 215 20.77 28.33 -30.27
CA ASN A 215 21.44 28.96 -29.12
C ASN A 215 20.65 28.86 -27.81
N GLN A 216 21.33 28.45 -26.72
CA GLN A 216 20.78 28.29 -25.37
C GLN A 216 20.09 29.55 -24.82
N ASN A 217 20.51 30.76 -25.23
CA ASN A 217 19.92 32.03 -24.75
C ASN A 217 18.51 32.35 -25.25
N GLN A 218 17.92 31.55 -26.17
CA GLN A 218 16.52 31.71 -26.58
C GLN A 218 15.56 30.68 -25.97
N ARG A 219 16.09 29.62 -25.30
CA ARG A 219 15.25 28.54 -24.73
C ARG A 219 14.41 28.98 -23.53
N GLU A 220 14.83 30.00 -22.78
CA GLU A 220 14.05 30.50 -21.64
C GLU A 220 12.74 31.22 -22.04
N SER A 221 12.57 31.58 -23.32
CA SER A 221 11.66 32.67 -23.70
C SER A 221 10.27 32.31 -24.23
N ARG A 222 9.85 31.03 -24.23
CA ARG A 222 8.44 30.66 -24.57
C ARG A 222 7.92 29.44 -23.78
N ARG A 223 7.90 29.54 -22.45
CA ARG A 223 7.03 28.67 -21.64
C ARG A 223 5.57 29.05 -21.89
N VAL A 224 4.65 28.08 -21.79
CA VAL A 224 3.20 28.35 -21.83
C VAL A 224 2.88 29.44 -20.78
N PRO A 225 2.12 30.51 -21.12
CA PRO A 225 1.91 31.63 -20.21
C PRO A 225 1.38 31.23 -18.83
N LEU A 226 0.40 30.31 -18.79
CA LEU A 226 -0.14 29.82 -17.52
C LEU A 226 0.86 28.99 -16.71
N ALA A 227 1.82 28.30 -17.34
CA ALA A 227 2.86 27.61 -16.57
C ALA A 227 3.71 28.63 -15.81
N THR A 228 4.10 29.74 -16.46
CA THR A 228 4.84 30.84 -15.80
C THR A 228 4.02 31.44 -14.66
N LEU A 229 2.70 31.62 -14.85
CA LEU A 229 1.80 32.09 -13.80
C LEU A 229 1.79 31.16 -12.59
N ILE A 230 1.70 29.83 -12.81
CA ILE A 230 1.69 28.82 -11.74
C ILE A 230 2.98 28.90 -10.92
N GLU A 231 4.14 29.02 -11.57
CA GLU A 231 5.42 29.15 -10.86
C GLU A 231 5.44 30.40 -9.98
N THR A 232 5.04 31.56 -10.51
CA THR A 232 4.97 32.80 -9.71
C THR A 232 3.96 32.70 -8.57
N MET A 233 2.81 32.04 -8.79
CA MET A 233 1.79 31.83 -7.76
C MET A 233 2.24 30.85 -6.67
N ARG A 234 3.10 29.90 -7.01
CA ARG A 234 3.69 28.94 -6.06
C ARG A 234 4.75 29.59 -5.19
N GLU A 235 5.60 30.44 -5.78
CA GLU A 235 6.66 31.16 -5.05
C GLU A 235 6.10 32.28 -4.16
N ALA A 236 4.87 32.71 -4.43
CA ALA A 236 4.16 33.70 -3.64
C ALA A 236 3.78 33.12 -2.25
N ASN A 237 4.53 33.49 -1.21
CA ASN A 237 4.20 33.24 0.20
C ASN A 237 3.02 34.11 0.71
N VAL A 238 2.07 34.44 -0.16
CA VAL A 238 0.86 35.21 0.12
C VAL A 238 -0.24 34.75 -0.87
N PRO A 239 -1.53 34.76 -0.48
CA PRO A 239 -2.59 34.29 -1.36
C PRO A 239 -2.69 35.08 -2.67
N VAL A 240 -2.78 34.35 -3.79
CA VAL A 240 -2.90 34.93 -5.14
C VAL A 240 -4.13 34.34 -5.84
N ILE A 241 -4.91 35.18 -6.51
CA ILE A 241 -5.98 34.73 -7.40
C ILE A 241 -5.75 35.32 -8.79
N TYR A 242 -5.74 34.47 -9.81
CA TYR A 242 -5.84 34.88 -11.21
C TYR A 242 -7.22 34.52 -11.77
N GLN A 243 -7.79 35.39 -12.59
CA GLN A 243 -9.06 35.17 -13.27
C GLN A 243 -8.99 35.65 -14.73
N ALA A 244 -9.45 34.80 -15.64
CA ALA A 244 -9.79 35.15 -17.02
C ALA A 244 -11.30 34.97 -17.20
N VAL A 245 -12.03 36.03 -17.54
CA VAL A 245 -13.48 35.98 -17.78
C VAL A 245 -13.81 36.45 -19.18
N CYS A 246 -14.61 35.69 -19.92
CA CYS A 246 -14.98 36.01 -21.29
C CYS A 246 -16.47 35.80 -21.60
N ARG A 247 -16.95 36.50 -22.63
CA ARG A 247 -18.30 36.35 -23.21
C ARG A 247 -18.25 36.56 -24.71
N SER A 248 -19.33 36.20 -25.40
CA SER A 248 -19.49 36.50 -26.83
C SER A 248 -19.35 38.00 -27.13
N TYR A 249 -18.67 38.34 -28.22
CA TYR A 249 -18.51 39.71 -28.70
C TYR A 249 -19.28 39.95 -30.00
N ASP A 250 -19.70 41.20 -30.21
CA ASP A 250 -20.48 41.60 -31.40
C ASP A 250 -19.68 41.39 -32.70
N ASP A 251 -20.38 40.99 -33.77
CA ASP A 251 -19.78 40.85 -35.10
C ASP A 251 -19.22 42.18 -35.61
N TRP A 252 -17.90 42.22 -35.81
CA TRP A 252 -17.16 43.39 -36.27
C TRP A 252 -16.69 43.26 -37.73
N THR A 253 -17.34 42.41 -38.54
CA THR A 253 -17.04 42.24 -39.97
C THR A 253 -17.05 43.56 -40.74
N GLY A 254 -17.97 44.46 -40.38
CA GLY A 254 -18.05 45.81 -40.94
C GLY A 254 -16.81 46.64 -40.64
N ASP A 255 -16.38 46.67 -39.38
CA ASP A 255 -15.18 47.40 -38.93
C ASP A 255 -13.91 46.83 -39.57
N ARG A 256 -13.80 45.50 -39.69
CA ARG A 256 -12.70 44.83 -40.40
C ARG A 256 -12.61 45.27 -41.85
N ARG A 257 -13.74 45.28 -42.56
CA ARG A 257 -13.81 45.69 -43.96
C ARG A 257 -13.40 47.14 -44.12
N SER A 258 -13.89 48.02 -43.26
CA SER A 258 -13.52 49.43 -43.25
C SER A 258 -12.02 49.61 -43.03
N TYR A 259 -11.43 48.90 -42.06
CA TYR A 259 -10.01 49.07 -41.75
C TYR A 259 -9.10 48.50 -42.85
N LEU A 260 -9.42 47.33 -43.39
CA LEU A 260 -8.71 46.75 -44.53
C LEU A 260 -8.78 47.66 -45.77
N GLN A 261 -9.91 48.36 -45.97
CA GLN A 261 -10.04 49.33 -47.04
C GLN A 261 -9.15 50.55 -46.80
N THR A 262 -9.15 51.13 -45.59
CA THR A 262 -8.26 52.24 -45.23
C THR A 262 -6.78 51.91 -45.46
N LEU A 263 -6.33 50.69 -45.10
CA LEU A 263 -4.95 50.25 -45.31
C LEU A 263 -4.59 50.02 -46.80
N ARG A 264 -5.58 49.61 -47.62
CA ARG A 264 -5.39 49.36 -49.05
C ARG A 264 -5.46 50.62 -49.91
N ASP A 265 -6.22 51.63 -49.49
CA ASP A 265 -6.50 52.81 -50.31
C ASP A 265 -5.73 54.06 -49.81
N ASP A 266 -4.97 53.95 -48.71
CA ASP A 266 -4.29 55.07 -48.01
C ASP A 266 -5.26 56.24 -47.75
N GLU A 267 -6.48 55.90 -47.34
CA GLU A 267 -7.53 56.88 -47.04
C GLU A 267 -7.30 57.50 -45.66
N ASP A 268 -6.24 58.30 -45.54
CA ASP A 268 -6.13 59.27 -44.49
C ASP A 268 -7.04 60.45 -44.87
N TRP A 269 -8.27 60.46 -44.34
CA TRP A 269 -9.31 61.48 -44.62
C TRP A 269 -8.80 62.93 -44.53
N LEU A 270 -7.74 63.14 -43.76
CA LEU A 270 -7.05 64.42 -43.55
C LEU A 270 -6.19 64.83 -44.76
N MET A 271 -5.59 63.86 -45.47
CA MET A 271 -4.83 64.09 -46.70
C MET A 271 -5.71 64.23 -47.94
N ASP A 272 -6.83 63.49 -48.03
CA ASP A 272 -7.78 63.63 -49.15
C ASP A 272 -8.54 64.99 -49.11
N LEU A 273 -8.55 65.67 -47.95
CA LEU A 273 -9.05 67.04 -47.79
C LEU A 273 -8.04 68.11 -48.28
N ILE A 274 -6.74 67.79 -48.29
CA ILE A 274 -5.64 68.72 -48.61
C ILE A 274 -5.13 68.50 -50.05
N SER A 275 -5.21 67.28 -50.58
CA SER A 275 -4.80 66.90 -51.94
C SER A 275 -5.69 65.77 -52.46
N GLN A 276 -6.59 66.08 -53.40
CA GLN A 276 -7.40 65.06 -54.08
C GLN A 276 -6.48 64.22 -54.97
N ARG A 277 -6.19 62.98 -54.58
CA ARG A 277 -5.46 62.03 -55.44
C ARG A 277 -6.31 61.67 -56.66
N SER A 278 -5.68 61.57 -57.82
CA SER A 278 -6.33 61.11 -59.05
C SER A 278 -6.71 59.62 -58.97
N GLN A 279 -7.71 59.20 -59.77
CA GLN A 279 -8.11 57.78 -59.85
C GLN A 279 -6.96 56.84 -60.29
N GLU A 280 -5.97 57.35 -61.02
CA GLU A 280 -4.78 56.59 -61.42
C GLU A 280 -3.80 56.39 -60.26
N GLU A 281 -3.60 57.40 -59.40
CA GLU A 281 -2.76 57.30 -58.20
C GLU A 281 -3.36 56.37 -57.14
N LYS A 282 -4.69 56.38 -56.96
CA LYS A 282 -5.38 55.42 -56.07
C LYS A 282 -5.27 53.97 -56.58
N ARG A 283 -5.21 53.75 -57.91
CA ARG A 283 -5.05 52.41 -58.52
C ARG A 283 -3.60 51.91 -58.53
N ALA A 284 -2.62 52.80 -58.49
CA ALA A 284 -1.19 52.48 -58.49
C ALA A 284 -0.60 52.31 -57.08
N TYR A 285 -1.35 52.64 -56.03
CA TYR A 285 -0.89 52.49 -54.65
C TYR A 285 -0.72 51.01 -54.28
N GLN A 286 0.45 50.69 -53.73
CA GLN A 286 0.73 49.39 -53.10
C GLN A 286 1.01 49.66 -51.61
N PRO A 287 0.35 48.94 -50.68
CA PRO A 287 0.60 49.10 -49.27
C PRO A 287 2.09 48.88 -48.95
N PRO A 288 2.70 49.71 -48.07
CA PRO A 288 4.02 49.43 -47.54
C PRO A 288 4.12 48.03 -46.93
N PRO A 289 5.30 47.39 -46.88
CA PRO A 289 5.45 46.04 -46.34
C PRO A 289 4.86 45.83 -44.93
N GLU A 290 4.94 46.84 -44.06
CA GLU A 290 4.34 46.80 -42.71
C GLU A 290 2.80 46.81 -42.76
N ASP A 291 2.20 47.60 -43.65
CA ASP A 291 0.75 47.66 -43.82
C ASP A 291 0.23 46.41 -44.54
N GLN A 292 1.02 45.83 -45.45
CA GLN A 292 0.75 44.53 -46.05
C GLN A 292 0.78 43.40 -45.00
N ALA A 293 1.81 43.36 -44.14
CA ALA A 293 1.87 42.40 -43.03
C ALA A 293 0.68 42.54 -42.07
N ARG A 294 0.23 43.78 -41.81
CA ARG A 294 -0.98 44.04 -41.01
C ARG A 294 -2.26 43.55 -41.70
N ILE A 295 -2.39 43.80 -43.01
CA ILE A 295 -3.51 43.31 -43.82
C ILE A 295 -3.57 41.77 -43.78
N ASP A 296 -2.43 41.11 -43.93
CA ASP A 296 -2.36 39.65 -43.94
C ASP A 296 -2.72 39.08 -42.56
N ALA A 297 -2.24 39.71 -41.48
CA ALA A 297 -2.58 39.34 -40.11
C ALA A 297 -4.09 39.53 -39.80
N ILE A 298 -4.70 40.67 -40.17
CA ILE A 298 -6.14 40.91 -39.90
C ILE A 298 -7.04 39.92 -40.66
N ARG A 299 -6.59 39.41 -41.82
CA ARG A 299 -7.38 38.46 -42.63
C ARG A 299 -7.51 37.09 -42.00
N THR A 300 -6.60 36.69 -41.12
CA THR A 300 -6.64 35.36 -40.48
C THR A 300 -7.74 35.27 -39.42
N ARG A 301 -8.19 36.40 -38.85
CA ARG A 301 -9.23 36.43 -37.82
C ARG A 301 -10.63 36.29 -38.39
N ASP A 302 -11.48 35.56 -37.68
CA ASP A 302 -12.93 35.51 -37.93
C ASP A 302 -13.66 36.52 -37.03
N PRO A 303 -14.16 37.65 -37.58
CA PRO A 303 -14.85 38.67 -36.80
C PRO A 303 -16.22 38.24 -36.29
N ALA A 304 -16.85 37.22 -36.89
CA ALA A 304 -18.15 36.72 -36.45
C ALA A 304 -18.02 35.77 -35.24
N ARG A 305 -16.82 35.22 -35.01
CA ARG A 305 -16.49 34.30 -33.91
C ARG A 305 -15.41 34.93 -33.06
N SER A 306 -15.81 35.91 -32.25
CA SER A 306 -14.92 36.66 -31.37
C SER A 306 -15.48 36.71 -29.95
N LEU A 307 -14.59 36.74 -28.97
CA LEU A 307 -14.90 36.82 -27.55
C LEU A 307 -14.32 38.11 -26.96
N LEU A 308 -15.01 38.65 -25.98
CA LEU A 308 -14.52 39.75 -25.15
C LEU A 308 -13.98 39.17 -23.85
N LEU A 309 -12.67 39.24 -23.68
CA LEU A 309 -11.91 38.70 -22.54
C LEU A 309 -11.46 39.82 -21.61
N SER A 310 -11.58 39.61 -20.30
CA SER A 310 -10.93 40.40 -19.25
C SER A 310 -10.09 39.46 -18.39
N ALA A 311 -8.80 39.75 -18.25
CA ALA A 311 -7.89 38.98 -17.41
C ALA A 311 -7.30 39.85 -16.31
N ARG A 312 -7.24 39.32 -15.08
CA ARG A 312 -6.73 40.02 -13.90
C ARG A 312 -6.14 39.05 -12.88
N ALA A 313 -5.22 39.54 -12.07
CA ALA A 313 -4.73 38.84 -10.88
C ALA A 313 -4.80 39.76 -9.65
N VAL A 314 -4.86 39.17 -8.46
CA VAL A 314 -4.84 39.88 -7.18
C VAL A 314 -3.95 39.13 -6.20
N VAL A 315 -3.18 39.89 -5.42
CA VAL A 315 -2.36 39.39 -4.31
C VAL A 315 -2.91 40.04 -3.04
N LEU A 316 -3.21 39.22 -2.03
CA LEU A 316 -3.87 39.67 -0.80
C LEU A 316 -2.95 39.50 0.40
N THR A 317 -2.96 40.48 1.32
CA THR A 317 -2.19 40.39 2.57
C THR A 317 -2.81 41.24 3.69
N ARG A 318 -2.57 40.85 4.94
CA ARG A 318 -2.87 41.67 6.13
C ARG A 318 -1.62 42.23 6.80
N THR A 319 -0.44 41.74 6.43
CA THR A 319 0.80 41.88 7.19
C THR A 319 1.92 42.56 6.41
N ASP A 320 2.04 42.31 5.09
CA ASP A 320 3.18 42.77 4.28
C ASP A 320 2.75 43.30 2.90
N PRO A 321 2.24 44.55 2.83
CA PRO A 321 1.91 45.19 1.56
C PRO A 321 3.07 45.28 0.55
N PRO A 322 4.32 45.62 0.95
CA PRO A 322 5.46 45.62 0.03
C PRO A 322 5.71 44.29 -0.69
N LEU A 323 5.54 43.15 0.00
CA LEU A 323 5.64 41.82 -0.62
C LEU A 323 4.51 41.56 -1.62
N ALA A 324 3.27 41.94 -1.28
CA ALA A 324 2.15 41.82 -2.21
C ALA A 324 2.38 42.64 -3.49
N ASP A 325 2.93 43.85 -3.35
CA ASP A 325 3.28 44.73 -4.47
C ASP A 325 4.43 44.18 -5.33
N SER A 326 5.42 43.49 -4.75
CA SER A 326 6.51 42.88 -5.51
C SER A 326 6.01 41.71 -6.36
N ILE A 327 5.22 40.81 -5.77
CA ILE A 327 4.64 39.65 -6.47
C ILE A 327 3.69 40.13 -7.57
N ALA A 328 2.81 41.09 -7.27
CA ALA A 328 1.92 41.67 -8.27
C ALA A 328 2.70 42.33 -9.43
N ARG A 329 3.89 42.88 -9.17
CA ARG A 329 4.75 43.43 -10.23
C ARG A 329 5.34 42.35 -11.13
N GLU A 330 5.75 41.21 -10.58
CA GLU A 330 6.23 40.06 -11.35
C GLU A 330 5.13 39.48 -12.25
N LEU A 331 3.90 39.38 -11.72
CA LEU A 331 2.73 38.94 -12.48
C LEU A 331 2.44 39.82 -13.71
N THR A 332 2.89 41.09 -13.76
CA THR A 332 2.62 41.97 -14.92
C THR A 332 3.22 41.48 -16.25
N SER A 333 4.26 40.65 -16.21
CA SER A 333 4.96 40.14 -17.41
C SER A 333 4.45 38.82 -17.96
N VAL A 334 3.57 38.09 -17.25
CA VAL A 334 3.15 36.71 -17.56
C VAL A 334 2.66 36.52 -19.00
N PHE A 335 1.86 37.45 -19.53
CA PHE A 335 1.28 37.36 -20.88
C PHE A 335 2.02 38.20 -21.93
N GLY A 336 3.21 38.70 -21.62
CA GLY A 336 3.96 39.58 -22.53
C GLY A 336 4.28 38.95 -23.89
N HIS A 337 4.51 37.63 -23.93
CA HIS A 337 4.84 36.87 -25.14
C HIS A 337 3.64 36.45 -26.00
N VAL A 338 2.41 36.65 -25.51
CA VAL A 338 1.18 36.43 -26.30
C VAL A 338 0.97 37.55 -27.33
N GLY A 339 1.60 38.71 -27.09
CA GLY A 339 1.53 39.88 -27.98
C GLY A 339 2.22 39.67 -29.32
N THR A 340 1.68 40.30 -30.36
CA THR A 340 2.29 40.40 -31.69
C THR A 340 2.81 41.81 -31.95
N GLN A 341 3.48 42.03 -33.09
CA GLN A 341 4.01 43.34 -33.47
C GLN A 341 2.96 44.47 -33.63
N PHE A 342 1.67 44.13 -33.66
CA PHE A 342 0.57 45.08 -33.85
C PHE A 342 -0.32 45.22 -32.61
N HIS A 343 -0.46 44.14 -31.84
CA HIS A 343 -1.32 44.07 -30.65
C HIS A 343 -0.57 43.33 -29.54
N GLU A 344 -0.17 44.08 -28.51
CA GLU A 344 0.52 43.55 -27.34
C GLU A 344 -0.44 43.38 -26.15
N VAL A 345 -0.09 42.53 -25.19
CA VAL A 345 -0.76 42.41 -23.89
C VAL A 345 0.21 42.81 -22.79
N ARG A 346 -0.20 43.71 -21.90
CA ARG A 346 0.65 44.20 -20.80
C ARG A 346 -0.14 44.24 -19.49
N GLY A 347 0.43 43.73 -18.41
CA GLY A 347 -0.12 43.89 -17.07
C GLY A 347 0.06 45.31 -16.54
N GLN A 348 -1.00 45.88 -15.97
CA GLN A 348 -0.97 47.15 -15.26
C GLN A 348 -1.18 46.89 -13.77
N LEU A 349 -0.20 47.27 -12.95
CA LEU A 349 -0.27 47.21 -11.50
C LEU A 349 -1.28 48.25 -10.98
N ARG A 350 -2.14 47.83 -10.05
CA ARG A 350 -3.16 48.61 -9.34
C ARG A 350 -3.11 48.27 -7.86
N THR A 351 -2.52 49.14 -7.06
CA THR A 351 -2.37 48.87 -5.62
C THR A 351 -3.33 49.72 -4.80
N ASP A 352 -3.59 49.35 -3.56
CA ASP A 352 -4.41 50.18 -2.67
C ASP A 352 -3.72 51.50 -2.27
N ASP A 353 -2.41 51.60 -2.48
CA ASP A 353 -1.60 52.80 -2.29
C ASP A 353 -1.77 53.83 -3.41
N ASP A 354 -2.32 53.43 -4.56
CA ASP A 354 -2.53 54.31 -5.69
C ASP A 354 -3.49 55.46 -5.35
N LEU A 355 -3.16 56.67 -5.82
CA LEU A 355 -3.96 57.88 -5.57
C LEU A 355 -5.40 57.72 -6.09
N HIS A 356 -6.37 57.79 -5.17
CA HIS A 356 -7.80 57.70 -5.47
C HIS A 356 -8.61 58.78 -4.72
N PRO A 357 -9.77 59.21 -5.24
CA PRO A 357 -10.66 60.11 -4.51
C PRO A 357 -11.18 59.44 -3.23
N ALA A 358 -11.27 60.19 -2.12
CA ALA A 358 -11.66 59.67 -0.80
C ALA A 358 -13.03 58.93 -0.75
N ASN A 359 -13.90 59.13 -1.75
CA ASN A 359 -15.22 58.47 -1.84
C ASN A 359 -15.23 57.24 -2.77
N ARG A 360 -14.07 56.81 -3.29
CA ARG A 360 -13.96 55.63 -4.15
C ARG A 360 -13.20 54.53 -3.42
N LYS A 361 -13.50 53.27 -3.77
CA LYS A 361 -12.71 52.14 -3.29
C LYS A 361 -11.26 52.28 -3.78
N PRO A 362 -10.27 51.87 -2.96
CA PRO A 362 -8.89 51.75 -3.39
C PRO A 362 -8.76 50.95 -4.70
N PRO A 363 -7.83 51.29 -5.61
CA PRO A 363 -7.75 50.66 -6.92
C PRO A 363 -7.51 49.15 -6.88
N GLY A 364 -6.67 48.62 -5.99
CA GLY A 364 -6.47 47.18 -5.84
C GLY A 364 -7.74 46.46 -5.36
N ALA A 365 -8.39 46.98 -4.33
CA ALA A 365 -9.65 46.48 -3.80
C ALA A 365 -10.79 46.54 -4.85
N GLN A 366 -10.75 47.49 -5.78
CA GLN A 366 -11.66 47.52 -6.93
C GLN A 366 -11.40 46.36 -7.89
N VAL A 367 -10.14 46.00 -8.17
CA VAL A 367 -9.82 44.81 -9.00
C VAL A 367 -10.33 43.53 -8.35
N PHE A 368 -10.16 43.36 -7.04
CA PHE A 368 -10.72 42.20 -6.31
C PHE A 368 -12.24 42.19 -6.33
N HIS A 369 -12.89 43.34 -6.18
CA HIS A 369 -14.33 43.44 -6.30
C HIS A 369 -14.82 43.07 -7.70
N ASP A 370 -14.16 43.60 -8.73
CA ASP A 370 -14.49 43.29 -10.12
C ASP A 370 -14.29 41.78 -10.40
N LEU A 371 -13.30 41.14 -9.75
CA LEU A 371 -13.08 39.68 -9.77
C LEU A 371 -14.23 38.91 -9.15
N VAL A 372 -14.67 39.28 -7.94
CA VAL A 372 -15.81 38.66 -7.24
C VAL A 372 -17.10 38.78 -8.07
N ASP A 373 -17.29 39.92 -8.75
CA ASP A 373 -18.47 40.22 -9.56
C ASP A 373 -18.36 39.68 -11.01
N ARG A 374 -17.26 39.00 -11.35
CA ARG A 374 -17.00 38.47 -12.71
C ARG A 374 -17.11 39.54 -13.81
N THR A 375 -16.71 40.77 -13.49
CA THR A 375 -16.88 41.91 -14.39
C THR A 375 -16.07 41.74 -15.66
N VAL A 376 -16.75 41.77 -16.82
CA VAL A 376 -16.14 41.84 -18.16
C VAL A 376 -16.07 43.29 -18.62
N TYR A 377 -14.87 43.81 -18.85
CA TYR A 377 -14.69 45.19 -19.31
C TYR A 377 -14.95 45.34 -20.82
N PRO A 378 -15.57 46.46 -21.26
CA PRO A 378 -15.79 46.72 -22.69
C PRO A 378 -14.48 46.99 -23.43
N ALA A 379 -14.46 46.69 -24.73
CA ALA A 379 -13.35 47.03 -25.63
C ALA A 379 -13.32 48.54 -25.92
N THR A 380 -12.36 49.29 -25.36
CA THR A 380 -12.33 50.77 -25.44
C THR A 380 -11.35 51.35 -26.46
N TYR A 381 -10.81 50.52 -27.36
CA TYR A 381 -9.78 50.93 -28.33
C TYR A 381 -10.17 52.16 -29.19
N THR A 382 -11.45 52.30 -29.55
CA THR A 382 -11.97 53.34 -30.45
C THR A 382 -12.69 54.50 -29.73
N GLY A 383 -12.61 54.57 -28.40
CA GLY A 383 -13.30 55.56 -27.58
C GLY A 383 -12.88 57.02 -27.83
N PRO A 384 -13.70 58.01 -27.44
CA PRO A 384 -13.42 59.43 -27.70
C PRO A 384 -12.12 59.94 -27.05
N ARG A 385 -11.64 59.29 -25.97
CA ARG A 385 -10.37 59.63 -25.32
C ARG A 385 -9.14 59.13 -26.09
N THR A 386 -9.21 57.96 -26.72
CA THR A 386 -8.13 57.44 -27.58
C THR A 386 -8.02 58.25 -28.88
N ARG A 387 -8.98 59.16 -29.14
CA ARG A 387 -8.93 60.13 -30.24
C ARG A 387 -7.93 61.26 -30.08
N LEU A 388 -7.43 61.49 -28.86
CA LEU A 388 -6.47 62.56 -28.56
C LEU A 388 -5.03 62.20 -28.97
N PRO A 389 -4.25 63.13 -29.52
CA PRO A 389 -2.84 62.89 -29.86
C PRO A 389 -2.02 62.52 -28.62
N GLY A 390 -1.17 61.49 -28.73
CA GLY A 390 -0.26 61.06 -27.66
C GLY A 390 -0.87 60.15 -26.58
N VAL A 391 -2.17 59.84 -26.65
CA VAL A 391 -2.81 58.85 -25.78
C VAL A 391 -2.64 57.45 -26.38
N SER A 392 -2.11 56.50 -25.61
CA SER A 392 -1.95 55.12 -26.04
C SER A 392 -3.30 54.43 -26.25
N THR A 393 -3.41 53.63 -27.32
CA THR A 393 -4.63 52.86 -27.61
C THR A 393 -4.66 51.62 -26.73
N THR A 394 -5.24 51.76 -25.54
CA THR A 394 -5.30 50.70 -24.52
C THR A 394 -6.73 50.32 -24.16
N SER A 395 -6.93 49.05 -23.79
CA SER A 395 -8.24 48.54 -23.37
C SER A 395 -8.09 47.45 -22.29
N ARG A 396 -8.95 47.48 -21.28
CA ARG A 396 -9.06 46.41 -20.26
C ARG A 396 -9.84 45.20 -20.80
N GLY A 397 -10.68 45.39 -21.82
CA GLY A 397 -11.33 44.32 -22.58
C GLY A 397 -10.53 43.97 -23.83
N LEU A 398 -10.04 42.73 -23.90
CA LEU A 398 -9.35 42.14 -25.05
C LEU A 398 -10.38 41.51 -25.99
N VAL A 399 -10.26 41.74 -27.30
CA VAL A 399 -11.08 41.02 -28.29
C VAL A 399 -10.24 39.88 -28.83
N VAL A 400 -10.59 38.64 -28.50
CA VAL A 400 -9.84 37.43 -28.84
C VAL A 400 -10.66 36.52 -29.75
N CYS A 401 -9.99 35.77 -30.63
CA CYS A 401 -10.59 34.70 -31.45
C CYS A 401 -10.35 33.33 -30.79
N PRO A 402 -11.09 32.26 -31.21
CA PRO A 402 -10.98 30.93 -30.61
C PRO A 402 -9.54 30.40 -30.45
N PRO A 403 -8.62 30.53 -31.43
CA PRO A 403 -7.25 30.04 -31.29
C PRO A 403 -6.40 30.81 -30.25
N GLU A 404 -6.84 32.00 -29.83
CA GLU A 404 -6.07 32.91 -28.95
C GLU A 404 -6.49 32.77 -27.48
N LEU A 405 -7.75 32.39 -27.22
CA LEU A 405 -8.30 32.27 -25.86
C LEU A 405 -7.52 31.29 -24.97
N PRO A 406 -7.14 30.08 -25.43
CA PRO A 406 -6.44 29.10 -24.59
C PRO A 406 -5.18 29.62 -23.91
N ASN A 407 -4.48 30.60 -24.50
CA ASN A 407 -3.30 31.21 -23.88
C ASN A 407 -3.55 31.79 -22.49
N PHE A 408 -4.80 32.18 -22.20
CA PHE A 408 -5.19 32.82 -20.94
C PHE A 408 -5.88 31.86 -19.97
N CYS A 409 -6.30 30.69 -20.43
CA CYS A 409 -7.16 29.81 -19.65
C CYS A 409 -6.79 28.33 -19.65
N LEU A 410 -6.07 27.78 -20.64
CA LEU A 410 -5.74 26.36 -20.67
C LEU A 410 -4.26 26.09 -20.33
N LEU A 411 -4.04 25.06 -19.52
CA LEU A 411 -2.74 24.65 -19.01
C LEU A 411 -2.57 23.15 -19.21
N GLY A 412 -1.41 22.75 -19.73
CA GLY A 412 -1.00 21.36 -19.84
C GLY A 412 0.03 20.97 -18.78
N GLY A 413 -0.16 19.87 -18.06
CA GLY A 413 0.69 19.51 -16.90
C GLY A 413 2.16 19.19 -17.25
N GLN A 414 2.44 18.68 -18.44
CA GLN A 414 3.78 18.48 -19.02
C GLN A 414 4.62 19.77 -19.11
N GLY A 415 3.98 20.94 -19.21
CA GLY A 415 4.68 22.23 -19.25
C GLY A 415 5.05 22.80 -17.87
N LEU A 416 4.63 22.14 -16.78
CA LEU A 416 4.88 22.57 -15.40
C LEU A 416 6.19 22.00 -14.86
N THR A 417 6.87 22.76 -14.00
CA THR A 417 7.98 22.23 -13.20
C THR A 417 7.48 21.19 -12.18
N PRO A 418 8.35 20.37 -11.58
CA PRO A 418 7.95 19.47 -10.49
C PRO A 418 7.22 20.18 -9.35
N ASP A 419 7.67 21.38 -8.97
CA ASP A 419 7.02 22.20 -7.93
C ASP A 419 5.64 22.71 -8.38
N GLY A 420 5.52 23.16 -9.64
CA GLY A 420 4.24 23.56 -10.21
C GLY A 420 3.24 22.40 -10.32
N LYS A 421 3.71 21.20 -10.69
CA LYS A 421 2.94 19.95 -10.70
C LYS A 421 2.43 19.60 -9.30
N ARG A 422 3.31 19.66 -8.30
CA ARG A 422 2.98 19.43 -6.89
C ARG A 422 1.96 20.44 -6.37
N ALA A 423 2.16 21.74 -6.61
CA ALA A 423 1.28 22.81 -6.16
C ALA A 423 -0.14 22.67 -6.74
N LEU A 424 -0.25 22.34 -8.04
CA LEU A 424 -1.55 22.11 -8.69
C LEU A 424 -2.19 20.75 -8.35
N GLY A 425 -1.44 19.87 -7.68
CA GLY A 425 -1.86 18.50 -7.37
C GLY A 425 -2.04 17.64 -8.62
N THR A 426 -1.19 17.80 -9.65
CA THR A 426 -1.27 16.99 -10.87
C THR A 426 -1.11 15.52 -10.54
N ARG A 427 -1.93 14.66 -11.15
CA ARG A 427 -1.85 13.21 -10.94
C ARG A 427 -1.06 12.55 -12.05
N ALA A 428 -0.21 11.61 -11.64
CA ALA A 428 0.44 10.69 -12.57
C ALA A 428 -0.62 9.76 -13.19
N ARG A 429 -0.37 9.30 -14.41
CA ARG A 429 -1.34 8.56 -15.25
C ARG A 429 -1.85 7.27 -14.59
N GLU A 430 -1.00 6.60 -13.83
CA GLU A 430 -1.33 5.40 -13.08
C GLU A 430 -2.35 5.67 -11.96
N ARG A 431 -2.45 6.93 -11.48
CA ARG A 431 -3.37 7.39 -10.42
C ARG A 431 -4.60 8.13 -10.93
N THR A 432 -4.88 8.12 -12.23
CA THR A 432 -6.11 8.71 -12.80
C THR A 432 -7.29 7.76 -12.69
N GLY A 433 -8.51 8.25 -12.94
CA GLY A 433 -9.67 7.37 -13.09
C GLY A 433 -9.58 6.52 -14.37
N VAL A 434 -10.42 5.48 -14.41
CA VAL A 434 -10.61 4.60 -15.57
C VAL A 434 -12.07 4.72 -16.01
N ALA A 435 -12.34 4.54 -17.30
CA ALA A 435 -13.71 4.51 -17.79
C ALA A 435 -14.46 3.33 -17.15
N LEU A 436 -15.61 3.63 -16.56
CA LEU A 436 -16.52 2.61 -16.06
C LEU A 436 -17.04 1.73 -17.21
N PRO A 437 -17.39 0.46 -16.94
CA PRO A 437 -18.09 -0.37 -17.90
C PRO A 437 -19.42 0.27 -18.34
N PRO A 438 -19.96 -0.12 -19.52
CA PRO A 438 -21.26 0.33 -19.99
C PRO A 438 -22.35 0.25 -18.91
N PRO A 439 -23.27 1.23 -18.82
CA PRO A 439 -24.30 1.28 -17.79
C PRO A 439 -25.17 0.02 -17.71
N ASP A 440 -25.50 -0.59 -18.85
CA ASP A 440 -26.31 -1.81 -18.90
C ASP A 440 -25.59 -3.01 -18.24
N LEU A 441 -24.26 -3.08 -18.37
CA LEU A 441 -23.46 -4.11 -17.69
C LEU A 441 -23.34 -3.80 -16.19
N LEU A 442 -23.12 -2.53 -15.82
CA LEU A 442 -23.04 -2.15 -14.40
C LEU A 442 -24.36 -2.33 -13.65
N ALA A 443 -25.50 -2.09 -14.31
CA ALA A 443 -26.82 -2.24 -13.71
C ALA A 443 -27.07 -3.66 -13.18
N HIS A 444 -26.44 -4.68 -13.77
CA HIS A 444 -26.49 -6.06 -13.29
C HIS A 444 -25.97 -6.21 -11.85
N TYR A 445 -25.05 -5.34 -11.41
CA TYR A 445 -24.38 -5.39 -10.12
C TYR A 445 -24.88 -4.30 -9.14
N THR A 446 -26.14 -3.87 -9.25
CA THR A 446 -26.72 -2.80 -8.39
C THR A 446 -27.90 -3.27 -7.55
N GLY A 447 -28.13 -4.60 -7.48
CA GLY A 447 -29.24 -5.24 -6.78
C GLY A 447 -28.85 -5.92 -5.46
N PRO A 448 -29.76 -6.74 -4.89
CA PRO A 448 -29.46 -7.58 -3.74
C PRO A 448 -28.31 -8.55 -4.02
N GLY A 449 -27.46 -8.76 -3.01
CA GLY A 449 -26.26 -9.59 -3.13
C GLY A 449 -25.09 -9.04 -2.31
N MET A 450 -23.91 -9.53 -2.63
CA MET A 450 -22.67 -9.25 -1.92
C MET A 450 -22.10 -7.89 -2.32
N SER A 451 -22.28 -6.87 -1.47
CA SER A 451 -21.77 -5.51 -1.72
C SER A 451 -20.28 -5.40 -1.44
N LEU A 452 -19.48 -5.10 -2.47
CA LEU A 452 -18.02 -5.13 -2.41
C LEU A 452 -17.39 -3.73 -2.26
N CYS A 453 -17.77 -2.78 -3.11
CA CYS A 453 -17.09 -1.47 -3.21
C CYS A 453 -17.97 -0.41 -3.89
N MET A 454 -17.56 0.86 -3.88
CA MET A 454 -18.20 1.94 -4.61
C MET A 454 -17.43 2.23 -5.92
N PRO A 455 -17.99 1.93 -7.10
CA PRO A 455 -17.34 2.27 -8.37
C PRO A 455 -17.03 3.76 -8.49
N LEU A 456 -15.87 4.08 -9.04
CA LEU A 456 -15.42 5.44 -9.28
C LEU A 456 -15.50 5.75 -10.78
N THR A 457 -16.09 6.90 -11.12
CA THR A 457 -16.12 7.41 -12.49
C THR A 457 -14.71 7.73 -13.01
N HIS A 458 -14.58 8.10 -14.29
CA HIS A 458 -13.28 8.53 -14.83
C HIS A 458 -12.74 9.81 -14.14
N ASP A 459 -13.63 10.58 -13.49
CA ASP A 459 -13.30 11.74 -12.62
C ASP A 459 -13.00 11.37 -11.17
N ARG A 460 -13.12 10.08 -10.86
CA ARG A 460 -13.04 9.51 -9.53
C ARG A 460 -14.04 10.12 -8.57
N ASP A 461 -15.20 10.50 -9.10
CA ASP A 461 -16.39 10.77 -8.32
C ASP A 461 -17.12 9.43 -8.10
N PRO A 462 -17.67 9.17 -6.90
CA PRO A 462 -18.48 7.98 -6.63
C PRO A 462 -19.65 7.84 -7.60
N TYR A 463 -19.87 6.63 -8.11
CA TYR A 463 -20.97 6.35 -9.04
C TYR A 463 -22.34 6.51 -8.36
N GLY A 464 -22.40 6.39 -7.03
CA GLY A 464 -23.59 6.62 -6.20
C GLY A 464 -24.36 5.36 -5.84
N GLN A 465 -24.03 4.21 -6.46
CA GLN A 465 -24.54 2.89 -6.09
C GLN A 465 -23.37 1.92 -5.88
N PRO A 466 -23.32 1.18 -4.76
CA PRO A 466 -22.33 0.13 -4.55
C PRO A 466 -22.39 -0.92 -5.66
N LEU A 467 -21.22 -1.50 -5.96
CA LEU A 467 -21.10 -2.73 -6.71
C LEU A 467 -21.50 -3.90 -5.80
N SER A 468 -22.61 -4.54 -6.13
CA SER A 468 -23.16 -5.71 -5.44
C SER A 468 -23.16 -6.90 -6.39
N LEU A 469 -22.43 -7.96 -6.05
CA LEU A 469 -22.34 -9.18 -6.83
C LEU A 469 -23.60 -10.02 -6.58
N PRO A 470 -24.45 -10.26 -7.59
CA PRO A 470 -25.68 -11.02 -7.38
C PRO A 470 -25.40 -12.51 -7.13
N PRO A 471 -26.26 -13.23 -6.38
CA PRO A 471 -26.07 -14.65 -6.04
C PRO A 471 -25.73 -15.56 -7.22
N ALA A 472 -26.34 -15.32 -8.38
CA ALA A 472 -26.12 -16.11 -9.61
C ALA A 472 -24.68 -16.03 -10.17
N GLU A 473 -23.89 -15.06 -9.71
CA GLU A 473 -22.53 -14.83 -10.21
C GLU A 473 -21.45 -15.12 -9.16
N GLN A 474 -21.84 -15.46 -7.92
CA GLN A 474 -20.98 -15.70 -6.75
C GLN A 474 -20.34 -17.10 -6.72
N ASP A 475 -20.96 -18.09 -7.36
CA ASP A 475 -20.50 -19.50 -7.44
C ASP A 475 -19.18 -19.69 -8.21
N ARG A 476 -18.64 -18.61 -8.78
CA ARG A 476 -17.33 -18.57 -9.45
C ARG A 476 -16.29 -17.81 -8.62
N HIS A 477 -16.49 -17.80 -7.32
CA HIS A 477 -15.55 -17.34 -6.31
C HIS A 477 -15.13 -15.86 -6.45
N ILE A 478 -14.53 -15.33 -5.38
CA ILE A 478 -14.10 -13.94 -5.25
C ILE A 478 -12.71 -13.94 -4.62
N VAL A 479 -11.79 -13.16 -5.18
CA VAL A 479 -10.49 -12.89 -4.54
C VAL A 479 -10.40 -11.41 -4.17
N VAL A 480 -10.08 -11.16 -2.91
CA VAL A 480 -9.85 -9.84 -2.34
C VAL A 480 -8.39 -9.73 -1.91
N GLY A 481 -7.58 -9.09 -2.75
CA GLY A 481 -6.16 -8.88 -2.53
C GLY A 481 -5.85 -7.48 -1.98
N GLY A 482 -5.06 -7.36 -0.93
CA GLY A 482 -4.63 -6.05 -0.44
C GLY A 482 -3.78 -6.11 0.82
N ARG A 483 -2.77 -5.25 0.92
CA ARG A 483 -1.93 -5.13 2.13
C ARG A 483 -2.75 -4.91 3.41
N THR A 484 -2.14 -5.19 4.56
CA THR A 484 -2.75 -4.87 5.87
C THR A 484 -3.13 -3.39 5.94
N GLY A 485 -4.36 -3.11 6.39
CA GLY A 485 -4.93 -1.76 6.42
C GLY A 485 -5.46 -1.23 5.07
N ALA A 486 -5.53 -2.05 4.02
CA ALA A 486 -6.16 -1.66 2.75
C ALA A 486 -7.69 -1.52 2.83
N GLY A 487 -8.33 -2.13 3.85
CA GLY A 487 -9.79 -2.16 4.02
C GLY A 487 -10.44 -3.53 3.75
N LYS A 488 -9.65 -4.62 3.75
CA LYS A 488 -10.16 -5.98 3.47
C LYS A 488 -11.26 -6.43 4.44
N SER A 489 -11.04 -6.29 5.76
CA SER A 489 -11.98 -6.75 6.79
C SER A 489 -13.35 -6.06 6.64
N ILE A 490 -13.38 -4.71 6.58
CA ILE A 490 -14.61 -3.94 6.30
C ILE A 490 -15.30 -4.40 5.00
N LEU A 491 -14.53 -4.70 3.94
CA LEU A 491 -15.09 -5.21 2.69
C LEU A 491 -15.74 -6.58 2.90
N VAL A 492 -15.07 -7.52 3.56
CA VAL A 492 -15.58 -8.87 3.85
C VAL A 492 -16.82 -8.81 4.74
N GLU A 493 -16.78 -8.02 5.82
CA GLU A 493 -17.92 -7.84 6.72
C GLU A 493 -19.13 -7.25 5.99
N THR A 494 -18.92 -6.20 5.18
CA THR A 494 -20.01 -5.57 4.40
C THR A 494 -20.55 -6.52 3.32
N ALA A 495 -19.64 -7.26 2.67
CA ALA A 495 -19.98 -8.28 1.69
C ALA A 495 -20.87 -9.36 2.31
N MET A 496 -20.49 -9.90 3.46
CA MET A 496 -21.25 -10.91 4.19
C MET A 496 -22.59 -10.35 4.68
N LEU A 497 -22.59 -9.20 5.37
CA LEU A 497 -23.79 -8.59 5.96
C LEU A 497 -24.87 -8.29 4.92
N THR A 498 -24.47 -7.88 3.71
CA THR A 498 -25.42 -7.61 2.62
C THR A 498 -25.86 -8.85 1.86
N ASN A 499 -25.12 -9.97 1.99
CA ASN A 499 -25.38 -11.20 1.25
C ASN A 499 -26.29 -12.18 1.99
N VAL A 500 -26.29 -12.20 3.32
CA VAL A 500 -27.14 -13.10 4.14
C VAL A 500 -28.60 -13.03 3.66
N ASP A 501 -29.16 -11.83 3.54
CA ASP A 501 -30.54 -11.60 3.07
C ASP A 501 -30.78 -12.00 1.59
N ALA A 502 -29.72 -12.27 0.82
CA ALA A 502 -29.76 -12.50 -0.63
C ALA A 502 -29.60 -13.97 -1.04
N THR A 503 -28.91 -14.81 -0.25
CA THR A 503 -28.55 -16.20 -0.62
C THR A 503 -29.39 -17.28 0.05
N ALA A 504 -30.11 -16.97 1.13
CA ALA A 504 -31.03 -17.87 1.85
C ALA A 504 -30.42 -19.24 2.23
N GLY A 505 -29.10 -19.30 2.33
CA GLY A 505 -28.29 -20.48 2.62
C GLY A 505 -27.17 -20.11 3.60
N LEU A 506 -26.33 -21.07 3.94
CA LEU A 506 -25.35 -20.92 5.01
C LEU A 506 -24.22 -19.95 4.66
N ASP A 507 -23.98 -18.94 5.51
CA ASP A 507 -22.83 -18.05 5.45
C ASP A 507 -21.80 -18.46 6.52
N ILE A 508 -20.59 -18.79 6.10
CA ILE A 508 -19.51 -19.31 6.96
C ILE A 508 -18.35 -18.31 6.96
N LEU A 509 -18.00 -17.75 8.11
CA LEU A 509 -16.82 -16.92 8.30
C LEU A 509 -15.75 -17.68 9.07
N ILE A 510 -14.53 -17.72 8.52
CA ILE A 510 -13.33 -18.17 9.23
C ILE A 510 -12.43 -16.94 9.44
N ASP A 511 -12.41 -16.43 10.68
CA ASP A 511 -11.53 -15.34 11.12
C ASP A 511 -10.27 -15.94 11.75
N SER A 512 -9.19 -16.02 10.96
CA SER A 512 -7.90 -16.55 11.41
C SER A 512 -6.98 -15.49 12.04
N LYS A 513 -7.30 -14.21 11.83
CA LYS A 513 -6.43 -13.08 12.16
C LYS A 513 -6.60 -12.64 13.62
N GLY A 514 -7.77 -12.88 14.23
CA GLY A 514 -8.04 -12.52 15.61
C GLY A 514 -8.12 -11.02 15.85
N GLY A 515 -8.46 -10.25 14.81
CA GLY A 515 -8.40 -8.78 14.80
C GLY A 515 -9.70 -8.09 15.25
N GLY A 516 -10.69 -8.85 15.72
CA GLY A 516 -12.02 -8.34 16.08
C GLY A 516 -13.04 -8.38 14.94
N THR A 517 -12.67 -8.86 13.74
CA THR A 517 -13.55 -8.92 12.55
C THR A 517 -14.87 -9.62 12.87
N ALA A 518 -14.81 -10.77 13.56
CA ALA A 518 -16.01 -11.49 13.98
C ALA A 518 -16.94 -10.66 14.88
N GLU A 519 -16.41 -10.01 15.91
CA GLU A 519 -17.21 -9.18 16.83
C GLU A 519 -17.76 -7.94 16.12
N GLU A 520 -16.96 -7.29 15.28
CA GLU A 520 -17.33 -6.14 14.46
C GLU A 520 -18.48 -6.47 13.51
N TYR A 521 -18.42 -7.62 12.84
CA TYR A 521 -19.51 -8.16 12.04
C TYR A 521 -20.76 -8.40 12.89
N LEU A 522 -20.65 -9.07 14.05
CA LEU A 522 -21.80 -9.39 14.90
C LEU A 522 -22.51 -8.14 15.42
N ARG A 523 -21.77 -7.06 15.72
CA ARG A 523 -22.36 -5.76 16.09
C ARG A 523 -23.16 -5.16 14.94
N ALA A 524 -22.65 -5.24 13.71
CA ALA A 524 -23.35 -4.77 12.52
C ALA A 524 -24.57 -5.64 12.18
N HIS A 525 -24.43 -6.97 12.29
CA HIS A 525 -25.52 -7.93 12.14
C HIS A 525 -26.64 -7.66 13.14
N TYR A 526 -26.30 -7.49 14.42
CA TYR A 526 -27.27 -7.14 15.46
C TYR A 526 -27.96 -5.79 15.17
N ALA A 527 -27.24 -4.79 14.67
CA ALA A 527 -27.84 -3.50 14.29
C ALA A 527 -28.84 -3.63 13.13
N GLN A 528 -28.58 -4.53 12.17
CA GLN A 528 -29.43 -4.74 10.99
C GLN A 528 -30.64 -5.64 11.29
N HIS A 529 -30.42 -6.76 11.99
CA HIS A 529 -31.43 -7.81 12.19
C HIS A 529 -32.13 -7.72 13.57
N GLY A 530 -31.47 -7.13 14.57
CA GLY A 530 -32.02 -6.88 15.91
C GLY A 530 -31.82 -8.01 16.93
N ASP A 531 -31.30 -9.16 16.49
CA ASP A 531 -30.92 -10.30 17.32
C ASP A 531 -29.75 -11.07 16.67
N LEU A 532 -29.35 -12.19 17.28
CA LEU A 532 -28.31 -13.09 16.81
C LEU A 532 -28.81 -14.54 16.83
N ASP A 533 -30.12 -14.79 16.64
CA ASP A 533 -30.71 -16.13 16.82
C ASP A 533 -30.30 -17.14 15.74
N ASP A 534 -30.04 -16.64 14.55
CA ASP A 534 -29.52 -17.34 13.37
C ASP A 534 -28.01 -17.61 13.45
N VAL A 535 -27.28 -16.96 14.37
CA VAL A 535 -25.82 -17.09 14.51
C VAL A 535 -25.39 -18.29 15.37
N LEU A 536 -24.39 -19.03 14.87
CA LEU A 536 -23.51 -19.92 15.65
C LEU A 536 -22.09 -19.33 15.68
N TYR A 537 -21.71 -18.77 16.84
CA TYR A 537 -20.37 -18.23 17.06
C TYR A 537 -19.52 -19.19 17.89
N PHE A 538 -18.38 -19.60 17.33
CA PHE A 538 -17.34 -20.41 17.97
C PHE A 538 -16.12 -19.54 18.25
N ASP A 539 -15.88 -19.21 19.52
CA ASP A 539 -14.55 -18.85 19.98
C ASP A 539 -13.74 -20.14 20.08
N CYS A 540 -12.94 -20.43 19.06
CA CYS A 540 -12.21 -21.69 18.95
C CYS A 540 -11.13 -21.82 20.06
N THR A 541 -10.84 -20.76 20.83
CA THR A 541 -9.95 -20.87 21.98
C THR A 541 -10.62 -21.49 23.21
N GLU A 542 -11.95 -21.35 23.33
CA GLU A 542 -12.75 -21.87 24.45
C GLU A 542 -13.67 -23.04 24.05
N VAL A 543 -14.27 -22.96 22.87
CA VAL A 543 -15.33 -23.85 22.39
C VAL A 543 -15.02 -24.29 20.97
N LEU A 544 -14.61 -25.54 20.82
CA LEU A 544 -14.38 -26.14 19.50
C LEU A 544 -15.70 -26.69 18.94
N PRO A 545 -15.87 -26.77 17.61
CA PRO A 545 -17.03 -27.40 17.02
C PRO A 545 -17.08 -28.90 17.37
N ALA A 546 -18.25 -29.38 17.76
CA ALA A 546 -18.52 -30.76 18.12
C ALA A 546 -18.62 -31.67 16.88
N LEU A 547 -17.52 -31.76 16.12
CA LEU A 547 -17.41 -32.51 14.88
C LEU A 547 -17.27 -34.01 15.18
N SER A 548 -18.04 -34.84 14.47
CA SER A 548 -17.88 -36.29 14.45
C SER A 548 -17.08 -36.68 13.22
N PHE A 549 -15.74 -36.67 13.30
CA PHE A 549 -14.89 -36.84 12.10
C PHE A 549 -14.97 -38.26 11.52
N PHE A 550 -14.83 -39.30 12.36
CA PHE A 550 -14.92 -40.70 11.92
C PHE A 550 -16.37 -41.18 11.97
N ASP A 551 -17.20 -40.60 11.12
CA ASP A 551 -18.64 -40.89 11.05
C ASP A 551 -19.08 -41.10 9.60
N ILE A 552 -19.68 -42.25 9.31
CA ILE A 552 -20.19 -42.55 7.97
C ILE A 552 -21.71 -42.48 7.87
N ARG A 553 -22.44 -42.20 8.97
CA ARG A 553 -23.91 -42.26 9.00
C ARG A 553 -24.55 -41.33 7.98
N ALA A 554 -24.08 -40.08 7.88
CA ALA A 554 -24.58 -39.12 6.90
C ALA A 554 -24.38 -39.58 5.43
N LEU A 555 -23.26 -40.26 5.14
CA LEU A 555 -22.99 -40.83 3.82
C LEU A 555 -23.90 -42.03 3.53
N LEU A 556 -24.17 -42.87 4.54
CA LEU A 556 -25.09 -44.00 4.41
C LEU A 556 -26.53 -43.54 4.20
N ASP A 557 -26.96 -42.49 4.91
CA ASP A 557 -28.28 -41.86 4.74
C ASP A 557 -28.44 -41.23 3.35
N ALA A 558 -27.33 -40.80 2.74
CA ALA A 558 -27.25 -40.36 1.34
C ALA A 558 -27.11 -41.51 0.32
N ASP A 559 -27.41 -42.77 0.72
CA ASP A 559 -27.32 -43.98 -0.11
C ASP A 559 -25.91 -44.30 -0.66
N VAL A 560 -24.84 -43.73 -0.08
CA VAL A 560 -23.46 -44.05 -0.47
C VAL A 560 -23.11 -45.48 0.01
N PRO A 561 -22.55 -46.36 -0.84
CA PRO A 561 -22.18 -47.71 -0.42
C PRO A 561 -21.18 -47.69 0.75
N HIS A 562 -21.40 -48.55 1.74
CA HIS A 562 -20.60 -48.62 2.97
C HIS A 562 -19.08 -48.69 2.72
N SER A 563 -18.62 -49.47 1.74
CA SER A 563 -17.20 -49.57 1.40
C SER A 563 -16.62 -48.29 0.80
N GLU A 564 -17.46 -47.51 0.11
CA GLU A 564 -17.09 -46.22 -0.45
C GLU A 564 -17.06 -45.14 0.63
N ALA A 565 -18.07 -45.10 1.52
CA ALA A 565 -18.10 -44.18 2.65
C ALA A 565 -16.86 -44.32 3.53
N ALA A 566 -16.52 -45.56 3.92
CA ALA A 566 -15.30 -45.85 4.69
C ALA A 566 -14.01 -45.45 3.93
N ALA A 567 -14.00 -45.54 2.60
CA ALA A 567 -12.85 -45.11 1.79
C ALA A 567 -12.72 -43.59 1.71
N ARG A 568 -13.84 -42.84 1.65
CA ARG A 568 -13.86 -41.37 1.63
C ARG A 568 -13.30 -40.81 2.95
N VAL A 569 -13.82 -41.26 4.09
CA VAL A 569 -13.34 -40.84 5.43
C VAL A 569 -11.86 -41.19 5.63
N ALA A 570 -11.44 -42.39 5.21
CA ALA A 570 -10.03 -42.78 5.29
C ALA A 570 -9.11 -41.90 4.44
N GLY A 571 -9.55 -41.49 3.25
CA GLY A 571 -8.78 -40.58 2.38
C GLY A 571 -8.64 -39.18 2.99
N GLN A 572 -9.74 -38.63 3.53
CA GLN A 572 -9.73 -37.34 4.21
C GLN A 572 -8.82 -37.32 5.42
N TYR A 573 -8.82 -38.42 6.19
CA TYR A 573 -7.90 -38.55 7.32
C TYR A 573 -6.43 -38.57 6.89
N GLU A 574 -6.10 -39.27 5.79
CA GLU A 574 -4.75 -39.25 5.21
C GLU A 574 -4.34 -37.84 4.77
N GLU A 575 -5.27 -37.06 4.20
CA GLU A 575 -5.03 -35.69 3.76
C GLU A 575 -4.75 -34.74 4.94
N ILE A 576 -5.53 -34.82 6.02
CA ILE A 576 -5.29 -34.05 7.24
C ILE A 576 -3.94 -34.38 7.86
N LEU A 577 -3.59 -35.67 7.95
CA LEU A 577 -2.26 -36.09 8.42
C LEU A 577 -1.14 -35.60 7.52
N ARG A 578 -1.34 -35.60 6.19
CA ARG A 578 -0.37 -35.05 5.23
C ARG A 578 -0.18 -33.55 5.45
N GLY A 579 -1.26 -32.79 5.64
CA GLY A 579 -1.20 -31.35 5.95
C GLY A 579 -0.49 -31.06 7.27
N LEU A 580 -0.78 -31.81 8.32
CA LEU A 580 -0.18 -31.66 9.66
C LEU A 580 1.34 -31.94 9.70
N MET A 581 1.82 -32.85 8.86
CA MET A 581 3.19 -33.34 8.89
C MET A 581 4.07 -32.79 7.75
N GLY A 582 3.45 -32.27 6.69
CA GLY A 582 4.06 -31.97 5.40
C GLY A 582 4.18 -33.20 4.49
N ALA A 583 3.95 -33.02 3.18
CA ALA A 583 3.94 -34.10 2.18
C ALA A 583 5.22 -34.96 2.23
N ASP A 584 6.39 -34.32 2.24
CA ASP A 584 7.69 -35.01 2.31
C ASP A 584 7.87 -35.88 3.55
N ARG A 585 7.34 -35.47 4.71
CA ARG A 585 7.43 -36.26 5.94
C ARG A 585 6.43 -37.41 5.92
N TYR A 586 5.23 -37.17 5.42
CA TYR A 586 4.18 -38.17 5.34
C TYR A 586 4.54 -39.30 4.37
N ASP A 587 5.03 -38.98 3.17
CA ASP A 587 5.28 -39.95 2.09
C ASP A 587 6.62 -40.72 2.22
N ARG A 588 7.55 -40.23 3.05
CA ARG A 588 8.86 -40.90 3.31
C ARG A 588 8.75 -42.36 3.79
N ALA A 589 7.62 -42.77 4.38
CA ALA A 589 7.37 -44.15 4.78
C ALA A 589 6.30 -44.79 3.89
N VAL A 590 6.70 -45.21 2.68
CA VAL A 590 5.85 -45.65 1.56
C VAL A 590 4.68 -46.58 1.94
N ASP A 591 4.84 -47.46 2.93
CA ASP A 591 3.80 -48.42 3.35
C ASP A 591 2.89 -47.93 4.50
N ALA A 592 3.30 -46.93 5.30
CA ALA A 592 2.57 -46.49 6.49
C ALA A 592 1.21 -45.85 6.19
N PRO A 593 1.05 -44.99 5.16
CA PRO A 593 -0.27 -44.45 4.78
C PRO A 593 -1.28 -45.57 4.49
N LYS A 594 -0.86 -46.58 3.71
CA LYS A 594 -1.72 -47.72 3.37
C LYS A 594 -2.18 -48.50 4.61
N VAL A 595 -1.34 -48.62 5.65
CA VAL A 595 -1.72 -49.24 6.92
C VAL A 595 -2.79 -48.43 7.64
N ILE A 596 -2.61 -47.10 7.74
CA ILE A 596 -3.57 -46.20 8.40
C ILE A 596 -4.93 -46.31 7.72
N ARG A 597 -4.98 -46.10 6.40
CA ARG A 597 -6.23 -46.19 5.61
C ARG A 597 -6.94 -47.54 5.74
N ASN A 598 -6.20 -48.65 5.74
CA ASN A 598 -6.82 -49.96 5.88
C ASN A 598 -7.30 -50.24 7.31
N HIS A 599 -6.66 -49.67 8.34
CA HIS A 599 -7.17 -49.74 9.72
C HIS A 599 -8.44 -48.92 9.91
N VAL A 600 -8.51 -47.70 9.34
CA VAL A 600 -9.75 -46.91 9.32
C VAL A 600 -10.89 -47.71 8.66
N LYS A 601 -10.64 -48.32 7.49
CA LYS A 601 -11.63 -49.18 6.82
C LYS A 601 -12.02 -50.42 7.62
N ALA A 602 -11.10 -50.99 8.39
CA ALA A 602 -11.38 -52.14 9.26
C ALA A 602 -12.26 -51.76 10.45
N LEU A 603 -12.09 -50.55 10.99
CA LEU A 603 -12.95 -50.03 12.07
C LEU A 603 -14.36 -49.69 11.59
N PHE A 604 -14.52 -49.41 10.29
CA PHE A 604 -15.82 -49.36 9.60
C PHE A 604 -16.22 -50.70 8.97
N ASP A 605 -15.77 -51.85 9.48
CA ASP A 605 -16.22 -53.13 8.91
C ASP A 605 -17.72 -53.36 9.20
N PRO A 606 -18.56 -53.78 8.23
CA PRO A 606 -20.01 -53.90 8.42
C PRO A 606 -20.48 -54.91 9.48
N ILE A 607 -19.62 -55.86 9.90
CA ILE A 607 -19.94 -56.86 10.92
C ILE A 607 -19.10 -56.66 12.18
N HIS A 608 -17.84 -56.28 12.02
CA HIS A 608 -16.85 -56.24 13.10
C HIS A 608 -16.45 -54.84 13.55
N GLY A 609 -16.90 -53.81 12.84
CA GLY A 609 -16.68 -52.40 13.14
C GLY A 609 -17.96 -51.67 13.55
N ASP A 610 -17.86 -50.35 13.67
CA ASP A 610 -18.94 -49.43 14.04
C ASP A 610 -19.14 -48.37 12.95
N GLU A 611 -20.32 -47.74 12.88
CA GLU A 611 -20.61 -46.64 11.92
C GLU A 611 -20.00 -45.29 12.36
N THR A 612 -19.56 -45.21 13.62
CA THR A 612 -18.89 -44.06 14.22
C THR A 612 -17.88 -44.56 15.25
N PHE A 613 -16.67 -43.98 15.28
CA PHE A 613 -15.65 -44.32 16.28
C PHE A 613 -14.77 -43.10 16.61
N GLY A 614 -13.96 -43.17 17.67
CA GLY A 614 -13.02 -42.10 18.04
C GLY A 614 -11.60 -42.35 17.52
N HIS A 615 -10.80 -41.31 17.36
CA HIS A 615 -9.38 -41.45 17.01
C HIS A 615 -8.59 -42.38 17.95
N ASP A 616 -8.94 -42.45 19.23
CA ASP A 616 -8.36 -43.36 20.22
C ASP A 616 -8.60 -44.84 19.84
N ASP A 617 -9.72 -45.17 19.19
CA ASP A 617 -10.00 -46.52 18.69
C ASP A 617 -9.06 -46.88 17.54
N LEU A 618 -8.78 -45.92 16.64
CA LEU A 618 -7.78 -46.08 15.58
C LEU A 618 -6.38 -46.29 16.14
N TYR A 619 -5.97 -45.45 17.09
CA TYR A 619 -4.69 -45.57 17.76
C TYR A 619 -4.56 -46.91 18.50
N ALA A 620 -5.59 -47.32 19.24
CA ALA A 620 -5.65 -48.60 19.94
C ALA A 620 -5.61 -49.80 18.99
N SER A 621 -6.30 -49.72 17.83
CA SER A 621 -6.28 -50.77 16.82
C SER A 621 -4.87 -50.97 16.25
N LEU A 622 -4.18 -49.87 15.88
CA LEU A 622 -2.82 -49.94 15.36
C LEU A 622 -1.84 -50.52 16.39
N ARG A 623 -1.91 -50.08 17.65
CA ARG A 623 -1.07 -50.62 18.73
C ARG A 623 -1.35 -52.09 19.01
N ARG A 624 -2.62 -52.50 19.01
CA ARG A 624 -3.00 -53.90 19.20
C ARG A 624 -2.39 -54.80 18.13
N THR A 625 -2.46 -54.39 16.86
CA THR A 625 -1.86 -55.15 15.75
C THR A 625 -0.33 -55.20 15.86
N MET A 626 0.32 -54.10 16.27
CA MET A 626 1.77 -54.05 16.48
C MET A 626 2.25 -54.91 17.66
N GLU A 627 1.50 -54.95 18.77
CA GLU A 627 1.87 -55.66 20.00
C GLU A 627 1.52 -57.15 19.96
N MET A 628 0.36 -57.51 19.42
CA MET A 628 -0.12 -58.89 19.37
C MET A 628 0.33 -59.66 18.13
N GLU A 629 0.91 -58.96 17.13
CA GLU A 629 1.23 -59.52 15.81
C GLU A 629 0.00 -60.25 15.20
N ALA A 630 -1.18 -59.66 15.36
CA ALA A 630 -2.46 -60.23 14.93
C ALA A 630 -3.30 -59.19 14.16
N PRO A 631 -3.94 -59.60 13.05
CA PRO A 631 -4.72 -58.68 12.22
C PRO A 631 -6.05 -58.30 12.90
N PRO A 632 -6.60 -57.10 12.60
CA PRO A 632 -7.98 -56.78 12.98
C PRO A 632 -8.96 -57.74 12.27
N THR A 633 -10.10 -58.01 12.90
CA THR A 633 -11.13 -58.88 12.29
C THR A 633 -11.91 -58.09 11.25
N VAL A 634 -11.95 -58.59 10.01
CA VAL A 634 -12.62 -57.95 8.89
C VAL A 634 -13.43 -58.98 8.10
N THR A 635 -14.51 -58.54 7.48
CA THR A 635 -15.42 -59.38 6.69
C THR A 635 -15.07 -59.34 5.20
N THR A 636 -14.35 -58.31 4.76
CA THR A 636 -14.04 -58.09 3.35
C THR A 636 -12.80 -58.88 2.93
N ASP A 637 -12.96 -59.84 1.99
CA ASP A 637 -11.89 -60.72 1.48
C ASP A 637 -10.59 -59.96 1.14
N GLY A 638 -10.69 -58.75 0.56
CA GLY A 638 -9.51 -57.94 0.19
C GLY A 638 -8.79 -57.27 1.36
N LEU A 639 -9.49 -56.94 2.46
CA LEU A 639 -8.86 -56.43 3.68
C LEU A 639 -8.23 -57.60 4.48
N GLU A 640 -8.91 -58.75 4.52
CA GLU A 640 -8.39 -59.97 5.17
C GLU A 640 -7.06 -60.38 4.53
N GLU A 641 -7.02 -60.49 3.19
CA GLU A 641 -5.79 -60.79 2.45
C GLU A 641 -4.69 -59.74 2.70
N TYR A 642 -5.04 -58.45 2.80
CA TYR A 642 -4.06 -57.41 3.09
C TYR A 642 -3.44 -57.57 4.49
N PHE A 643 -4.26 -57.80 5.52
CA PHE A 643 -3.77 -57.90 6.88
C PHE A 643 -3.00 -59.20 7.13
N ASP A 644 -3.41 -60.31 6.52
CA ASP A 644 -2.64 -61.55 6.53
C ASP A 644 -1.26 -61.34 5.90
N ASN A 645 -1.21 -60.73 4.72
CA ASN A 645 0.04 -60.39 4.05
C ASN A 645 0.90 -59.41 4.86
N LEU A 646 0.29 -58.52 5.65
CA LEU A 646 1.00 -57.56 6.50
C LEU A 646 1.67 -58.29 7.67
N VAL A 647 0.96 -59.19 8.36
CA VAL A 647 1.46 -59.96 9.51
C VAL A 647 2.47 -61.02 9.09
N GLU A 648 2.37 -61.58 7.87
CA GLU A 648 3.35 -62.52 7.32
C GLU A 648 4.69 -61.88 6.90
N ARG A 649 4.80 -60.54 6.90
CA ARG A 649 6.05 -59.85 6.55
C ARG A 649 7.17 -60.15 7.56
N ASP A 650 8.42 -59.89 7.14
CA ASP A 650 9.55 -59.91 8.05
C ASP A 650 9.32 -59.00 9.26
N ARG A 651 9.66 -59.48 10.46
CA ARG A 651 9.34 -58.82 11.73
C ARG A 651 9.90 -57.40 11.83
N GLU A 652 11.09 -57.17 11.30
CA GLU A 652 11.73 -55.84 11.33
C GLU A 652 10.99 -54.88 10.38
N VAL A 653 10.58 -55.37 9.21
CA VAL A 653 9.77 -54.61 8.24
C VAL A 653 8.37 -54.33 8.80
N PHE A 654 7.71 -55.32 9.42
CA PHE A 654 6.41 -55.17 10.06
C PHE A 654 6.43 -54.11 11.16
N GLN A 655 7.39 -54.20 12.09
CA GLN A 655 7.57 -53.23 13.17
C GLN A 655 7.87 -51.82 12.63
N LYS A 656 8.72 -51.70 11.60
CA LYS A 656 9.03 -50.41 10.98
C LYS A 656 7.80 -49.76 10.34
N VAL A 657 6.98 -50.54 9.66
CA VAL A 657 5.78 -50.06 8.96
C VAL A 657 4.69 -49.65 9.95
N LEU A 658 4.38 -50.48 10.95
CA LEU A 658 3.38 -50.15 11.98
C LEU A 658 3.85 -49.06 12.94
N GLY A 659 5.12 -49.07 13.36
CA GLY A 659 5.69 -47.97 14.14
C GLY A 659 5.65 -46.64 13.39
N GLY A 660 5.87 -46.67 12.07
CA GLY A 660 5.68 -45.53 11.18
C GLY A 660 4.23 -45.04 11.08
N ALA A 661 3.25 -45.95 11.14
CA ALA A 661 1.82 -45.59 11.15
C ALA A 661 1.39 -45.02 12.51
N VAL A 662 1.77 -45.69 13.62
CA VAL A 662 1.48 -45.23 14.99
C VAL A 662 2.04 -43.83 15.21
N GLY A 663 3.31 -43.59 14.87
CA GLY A 663 3.92 -42.26 15.06
C GLY A 663 3.28 -41.14 14.24
N ARG A 664 2.56 -41.44 13.15
CA ARG A 664 1.79 -40.44 12.39
C ARG A 664 0.48 -40.11 13.10
N VAL A 665 -0.28 -41.14 13.46
CA VAL A 665 -1.56 -41.02 14.20
C VAL A 665 -1.35 -40.38 15.58
N ASP A 666 -0.22 -40.63 16.23
CA ASP A 666 0.16 -40.02 17.52
C ASP A 666 0.26 -38.48 17.47
N THR A 667 0.47 -37.90 16.28
CA THR A 667 0.55 -36.43 16.10
C THR A 667 -0.76 -35.73 16.50
N ILE A 668 -1.91 -36.36 16.29
CA ILE A 668 -3.22 -35.82 16.68
C ILE A 668 -3.53 -36.15 18.14
N ALA A 669 -3.11 -37.32 18.62
CA ALA A 669 -3.36 -37.75 20.00
C ALA A 669 -2.56 -36.96 21.06
N THR A 670 -1.45 -36.34 20.67
CA THR A 670 -0.58 -35.58 21.58
C THR A 670 -1.10 -34.17 21.88
N ASP A 671 -2.07 -33.69 21.09
CA ASP A 671 -2.71 -32.40 21.30
C ASP A 671 -4.12 -32.59 21.88
N GLU A 672 -4.37 -32.06 23.09
CA GLU A 672 -5.64 -32.28 23.80
C GLU A 672 -6.85 -31.69 23.05
N ARG A 673 -6.65 -30.58 22.32
CA ARG A 673 -7.71 -29.91 21.57
C ARG A 673 -8.07 -30.69 20.32
N LEU A 674 -7.08 -31.08 19.50
CA LEU A 674 -7.33 -31.94 18.34
C LEU A 674 -7.88 -33.29 18.76
N ALA A 675 -7.31 -33.90 19.80
CA ALA A 675 -7.82 -35.17 20.34
C ALA A 675 -9.30 -35.04 20.74
N SER A 676 -9.71 -33.93 21.36
CA SER A 676 -11.12 -33.72 21.73
C SER A 676 -12.06 -33.71 20.53
N VAL A 677 -11.68 -33.02 19.44
CA VAL A 677 -12.48 -32.94 18.20
C VAL A 677 -12.51 -34.30 17.49
N PHE A 678 -11.37 -34.99 17.38
CA PHE A 678 -11.26 -36.26 16.67
C PHE A 678 -11.79 -37.47 17.46
N ASN A 679 -11.96 -37.36 18.79
CA ASN A 679 -12.55 -38.39 19.63
C ASN A 679 -14.04 -38.17 19.92
N HIS A 680 -14.60 -37.03 19.50
CA HIS A 680 -16.02 -36.77 19.70
C HIS A 680 -16.88 -37.73 18.88
N THR A 681 -17.77 -38.43 19.56
CA THR A 681 -18.72 -39.38 18.96
C THR A 681 -20.09 -39.10 19.57
N PRO A 682 -20.99 -38.38 18.87
CA PRO A 682 -22.20 -37.86 19.49
C PRO A 682 -23.21 -38.97 19.81
N GLY A 683 -23.64 -39.05 21.07
CA GLY A 683 -24.79 -39.83 21.53
C GLY A 683 -26.12 -39.07 21.46
N GLU A 684 -27.21 -39.71 21.88
CA GLU A 684 -28.53 -39.05 21.93
C GLU A 684 -28.54 -37.87 22.92
N GLY A 685 -28.64 -36.64 22.39
CA GLY A 685 -28.74 -35.41 23.18
C GLY A 685 -27.39 -34.75 23.51
N ASP A 686 -26.29 -35.29 23.01
CA ASP A 686 -24.98 -34.64 23.07
C ASP A 686 -24.89 -33.51 22.04
N ALA A 687 -23.98 -32.56 22.27
CA ALA A 687 -23.71 -31.50 21.29
C ALA A 687 -23.13 -32.11 20.00
N ALA A 688 -23.62 -31.65 18.85
CA ALA A 688 -23.15 -32.09 17.54
C ALA A 688 -23.16 -30.90 16.59
N PHE A 689 -22.07 -30.75 15.84
CA PHE A 689 -21.99 -29.80 14.73
C PHE A 689 -21.88 -30.59 13.43
N ASP A 690 -22.88 -30.43 12.57
CA ASP A 690 -22.96 -31.06 11.26
C ASP A 690 -23.30 -30.02 10.20
N PHE A 691 -22.42 -29.83 9.22
CA PHE A 691 -22.71 -28.97 8.07
C PHE A 691 -23.90 -29.50 7.28
N GLY A 692 -24.09 -30.82 7.17
CA GLY A 692 -25.19 -31.41 6.40
C GLY A 692 -26.58 -30.92 6.84
N GLU A 693 -26.76 -30.63 8.12
CA GLU A 693 -28.01 -30.06 8.65
C GLU A 693 -28.12 -28.54 8.43
N LEU A 694 -26.98 -27.84 8.30
CA LEU A 694 -26.91 -26.37 8.24
C LEU A 694 -26.87 -25.80 6.82
N LEU A 695 -26.39 -26.55 5.81
CA LEU A 695 -26.13 -26.02 4.45
C LEU A 695 -27.37 -25.40 3.77
N ASP A 696 -28.57 -25.87 4.13
CA ASP A 696 -29.85 -25.41 3.57
C ASP A 696 -30.62 -24.49 4.53
N GLU A 697 -30.00 -24.09 5.65
CA GLU A 697 -30.55 -23.12 6.59
C GLU A 697 -29.97 -21.72 6.33
N ASP A 698 -30.82 -20.71 6.46
CA ASP A 698 -30.45 -19.29 6.42
C ASP A 698 -29.82 -18.90 7.76
N ARG A 699 -28.53 -19.23 7.91
CA ARG A 699 -27.77 -19.09 9.16
C ARG A 699 -26.36 -18.59 8.91
N VAL A 700 -25.81 -18.02 9.96
CA VAL A 700 -24.42 -17.55 10.00
C VAL A 700 -23.61 -18.41 10.96
N VAL A 701 -22.49 -18.94 10.50
CA VAL A 701 -21.52 -19.67 11.32
C VAL A 701 -20.20 -18.93 11.30
N ILE A 702 -19.68 -18.59 12.48
CA ILE A 702 -18.41 -17.89 12.63
C ILE A 702 -17.46 -18.74 13.45
N PHE A 703 -16.30 -19.02 12.88
CA PHE A 703 -15.16 -19.64 13.56
C PHE A 703 -14.11 -18.56 13.80
N ASP A 704 -14.02 -18.11 15.05
CA ASP A 704 -13.03 -17.13 15.50
C ASP A 704 -11.84 -17.86 16.10
N PHE A 705 -10.71 -17.75 15.41
CA PHE A 705 -9.45 -18.36 15.81
C PHE A 705 -8.50 -17.37 16.52
N GLY A 706 -8.99 -16.18 16.88
CA GLY A 706 -8.18 -15.17 17.55
C GLY A 706 -7.49 -15.70 18.80
N GLY A 707 -6.18 -15.45 18.92
CA GLY A 707 -5.38 -15.93 20.05
C GLY A 707 -4.98 -17.41 20.02
N MET A 708 -5.29 -18.15 18.95
CA MET A 708 -4.83 -19.54 18.77
C MET A 708 -3.45 -19.63 18.07
N GLU A 709 -2.70 -20.71 18.31
CA GLU A 709 -1.44 -21.01 17.59
C GLU A 709 -1.69 -21.31 16.10
N ASP A 710 -0.88 -20.76 15.21
CA ASP A 710 -1.10 -20.83 13.75
C ASP A 710 -1.14 -22.26 13.20
N ARG A 711 -0.33 -23.16 13.74
CA ARG A 711 -0.36 -24.58 13.37
C ARG A 711 -1.72 -25.21 13.68
N MET A 712 -2.30 -24.86 14.83
CA MET A 712 -3.62 -25.33 15.25
C MET A 712 -4.72 -24.74 14.39
N LYS A 713 -4.68 -23.41 14.15
CA LYS A 713 -5.61 -22.71 13.25
C LYS A 713 -5.66 -23.38 11.89
N ARG A 714 -4.50 -23.54 11.24
CA ARG A 714 -4.38 -24.19 9.92
C ARG A 714 -4.99 -25.59 9.93
N THR A 715 -4.71 -26.38 10.97
CA THR A 715 -5.23 -27.75 11.09
C THR A 715 -6.75 -27.78 11.23
N LEU A 716 -7.31 -26.98 12.15
CA LEU A 716 -8.75 -26.93 12.38
C LEU A 716 -9.50 -26.37 11.17
N THR A 717 -8.95 -25.35 10.51
CA THR A 717 -9.49 -24.85 9.24
C THR A 717 -9.54 -25.96 8.20
N LEU A 718 -8.47 -26.76 8.03
CA LEU A 718 -8.50 -27.89 7.09
C LEU A 718 -9.55 -28.94 7.45
N VAL A 719 -9.71 -29.28 8.73
CA VAL A 719 -10.76 -30.19 9.20
C VAL A 719 -12.15 -29.65 8.85
N LEU A 720 -12.39 -28.36 9.08
CA LEU A 720 -13.66 -27.70 8.76
C LEU A 720 -13.93 -27.70 7.25
N LEU A 721 -12.94 -27.35 6.43
CA LEU A 721 -13.05 -27.36 4.97
C LEU A 721 -13.29 -28.76 4.41
N SER A 722 -12.60 -29.78 4.94
CA SER A 722 -12.82 -31.18 4.55
C SER A 722 -14.23 -31.66 4.93
N ASN A 723 -14.73 -31.31 6.10
CA ASN A 723 -16.08 -31.67 6.52
C ASN A 723 -17.13 -30.95 5.66
N LEU A 724 -16.98 -29.64 5.45
CA LEU A 724 -17.82 -28.86 4.54
C LEU A 724 -17.90 -29.48 3.14
N TRP A 725 -16.76 -29.86 2.58
CA TRP A 725 -16.70 -30.53 1.28
C TRP A 725 -17.47 -31.85 1.24
N THR A 726 -17.41 -32.62 2.32
CA THR A 726 -18.14 -33.89 2.46
C THR A 726 -19.64 -33.65 2.50
N ALA A 727 -20.07 -32.68 3.30
CA ALA A 727 -21.47 -32.30 3.42
C ALA A 727 -22.04 -31.78 2.09
N LEU A 728 -21.28 -30.95 1.37
CA LEU A 728 -21.65 -30.46 0.04
C LEU A 728 -21.84 -31.59 -0.98
N LYS A 729 -20.95 -32.58 -0.98
CA LYS A 729 -21.07 -33.77 -1.83
C LYS A 729 -22.29 -34.60 -1.49
N ALA A 730 -22.49 -34.90 -0.21
CA ALA A 730 -23.65 -35.65 0.27
C ALA A 730 -24.96 -34.93 -0.09
N ARG A 731 -25.01 -33.60 0.08
CA ARG A 731 -26.14 -32.75 -0.33
C ARG A 731 -26.45 -32.89 -1.81
N ALA A 732 -25.45 -32.83 -2.68
CA ALA A 732 -25.66 -32.96 -4.13
C ALA A 732 -26.02 -34.38 -4.59
N GLU A 733 -25.52 -35.43 -3.91
CA GLU A 733 -25.89 -36.81 -4.18
C GLU A 733 -27.34 -37.11 -3.75
N ALA A 734 -27.79 -36.51 -2.64
CA ALA A 734 -29.16 -36.63 -2.13
C ALA A 734 -30.18 -35.77 -2.90
N ALA A 735 -29.74 -34.64 -3.48
CA ALA A 735 -30.60 -33.74 -4.22
C ALA A 735 -31.07 -34.34 -5.55
N ASP A 736 -32.36 -34.15 -5.87
CA ASP A 736 -32.86 -34.40 -7.22
C ASP A 736 -32.11 -33.49 -8.22
N ALA A 737 -31.77 -34.00 -9.40
CA ALA A 737 -31.05 -33.25 -10.44
C ALA A 737 -31.74 -31.96 -10.96
N ALA A 738 -32.91 -31.62 -10.43
CA ALA A 738 -33.70 -30.42 -10.72
C ALA A 738 -33.97 -29.53 -9.49
N ALA A 739 -33.39 -29.86 -8.33
CA ALA A 739 -33.52 -29.05 -7.11
C ALA A 739 -32.65 -27.79 -7.23
N ASP A 740 -33.24 -26.64 -6.87
CA ASP A 740 -32.53 -25.36 -6.74
C ASP A 740 -32.03 -25.28 -5.30
N LEU A 741 -30.73 -25.54 -5.10
CA LEU A 741 -30.11 -25.57 -3.77
C LEU A 741 -29.66 -24.16 -3.37
N PRO A 742 -29.88 -23.74 -2.10
CA PRO A 742 -29.36 -22.47 -1.60
C PRO A 742 -27.84 -22.38 -1.75
N LEU A 743 -27.36 -21.17 -2.07
CA LEU A 743 -25.94 -20.89 -2.19
C LEU A 743 -25.32 -20.86 -0.79
N VAL A 744 -24.23 -21.60 -0.63
CA VAL A 744 -23.42 -21.59 0.59
C VAL A 744 -22.23 -20.67 0.35
N ASN A 745 -21.99 -19.72 1.24
CA ASN A 745 -20.89 -18.77 1.10
C ASN A 745 -19.83 -19.03 2.16
N LEU A 746 -18.58 -19.22 1.72
CA LEU A 746 -17.43 -19.36 2.59
C LEU A 746 -16.54 -18.11 2.48
N TYR A 747 -16.38 -17.41 3.58
CA TYR A 747 -15.52 -16.23 3.72
C TYR A 747 -14.27 -16.62 4.50
N LEU A 748 -13.11 -16.59 3.82
CA LEU A 748 -11.80 -16.82 4.43
C LEU A 748 -11.05 -15.50 4.50
N GLU A 749 -10.82 -14.95 5.71
CA GLU A 749 -10.13 -13.65 5.84
C GLU A 749 -8.66 -13.73 5.40
N GLU A 750 -8.00 -14.87 5.63
CA GLU A 750 -6.62 -15.17 5.19
C GLU A 750 -6.55 -16.54 4.48
N GLY A 751 -6.73 -16.53 3.16
CA GLY A 751 -6.69 -17.74 2.34
C GLY A 751 -5.29 -18.36 2.19
N ALA A 752 -4.22 -17.59 2.49
CA ALA A 752 -2.84 -18.06 2.36
C ALA A 752 -2.52 -19.26 3.27
N GLU A 753 -3.11 -19.31 4.48
CA GLU A 753 -2.87 -20.37 5.46
C GLU A 753 -3.22 -21.78 4.93
N VAL A 754 -4.21 -21.86 4.04
CA VAL A 754 -4.73 -23.12 3.50
C VAL A 754 -4.49 -23.27 1.99
N ALA A 755 -3.76 -22.35 1.38
CA ALA A 755 -3.55 -22.32 -0.07
C ALA A 755 -2.77 -23.53 -0.60
N GLU A 756 -1.85 -24.11 0.19
CA GLU A 756 -1.03 -25.25 -0.23
C GLU A 756 -1.76 -26.62 -0.17
N THR A 757 -3.08 -26.63 0.00
CA THR A 757 -3.83 -27.88 0.26
C THR A 757 -4.70 -28.32 -0.91
N GLU A 758 -4.74 -29.65 -1.15
CA GLU A 758 -5.58 -30.27 -2.18
C GLU A 758 -7.08 -29.96 -1.98
N VAL A 759 -7.54 -29.85 -0.72
CA VAL A 759 -8.92 -29.40 -0.40
C VAL A 759 -9.22 -28.05 -1.02
N MET A 760 -8.33 -27.05 -0.87
CA MET A 760 -8.58 -25.70 -1.36
C MET A 760 -8.67 -25.65 -2.89
N ASP A 761 -7.73 -26.32 -3.57
CA ASP A 761 -7.75 -26.49 -5.04
C ASP A 761 -9.06 -27.15 -5.52
N THR A 762 -9.51 -28.17 -4.79
CA THR A 762 -10.77 -28.85 -5.07
C THR A 762 -11.98 -27.94 -4.85
N LEU A 763 -12.00 -27.13 -3.79
CA LEU A 763 -13.11 -26.20 -3.51
C LEU A 763 -13.22 -25.12 -4.59
N LEU A 764 -12.10 -24.60 -5.10
CA LEU A 764 -12.09 -23.60 -6.18
C LEU A 764 -12.46 -24.19 -7.54
N SER A 765 -11.94 -25.37 -7.87
CA SER A 765 -12.18 -26.02 -9.17
C SER A 765 -13.56 -26.68 -9.30
N GLN A 766 -14.09 -27.23 -8.21
CA GLN A 766 -15.32 -28.04 -8.21
C GLN A 766 -16.44 -27.47 -7.35
N GLY A 767 -16.17 -26.58 -6.40
CA GLY A 767 -17.15 -26.06 -5.44
C GLY A 767 -18.39 -25.46 -6.09
N ARG A 768 -18.22 -24.81 -7.25
CA ARG A 768 -19.32 -24.30 -8.08
C ARG A 768 -20.42 -25.33 -8.34
N SER A 769 -20.05 -26.58 -8.63
CA SER A 769 -21.01 -27.65 -8.95
C SER A 769 -21.88 -28.07 -7.77
N PHE A 770 -21.49 -27.67 -6.56
CA PHE A 770 -22.19 -27.95 -5.31
C PHE A 770 -22.87 -26.71 -4.71
N GLY A 771 -22.92 -25.59 -5.43
CA GLY A 771 -23.52 -24.35 -4.95
C GLY A 771 -22.70 -23.68 -3.84
N LEU A 772 -21.37 -23.75 -3.93
CA LEU A 772 -20.45 -23.06 -3.02
C LEU A 772 -19.87 -21.80 -3.67
N SER A 773 -19.99 -20.67 -2.98
CA SER A 773 -19.18 -19.47 -3.22
C SER A 773 -18.03 -19.42 -2.21
N VAL A 774 -16.85 -19.00 -2.67
CA VAL A 774 -15.68 -18.81 -1.80
C VAL A 774 -15.18 -17.40 -2.02
N LEU A 775 -15.10 -16.61 -0.95
CA LEU A 775 -14.40 -15.34 -0.93
C LEU A 775 -13.07 -15.54 -0.20
N LEU A 776 -11.98 -15.34 -0.92
CA LEU A 776 -10.60 -15.45 -0.43
C LEU A 776 -10.00 -14.07 -0.19
N GLY A 777 -9.82 -13.71 1.08
CA GLY A 777 -8.98 -12.60 1.49
C GLY A 777 -7.50 -13.01 1.45
N VAL A 778 -6.66 -12.21 0.80
CA VAL A 778 -5.20 -12.42 0.75
C VAL A 778 -4.48 -11.08 0.84
N GLN A 779 -3.26 -11.06 1.40
CA GLN A 779 -2.48 -9.82 1.39
C GLN A 779 -1.92 -9.53 0.00
N PHE A 780 -1.44 -10.58 -0.65
CA PHE A 780 -0.98 -10.59 -2.04
C PHE A 780 -1.46 -11.90 -2.70
N PRO A 781 -2.07 -11.88 -3.89
CA PRO A 781 -2.51 -13.10 -4.56
C PRO A 781 -1.43 -14.18 -4.68
N GLU A 782 -0.16 -13.78 -4.80
CA GLU A 782 0.99 -14.68 -4.85
C GLU A 782 1.19 -15.55 -3.61
N GLN A 783 0.62 -15.17 -2.45
CA GLN A 783 0.64 -16.03 -1.27
C GLN A 783 -0.10 -17.36 -1.48
N LEU A 784 -0.91 -17.46 -2.54
CA LEU A 784 -1.54 -18.71 -2.95
C LEU A 784 -0.59 -19.64 -3.72
N LYS A 785 0.66 -19.23 -3.99
CA LYS A 785 1.64 -20.09 -4.68
C LYS A 785 2.08 -21.20 -3.73
N SER A 786 1.86 -22.43 -4.14
CA SER A 786 2.40 -23.60 -3.44
C SER A 786 3.87 -23.82 -3.83
N SER A 787 4.64 -24.35 -2.88
CA SER A 787 5.96 -24.91 -3.12
C SER A 787 5.91 -26.28 -3.81
N ASP A 788 4.76 -26.96 -3.78
CA ASP A 788 4.52 -28.23 -4.46
C ASP A 788 4.18 -27.99 -5.94
N PRO A 789 5.01 -28.47 -6.90
CA PRO A 789 4.76 -28.31 -8.33
C PRO A 789 3.50 -29.05 -8.84
N THR A 790 2.85 -29.88 -8.02
CA THR A 790 1.59 -30.54 -8.35
C THR A 790 0.35 -29.75 -7.91
N THR A 791 0.53 -28.74 -7.05
CA THR A 791 -0.56 -27.90 -6.51
C THR A 791 -0.39 -26.48 -7.02
N GLU A 792 -1.21 -26.04 -7.97
CA GLU A 792 -1.11 -24.71 -8.58
C GLU A 792 -2.23 -23.78 -8.10
N THR A 793 -2.56 -23.77 -6.80
CA THR A 793 -3.68 -22.99 -6.22
C THR A 793 -3.69 -21.52 -6.63
N TYR A 794 -2.51 -20.90 -6.81
CA TYR A 794 -2.41 -19.55 -7.36
C TYR A 794 -2.96 -19.42 -8.79
N LEU A 795 -2.58 -20.34 -9.69
CA LEU A 795 -3.07 -20.33 -11.06
C LEU A 795 -4.55 -20.75 -11.11
N GLU A 796 -4.97 -21.69 -10.27
CA GLU A 796 -6.37 -22.07 -10.16
C GLU A 796 -7.22 -20.90 -9.65
N ALA A 797 -6.76 -20.19 -8.61
CA ALA A 797 -7.41 -18.97 -8.16
C ALA A 797 -7.46 -17.91 -9.26
N LEU A 798 -6.42 -17.74 -10.08
CA LEU A 798 -6.47 -16.79 -11.20
C LEU A 798 -7.40 -17.24 -12.34
N ASN A 799 -7.58 -18.55 -12.56
CA ASN A 799 -8.36 -19.10 -13.67
C ASN A 799 -9.84 -19.28 -13.32
N GLU A 800 -10.13 -19.79 -12.12
CA GLU A 800 -11.49 -20.15 -11.68
C GLU A 800 -12.21 -19.00 -10.97
N VAL A 801 -11.48 -18.05 -10.38
CA VAL A 801 -12.09 -16.87 -9.78
C VAL A 801 -12.52 -15.91 -10.87
N ALA A 802 -13.82 -15.60 -10.90
CA ALA A 802 -14.39 -14.70 -11.89
C ALA A 802 -14.50 -13.25 -11.40
N THR A 803 -14.50 -13.01 -10.08
CA THR A 803 -14.51 -11.66 -9.50
C THR A 803 -13.21 -11.36 -8.75
N THR A 804 -12.51 -10.31 -9.19
CA THR A 804 -11.23 -9.91 -8.61
C THR A 804 -11.32 -8.48 -8.07
N VAL A 805 -10.96 -8.31 -6.80
CA VAL A 805 -10.90 -7.01 -6.10
C VAL A 805 -9.49 -6.85 -5.53
N VAL A 806 -8.68 -5.95 -6.09
CA VAL A 806 -7.27 -5.81 -5.69
C VAL A 806 -6.94 -4.38 -5.32
N GLY A 807 -6.40 -4.18 -4.12
CA GLY A 807 -5.92 -2.91 -3.61
C GLY A 807 -4.43 -2.69 -3.91
N ASN A 808 -3.76 -1.90 -3.07
CA ASN A 808 -2.32 -1.67 -3.19
C ASN A 808 -1.54 -2.95 -2.84
N VAL A 809 -0.95 -3.59 -3.86
CA VAL A 809 -0.16 -4.83 -3.75
C VAL A 809 1.09 -4.75 -4.63
N SER A 810 2.16 -5.46 -4.26
CA SER A 810 3.27 -5.78 -5.17
C SER A 810 2.77 -6.82 -6.17
N VAL A 811 3.02 -6.61 -7.46
CA VAL A 811 2.30 -7.30 -8.54
C VAL A 811 3.26 -8.23 -9.29
N THR A 812 2.83 -9.48 -9.53
CA THR A 812 3.46 -10.36 -10.53
C THR A 812 2.88 -10.17 -11.94
N ASP A 813 3.65 -10.63 -12.93
CA ASP A 813 3.27 -10.59 -14.34
C ASP A 813 1.93 -11.31 -14.63
N ASP A 814 1.59 -12.35 -13.86
CA ASP A 814 0.38 -13.15 -14.07
C ASP A 814 -0.90 -12.37 -13.71
N LEU A 815 -0.94 -11.75 -12.53
CA LEU A 815 -2.08 -10.93 -12.08
C LEU A 815 -2.26 -9.71 -12.99
N ALA A 816 -1.15 -9.06 -13.33
CA ALA A 816 -1.14 -7.95 -14.28
C ALA A 816 -1.65 -8.39 -15.66
N GLY A 817 -1.26 -9.59 -16.11
CA GLY A 817 -1.71 -10.20 -17.35
C GLY A 817 -3.22 -10.50 -17.36
N ALA A 818 -3.76 -11.04 -16.26
CA ALA A 818 -5.18 -11.36 -16.13
C ALA A 818 -6.08 -10.11 -16.18
N LEU A 819 -5.62 -8.99 -15.63
CA LEU A 819 -6.34 -7.71 -15.57
C LEU A 819 -6.02 -6.78 -16.76
N ALA A 820 -5.12 -7.17 -17.66
CA ALA A 820 -4.75 -6.36 -18.81
C ALA A 820 -5.89 -6.22 -19.81
N THR A 821 -5.93 -5.09 -20.51
CA THR A 821 -6.88 -4.80 -21.58
C THR A 821 -6.15 -4.20 -22.79
N GLU A 822 -6.83 -4.04 -23.92
CA GLU A 822 -6.25 -3.37 -25.09
C GLU A 822 -5.75 -1.95 -24.77
N ASP A 823 -6.43 -1.24 -23.85
CA ASP A 823 -6.09 0.13 -23.45
C ASP A 823 -5.08 0.20 -22.29
N MET A 824 -4.82 -0.92 -21.62
CA MET A 824 -3.95 -1.03 -20.44
C MET A 824 -3.18 -2.34 -20.48
N ASP A 825 -1.93 -2.27 -20.93
CA ASP A 825 -1.02 -3.42 -20.92
C ASP A 825 -0.68 -3.88 -19.47
N PRO A 826 -0.11 -5.08 -19.29
CA PRO A 826 0.22 -5.60 -17.97
C PRO A 826 1.09 -4.66 -17.14
N GLU A 827 2.08 -3.99 -17.73
CA GLU A 827 2.91 -3.04 -17.01
C GLU A 827 2.11 -1.82 -16.50
N ALA A 828 1.17 -1.31 -17.30
CA ALA A 828 0.30 -0.22 -16.90
C ALA A 828 -0.64 -0.63 -15.76
N VAL A 829 -1.12 -1.89 -15.77
CA VAL A 829 -1.88 -2.47 -14.66
C VAL A 829 -1.00 -2.55 -13.41
N ALA A 830 0.21 -3.10 -13.52
CA ALA A 830 1.14 -3.25 -12.39
C ALA A 830 1.49 -1.90 -11.74
N ARG A 831 1.81 -0.89 -12.57
CA ARG A 831 2.05 0.49 -12.11
C ARG A 831 0.82 1.10 -11.42
N ARG A 832 -0.39 0.76 -11.88
CA ARG A 832 -1.63 1.27 -11.26
C ARG A 832 -1.90 0.61 -9.92
N LEU A 833 -1.84 -0.72 -9.84
CA LEU A 833 -2.04 -1.47 -8.60
C LEU A 833 -1.06 -1.00 -7.50
N SER A 834 0.21 -0.79 -7.85
CA SER A 834 1.21 -0.26 -6.91
C SER A 834 0.98 1.20 -6.50
N ALA A 835 0.19 1.96 -7.27
CA ALA A 835 -0.11 3.37 -7.04
C ALA A 835 -1.49 3.63 -6.40
N LEU A 836 -2.29 2.58 -6.16
CA LEU A 836 -3.58 2.69 -5.47
C LEU A 836 -3.40 3.19 -4.03
N GLN A 837 -4.33 4.03 -3.56
CA GLN A 837 -4.32 4.48 -2.17
C GLN A 837 -4.99 3.44 -1.26
N ARG A 838 -4.77 3.57 0.06
CA ARG A 838 -5.55 2.79 1.04
C ARG A 838 -7.04 3.09 0.84
N GLY A 839 -7.84 2.02 0.85
CA GLY A 839 -9.27 2.09 0.59
C GLY A 839 -9.65 2.18 -0.89
N GLU A 840 -8.70 2.16 -1.83
CA GLU A 840 -8.99 2.10 -3.27
C GLU A 840 -8.76 0.70 -3.81
N TRP A 841 -9.64 0.29 -4.71
CA TRP A 841 -9.68 -1.04 -5.30
C TRP A 841 -9.68 -0.94 -6.82
N PHE A 842 -9.01 -1.89 -7.46
CA PHE A 842 -9.16 -2.17 -8.88
C PHE A 842 -9.97 -3.45 -9.03
N VAL A 843 -11.10 -3.34 -9.72
CA VAL A 843 -12.18 -4.32 -9.63
C VAL A 843 -12.55 -4.83 -11.01
N GLN A 844 -12.64 -6.14 -11.13
CA GLN A 844 -13.19 -6.83 -12.29
C GLN A 844 -14.24 -7.84 -11.82
N PRO A 845 -15.54 -7.52 -11.95
CA PRO A 845 -16.60 -8.45 -11.56
C PRO A 845 -16.80 -9.57 -12.57
N ALA A 846 -17.27 -10.71 -12.08
CA ALA A 846 -17.67 -11.85 -12.88
C ALA A 846 -18.87 -11.52 -13.78
N ALA A 847 -18.98 -12.15 -14.95
CA ALA A 847 -19.99 -11.80 -15.95
C ALA A 847 -20.92 -12.95 -16.31
N PRO A 848 -22.20 -12.69 -16.65
CA PRO A 848 -23.14 -13.75 -17.00
C PRO A 848 -22.67 -14.61 -18.17
N PHE A 849 -23.15 -15.85 -18.22
CA PHE A 849 -22.80 -16.76 -19.30
C PHE A 849 -23.18 -16.19 -20.69
N GLY A 850 -22.21 -16.09 -21.58
CA GLY A 850 -22.40 -15.55 -22.94
C GLY A 850 -22.33 -14.03 -23.03
N GLU A 851 -22.10 -13.32 -21.91
CA GLU A 851 -21.86 -11.89 -21.88
C GLU A 851 -20.36 -11.57 -21.77
N PRO A 852 -19.89 -10.43 -22.31
CA PRO A 852 -18.50 -10.03 -22.19
C PRO A 852 -18.17 -9.67 -20.73
N ARG A 853 -17.02 -10.13 -20.24
CA ARG A 853 -16.51 -9.71 -18.93
C ARG A 853 -16.35 -8.18 -18.88
N PRO A 854 -16.88 -7.50 -17.84
CA PRO A 854 -16.62 -6.09 -17.63
C PRO A 854 -15.12 -5.81 -17.61
N ARG A 855 -14.74 -4.68 -18.21
CA ARG A 855 -13.36 -4.20 -18.13
C ARG A 855 -13.06 -3.79 -16.69
N PRO A 856 -11.83 -3.99 -16.19
CA PRO A 856 -11.47 -3.55 -14.85
C PRO A 856 -11.63 -2.04 -14.68
N PHE A 857 -12.13 -1.62 -13.52
CA PHE A 857 -12.33 -0.21 -13.19
C PHE A 857 -11.91 0.09 -11.74
N LEU A 858 -11.78 1.39 -11.44
CA LEU A 858 -11.42 1.85 -10.10
C LEU A 858 -12.66 1.92 -9.20
N ALA A 859 -12.52 1.55 -7.94
CA ALA A 859 -13.52 1.68 -6.91
C ALA A 859 -12.89 2.16 -5.60
N GLU A 860 -13.71 2.64 -4.67
CA GLU A 860 -13.32 2.92 -3.28
C GLU A 860 -14.07 2.00 -2.31
N SER A 861 -13.55 1.86 -1.10
CA SER A 861 -14.16 1.07 -0.04
C SER A 861 -15.51 1.65 0.35
N LEU A 862 -16.45 0.77 0.70
CA LEU A 862 -17.69 1.21 1.31
C LEU A 862 -17.41 1.75 2.72
N ALA A 863 -18.26 2.67 3.17
CA ALA A 863 -18.24 3.09 4.57
C ALA A 863 -18.62 1.88 5.45
N PRO A 864 -18.03 1.74 6.65
CA PRO A 864 -18.40 0.68 7.57
C PRO A 864 -19.92 0.69 7.85
N PRO A 865 -20.58 -0.48 7.91
CA PRO A 865 -22.03 -0.56 8.07
C PRO A 865 -22.48 -0.04 9.44
N PRO A 866 -23.75 0.40 9.59
CA PRO A 866 -24.29 0.77 10.90
C PRO A 866 -24.09 -0.33 11.95
N GLY A 867 -23.84 0.06 13.20
CA GLY A 867 -23.50 -0.86 14.30
C GLY A 867 -21.99 -1.11 14.43
N HIS A 868 -21.25 -1.10 13.32
CA HIS A 868 -19.80 -1.28 13.32
C HIS A 868 -19.11 -0.15 14.14
N PRO A 869 -18.08 -0.44 14.97
CA PRO A 869 -17.42 0.56 15.81
C PRO A 869 -16.82 1.75 15.05
N ALA A 870 -16.26 1.49 13.88
CA ALA A 870 -15.70 2.52 12.98
C ALA A 870 -16.73 3.23 12.07
N SER A 871 -18.02 2.91 12.17
CA SER A 871 -19.07 3.57 11.35
C SER A 871 -19.45 4.95 11.91
N ASP A 872 -20.15 5.74 11.09
CA ASP A 872 -20.78 6.99 11.56
C ASP A 872 -21.99 6.75 12.49
N GLN A 873 -22.44 5.50 12.61
CA GLN A 873 -23.61 5.08 13.40
C GLN A 873 -23.29 3.82 14.24
N PRO A 874 -22.31 3.90 15.17
CA PRO A 874 -22.01 2.76 16.05
C PRO A 874 -23.17 2.52 17.03
N LEU A 875 -23.24 1.33 17.62
CA LEU A 875 -24.24 1.00 18.64
C LEU A 875 -24.19 2.03 19.79
N THR A 876 -25.36 2.53 20.19
CA THR A 876 -25.47 3.37 21.40
C THR A 876 -25.14 2.55 22.64
N ALA A 877 -24.82 3.19 23.78
CA ALA A 877 -24.51 2.47 25.02
C ALA A 877 -25.63 1.51 25.48
N SER A 878 -26.90 1.84 25.22
CA SER A 878 -28.03 0.95 25.53
C SER A 878 -28.15 -0.23 24.56
N GLU A 879 -27.88 0.00 23.27
CA GLU A 879 -27.89 -1.05 22.26
C GLU A 879 -26.67 -1.96 22.44
N GLY A 880 -25.50 -1.42 22.79
CA GLY A 880 -24.32 -2.19 23.15
C GLY A 880 -24.58 -3.15 24.30
N GLN A 881 -25.23 -2.70 25.38
CA GLN A 881 -25.58 -3.60 26.49
C GLN A 881 -26.59 -4.69 26.06
N ALA A 882 -27.51 -4.39 25.15
CA ALA A 882 -28.47 -5.36 24.63
C ALA A 882 -27.77 -6.38 23.70
N PHE A 883 -26.84 -5.91 22.88
CA PHE A 883 -25.94 -6.72 22.06
C PHE A 883 -25.14 -7.69 22.94
N GLU A 884 -24.48 -7.23 24.01
CA GLU A 884 -23.69 -8.12 24.88
C GLU A 884 -24.55 -9.27 25.43
N ASN A 885 -25.80 -9.00 25.85
CA ASN A 885 -26.68 -10.07 26.31
C ASN A 885 -27.08 -11.05 25.18
N ALA A 886 -27.26 -10.54 23.96
CA ALA A 886 -27.58 -11.35 22.79
C ALA A 886 -26.36 -12.20 22.36
N PHE A 887 -25.16 -11.61 22.41
CA PHE A 887 -23.90 -12.27 22.12
C PHE A 887 -23.62 -13.38 23.15
N GLU A 888 -23.70 -13.08 24.45
CA GLU A 888 -23.60 -14.10 25.50
C GLU A 888 -24.61 -15.24 25.29
N SER A 889 -25.85 -14.92 24.91
CA SER A 889 -26.88 -15.92 24.63
C SER A 889 -26.55 -16.79 23.40
N ALA A 890 -25.96 -16.19 22.36
CA ALA A 890 -25.50 -16.91 21.18
C ALA A 890 -24.34 -17.85 21.52
N CYS A 891 -23.32 -17.39 22.25
CA CYS A 891 -22.21 -18.21 22.75
C CYS A 891 -22.72 -19.39 23.60
N ASP A 892 -23.64 -19.12 24.53
CA ASP A 892 -24.22 -20.14 25.41
C ASP A 892 -25.04 -21.18 24.65
N ARG A 893 -25.71 -20.76 23.56
CA ARG A 893 -26.44 -21.66 22.67
C ARG A 893 -25.46 -22.52 21.88
N THR A 894 -24.46 -21.92 21.22
CA THR A 894 -23.44 -22.66 20.47
C THR A 894 -22.76 -23.70 21.35
N ARG A 895 -22.28 -23.31 22.54
CA ARG A 895 -21.62 -24.22 23.49
C ARG A 895 -22.49 -25.41 23.91
N LYS A 896 -23.81 -25.22 24.04
CA LYS A 896 -24.74 -26.29 24.46
C LYS A 896 -25.17 -27.20 23.31
N THR A 897 -25.35 -26.67 22.11
CA THR A 897 -25.95 -27.42 21.00
C THR A 897 -24.93 -27.98 20.03
N ALA A 898 -23.80 -27.29 19.84
CA ALA A 898 -22.87 -27.57 18.75
C ALA A 898 -21.38 -27.50 19.15
N GLY A 899 -21.06 -27.21 20.42
CA GLY A 899 -19.70 -26.98 20.90
C GLY A 899 -19.18 -28.03 21.88
N LEU A 900 -17.87 -28.22 21.87
CA LEU A 900 -17.09 -28.95 22.87
C LEU A 900 -16.38 -27.91 23.74
N ALA A 901 -16.77 -27.83 25.00
CA ALA A 901 -16.08 -26.97 25.95
C ALA A 901 -14.70 -27.56 26.26
N HIS A 902 -13.65 -26.78 26.03
CA HIS A 902 -12.32 -27.13 26.47
C HIS A 902 -12.21 -26.85 27.98
N ILE A 903 -11.92 -27.88 28.77
CA ILE A 903 -11.69 -27.72 30.21
C ILE A 903 -10.21 -27.37 30.37
N ASP A 904 -9.91 -26.10 30.64
CA ASP A 904 -8.65 -25.77 31.32
C ASP A 904 -8.57 -26.63 32.59
N ALA A 905 -7.41 -27.25 32.82
CA ALA A 905 -7.09 -28.02 34.01
C ALA A 905 -7.02 -27.13 35.29
N GLY A 906 -8.14 -26.46 35.60
CA GLY A 906 -8.30 -25.45 36.64
C GLY A 906 -9.76 -25.28 37.10
N ALA A 907 -10.61 -26.30 36.97
CA ALA A 907 -11.96 -26.27 37.56
C ALA A 907 -12.33 -27.62 38.20
N VAL A 908 -11.84 -27.85 39.42
CA VAL A 908 -12.42 -28.87 40.30
C VAL A 908 -13.67 -28.28 40.98
N PRO A 909 -14.86 -28.91 40.87
CA PRO A 909 -16.02 -28.49 41.65
C PRO A 909 -15.76 -28.81 43.12
N ALA A 910 -15.85 -27.80 43.97
CA ALA A 910 -15.58 -27.90 45.40
C ALA A 910 -16.45 -28.98 46.09
N PRO A 911 -15.85 -29.94 46.82
CA PRO A 911 -16.52 -30.65 47.88
C PRO A 911 -16.06 -30.14 49.26
N ASP A 912 -16.99 -30.24 50.20
CA ASP A 912 -16.95 -29.71 51.55
C ASP A 912 -15.72 -30.07 52.39
N THR A 913 -15.35 -29.10 53.22
CA THR A 913 -14.60 -29.18 54.49
C THR A 913 -14.42 -30.56 55.11
N GLU A 914 -13.17 -30.96 55.36
CA GLU A 914 -12.69 -31.38 56.69
C GLU A 914 -11.15 -31.42 56.75
N GLU A 915 -10.62 -30.86 57.84
CA GLU A 915 -9.20 -30.73 58.20
C GLU A 915 -8.61 -32.09 58.62
N GLU A 916 -7.38 -32.43 58.19
CA GLU A 916 -6.30 -32.84 59.10
C GLU A 916 -4.92 -32.94 58.41
N SER A 917 -3.92 -32.51 59.17
CA SER A 917 -2.52 -32.18 58.89
C SER A 917 -1.54 -33.37 58.81
N THR A 918 -0.50 -33.29 57.97
CA THR A 918 0.93 -32.98 58.32
C THR A 918 1.93 -33.42 57.21
N ASP A 919 2.59 -32.44 56.56
CA ASP A 919 4.05 -32.23 56.32
C ASP A 919 4.95 -33.34 55.67
N PRO A 920 6.13 -33.00 55.10
CA PRO A 920 6.44 -32.13 53.95
C PRO A 920 7.27 -32.88 52.87
N THR A 921 7.03 -32.65 51.58
CA THR A 921 8.03 -32.94 50.53
C THR A 921 7.93 -31.90 49.42
N THR A 922 9.03 -31.17 49.28
CA THR A 922 9.34 -30.19 48.23
C THR A 922 9.21 -30.83 46.85
N ASP A 923 8.31 -30.30 46.02
CA ASP A 923 8.24 -30.57 44.59
C ASP A 923 9.16 -29.57 43.86
N PRO A 924 10.09 -30.01 42.98
CA PRO A 924 11.01 -29.13 42.26
C PRO A 924 10.40 -28.33 41.10
N ASN A 925 9.13 -28.49 40.73
CA ASN A 925 8.57 -27.88 39.52
C ASN A 925 7.53 -26.77 39.79
N ALA A 926 7.94 -25.73 40.51
CA ALA A 926 7.13 -24.52 40.65
C ALA A 926 7.94 -23.28 40.22
N THR A 927 8.00 -23.01 38.90
CA THR A 927 8.24 -21.68 38.34
C THR A 927 7.62 -21.59 36.95
N ALA A 928 6.34 -21.21 36.89
CA ALA A 928 5.68 -20.65 35.70
C ALA A 928 4.55 -19.72 36.15
N ALA A 929 4.87 -18.82 37.08
CA ALA A 929 4.00 -17.74 37.52
C ALA A 929 4.74 -16.42 37.28
N GLU A 930 4.17 -15.61 36.38
CA GLU A 930 4.36 -14.16 36.23
C GLU A 930 5.80 -13.65 35.98
N LEU A 931 6.13 -13.43 34.70
CA LEU A 931 7.21 -12.52 34.28
C LEU A 931 6.61 -11.26 33.64
N THR A 932 5.96 -10.45 34.47
CA THR A 932 5.67 -9.03 34.20
C THR A 932 6.29 -8.18 35.32
N ASP A 933 7.52 -8.52 35.73
CA ASP A 933 8.26 -7.79 36.76
C ASP A 933 9.15 -6.68 36.13
N PRO A 934 8.95 -5.38 36.46
CA PRO A 934 9.78 -4.28 35.98
C PRO A 934 11.25 -4.29 36.48
N ASP A 935 11.65 -5.24 37.34
CA ASP A 935 13.02 -5.36 37.88
C ASP A 935 13.94 -6.35 37.11
N ILE A 936 13.53 -6.86 35.94
CA ILE A 936 14.39 -7.73 35.11
C ILE A 936 15.60 -6.92 34.58
N ARG A 937 16.81 -7.34 34.98
CA ARG A 937 18.08 -6.77 34.47
C ARG A 937 18.27 -7.13 32.99
N ARG A 938 18.73 -6.16 32.20
CA ARG A 938 18.80 -6.24 30.72
C ARG A 938 20.22 -6.14 30.18
N ASP A 939 21.16 -5.91 31.09
CA ASP A 939 22.60 -5.83 30.89
C ASP A 939 23.31 -7.17 31.16
N SER A 940 22.61 -8.18 31.69
CA SER A 940 23.19 -9.48 32.04
C SER A 940 22.22 -10.65 31.89
N LEU A 941 22.72 -11.81 31.44
CA LEU A 941 21.97 -13.07 31.38
C LEU A 941 22.10 -13.94 32.64
N LEU A 942 22.96 -13.56 33.60
CA LEU A 942 23.15 -14.28 34.86
C LEU A 942 21.87 -14.49 35.71
N PRO A 943 20.88 -13.58 35.70
CA PRO A 943 19.58 -13.82 36.35
C PRO A 943 18.72 -14.88 35.66
N HIS A 944 18.92 -15.09 34.36
CA HIS A 944 18.06 -15.90 33.48
C HIS A 944 18.58 -17.33 33.31
N THR A 945 19.90 -17.51 33.36
CA THR A 945 20.52 -18.82 33.22
C THR A 945 20.40 -19.68 34.49
N GLN A 946 20.01 -20.94 34.32
CA GLN A 946 20.12 -21.96 35.35
C GLN A 946 21.48 -22.68 35.33
N ARG A 947 22.27 -22.51 34.27
CA ARG A 947 23.63 -23.05 34.12
C ARG A 947 24.66 -22.12 34.75
N ARG A 948 25.44 -22.66 35.68
CA ARG A 948 26.57 -22.01 36.33
C ARG A 948 27.51 -23.05 36.95
N PRO A 949 28.80 -22.75 37.15
CA PRO A 949 29.70 -23.67 37.82
C PRO A 949 29.30 -23.87 39.29
N ASP A 950 29.34 -25.10 39.80
CA ASP A 950 28.99 -25.44 41.21
C ASP A 950 29.78 -24.63 42.26
N CYS A 951 30.98 -24.18 41.89
CA CYS A 951 31.83 -23.37 42.75
C CYS A 951 31.40 -21.89 42.84
N ILE A 952 30.39 -21.47 42.06
CA ILE A 952 29.93 -20.09 41.92
C ILE A 952 28.43 -19.99 42.23
N ALA A 953 28.06 -19.01 43.03
CA ALA A 953 26.69 -18.58 43.24
C ALA A 953 26.50 -17.15 42.72
N TYR A 954 25.35 -16.86 42.13
CA TYR A 954 24.99 -15.50 41.72
C TYR A 954 24.17 -14.81 42.82
N ASP A 955 24.59 -13.63 43.27
CA ASP A 955 23.85 -12.78 44.21
C ASP A 955 23.03 -11.76 43.41
N ALA A 956 21.73 -12.02 43.25
CA ALA A 956 20.83 -11.22 42.43
C ALA A 956 20.65 -9.79 42.96
N ASP A 957 20.62 -9.60 44.28
CA ASP A 957 20.46 -8.29 44.92
C ASP A 957 21.66 -7.38 44.66
N ALA A 958 22.86 -7.94 44.77
CA ALA A 958 24.11 -7.20 44.60
C ALA A 958 24.62 -7.16 43.16
N HIS A 959 24.07 -7.98 42.26
CA HIS A 959 24.60 -8.22 40.92
C HIS A 959 26.08 -8.62 40.92
N THR A 960 26.44 -9.63 41.72
CA THR A 960 27.83 -10.08 41.84
C THR A 960 27.93 -11.60 41.80
N LEU A 961 29.01 -12.11 41.22
CA LEU A 961 29.40 -13.51 41.30
C LEU A 961 30.06 -13.78 42.66
N ARG A 962 29.70 -14.88 43.31
CA ARG A 962 30.13 -15.21 44.67
C ARG A 962 30.74 -16.60 44.72
N CYS A 963 31.99 -16.70 45.15
CA CYS A 963 32.65 -17.99 45.35
C CYS A 963 31.98 -18.75 46.51
N THR A 964 31.47 -19.96 46.28
CA THR A 964 30.75 -20.74 47.31
C THR A 964 31.66 -21.25 48.44
N SER A 965 32.99 -21.28 48.20
CA SER A 965 33.98 -21.74 49.19
C SER A 965 34.40 -20.68 50.21
N CYS A 966 34.57 -19.42 49.78
CA CYS A 966 35.10 -18.35 50.63
C CYS A 966 34.22 -17.09 50.72
N ASP A 967 33.10 -17.07 49.99
CA ASP A 967 32.10 -16.00 49.97
C ASP A 967 32.60 -14.64 49.41
N ASN A 968 33.79 -14.61 48.80
CA ASN A 968 34.28 -13.44 48.06
C ASN A 968 33.37 -13.13 46.86
N ARG A 969 33.20 -11.84 46.58
CA ARG A 969 32.35 -11.31 45.50
C ARG A 969 33.21 -10.75 44.38
N TYR A 970 32.74 -10.94 43.16
CA TYR A 970 33.38 -10.60 41.90
C TYR A 970 32.38 -9.94 40.96
N ASP A 971 32.89 -9.19 39.99
CA ASP A 971 32.08 -8.49 39.00
C ASP A 971 31.32 -9.50 38.11
N PRO A 972 30.11 -9.16 37.62
CA PRO A 972 29.26 -10.04 36.81
C PRO A 972 29.69 -10.10 35.33
N THR A 973 31.00 -10.20 35.08
CA THR A 973 31.61 -10.23 33.73
C THR A 973 32.35 -11.54 33.52
N VAL A 974 32.79 -11.85 32.29
CA VAL A 974 33.59 -13.05 32.03
C VAL A 974 34.91 -13.07 32.81
N ASP A 975 35.58 -11.92 32.94
CA ASP A 975 36.79 -11.78 33.74
C ASP A 975 36.49 -12.00 35.23
N GLY A 976 35.36 -11.47 35.71
CA GLY A 976 34.90 -11.71 37.07
C GLY A 976 34.53 -13.18 37.34
N MET A 977 33.95 -13.88 36.35
CA MET A 977 33.70 -15.32 36.41
C MET A 977 34.99 -16.11 36.50
N ARG A 978 36.00 -15.77 35.69
CA ARG A 978 37.33 -16.37 35.73
C ARG A 978 38.00 -16.17 37.10
N ASP A 979 37.99 -14.94 37.61
CA ASP A 979 38.54 -14.60 38.92
C ASP A 979 37.79 -15.27 40.08
N ALA A 980 36.47 -15.44 39.95
CA ALA A 980 35.64 -16.09 40.95
C ALA A 980 35.91 -17.61 41.02
N ILE A 981 36.17 -18.26 39.89
CA ILE A 981 36.57 -19.66 39.80
C ILE A 981 37.97 -19.83 40.39
N GLU A 982 38.95 -19.06 39.90
CA GLU A 982 40.35 -19.09 40.33
C GLU A 982 40.58 -18.64 41.79
N CYS A 983 39.55 -18.09 42.43
CA CYS A 983 39.59 -17.71 43.85
C CYS A 983 39.94 -18.88 44.78
N CYS A 984 39.30 -20.03 44.56
CA CYS A 984 39.40 -21.22 45.42
C CYS A 984 39.40 -22.54 44.64
N HIS A 985 39.21 -22.47 43.32
CA HIS A 985 39.19 -23.60 42.39
C HIS A 985 40.12 -23.28 41.21
N SER A 986 40.20 -24.17 40.23
CA SER A 986 41.01 -23.99 39.02
C SER A 986 40.08 -23.96 37.82
N LEU A 987 40.28 -23.02 36.90
CA LEU A 987 39.48 -22.92 35.67
C LEU A 987 39.53 -24.22 34.84
N VAL A 988 40.65 -24.95 34.90
CA VAL A 988 40.85 -26.23 34.21
C VAL A 988 39.94 -27.35 34.76
N ASP A 989 39.47 -27.22 35.99
CA ASP A 989 38.61 -28.22 36.65
C ASP A 989 37.11 -27.90 36.49
N VAL A 990 36.77 -26.79 35.84
CA VAL A 990 35.39 -26.39 35.53
C VAL A 990 35.06 -26.76 34.09
N ASP A 991 33.89 -27.38 33.88
CA ASP A 991 33.39 -27.60 32.52
C ASP A 991 33.05 -26.24 31.90
N ARG A 992 33.64 -25.95 30.74
CA ARG A 992 33.38 -24.71 30.00
C ARG A 992 31.90 -24.57 29.67
N ASP A 993 31.22 -25.69 29.42
CA ASP A 993 29.78 -25.71 29.13
C ASP A 993 28.93 -25.17 30.30
N ASP A 994 29.48 -25.12 31.51
CA ASP A 994 28.82 -24.55 32.70
C ASP A 994 29.09 -23.04 32.88
N ILE A 995 29.86 -22.41 31.98
CA ILE A 995 30.14 -20.97 31.98
C ILE A 995 29.15 -20.26 31.03
N PRO A 996 28.12 -19.57 31.53
CA PRO A 996 27.16 -18.88 30.69
C PRO A 996 27.72 -17.55 30.17
N VAL A 997 27.05 -17.00 29.14
CA VAL A 997 27.21 -15.58 28.76
C VAL A 997 26.82 -14.69 29.92
N CYS A 998 27.74 -13.83 30.37
CA CYS A 998 27.55 -12.99 31.54
C CYS A 998 26.90 -11.64 31.20
N GLU A 999 27.36 -10.98 30.13
CA GLU A 999 26.97 -9.62 29.74
C GLU A 999 26.20 -9.61 28.41
N ILE A 1000 25.15 -8.78 28.32
CA ILE A 1000 24.38 -8.58 27.09
C ILE A 1000 23.98 -7.11 26.92
N ASN A 1001 24.16 -6.56 25.72
CA ASN A 1001 24.01 -5.11 25.48
C ASN A 1001 22.76 -4.79 24.66
N LEU A 1002 21.56 -5.07 25.19
CA LEU A 1002 20.32 -4.68 24.51
C LEU A 1002 20.19 -3.15 24.49
N LYS A 1003 20.18 -2.55 23.29
CA LYS A 1003 20.24 -1.08 23.10
C LYS A 1003 18.91 -0.36 23.36
N LEU A 1004 17.81 -1.11 23.47
CA LEU A 1004 16.46 -0.57 23.67
C LEU A 1004 16.26 0.00 25.08
N SER A 1005 15.59 1.14 25.14
CA SER A 1005 15.11 1.71 26.40
C SER A 1005 13.92 0.91 26.97
N PRO A 1006 13.58 1.08 28.26
CA PRO A 1006 12.42 0.42 28.83
C PRO A 1006 11.09 0.71 28.16
N GLU A 1007 10.89 1.94 27.68
CA GLU A 1007 9.67 2.34 26.98
C GLU A 1007 9.60 1.67 25.60
N GLU A 1008 10.73 1.52 24.90
CA GLU A 1008 10.79 0.83 23.60
C GLU A 1008 10.57 -0.68 23.72
N ILE A 1009 11.03 -1.30 24.82
CA ILE A 1009 10.79 -2.72 25.11
C ILE A 1009 9.31 -2.96 25.44
N GLU A 1010 8.68 -2.10 26.25
CA GLU A 1010 7.26 -2.21 26.57
C GLU A 1010 6.36 -1.97 25.34
N ALA A 1011 6.82 -1.14 24.40
CA ALA A 1011 6.15 -0.90 23.12
C ALA A 1011 6.48 -1.96 22.05
N SER A 1012 7.42 -2.87 22.32
CA SER A 1012 7.79 -3.94 21.40
C SER A 1012 6.72 -5.01 21.37
N GLU A 1013 6.45 -5.56 20.19
CA GLU A 1013 5.60 -6.74 20.02
C GLU A 1013 6.26 -8.03 20.55
N TRP A 1014 7.57 -7.99 20.80
CA TRP A 1014 8.38 -9.13 21.23
C TRP A 1014 8.63 -9.12 22.74
N SER A 1015 8.58 -10.29 23.37
CA SER A 1015 8.91 -10.43 24.79
C SER A 1015 10.35 -10.04 25.10
N VAL A 1016 10.63 -9.63 26.35
CA VAL A 1016 12.01 -9.30 26.78
C VAL A 1016 12.98 -10.46 26.54
N THR A 1017 12.54 -11.70 26.77
CA THR A 1017 13.32 -12.91 26.50
C THR A 1017 13.60 -13.12 25.01
N GLN A 1018 12.63 -12.81 24.14
CA GLN A 1018 12.84 -12.83 22.68
C GLN A 1018 13.85 -11.76 22.24
N LEU A 1019 13.73 -10.53 22.74
CA LEU A 1019 14.66 -9.44 22.45
C LEU A 1019 16.09 -9.75 22.94
N LEU A 1020 16.23 -10.32 24.14
CA LEU A 1020 17.51 -10.78 24.68
C LEU A 1020 18.10 -11.92 23.84
N PHE A 1021 17.26 -12.84 23.32
CA PHE A 1021 17.73 -13.91 22.45
C PHE A 1021 18.21 -13.39 21.09
N LEU A 1022 17.48 -12.46 20.46
CA LEU A 1022 17.91 -11.80 19.21
C LEU A 1022 19.25 -11.08 19.40
N GLN A 1023 19.41 -10.35 20.50
CA GLN A 1023 20.67 -9.68 20.83
C GLN A 1023 21.81 -10.67 21.09
N ALA A 1024 21.53 -11.82 21.72
CA ALA A 1024 22.54 -12.87 21.95
C ALA A 1024 22.99 -13.51 20.63
N VAL A 1025 22.06 -13.82 19.72
CA VAL A 1025 22.38 -14.34 18.38
C VAL A 1025 23.21 -13.33 17.60
N TYR A 1026 22.84 -12.04 17.62
CA TYR A 1026 23.60 -10.99 16.98
C TYR A 1026 25.02 -10.87 17.54
N ASN A 1027 25.18 -10.84 18.86
CA ASN A 1027 26.51 -10.76 19.50
C ASN A 1027 27.39 -11.98 19.17
N ALA A 1028 26.79 -13.18 19.09
CA ALA A 1028 27.50 -14.39 18.67
C ALA A 1028 27.95 -14.32 17.20
N GLN A 1029 27.09 -13.84 16.30
CA GLN A 1029 27.40 -13.63 14.88
C GLN A 1029 28.49 -12.57 14.69
N GLN A 1030 28.54 -11.55 15.56
CA GLN A 1030 29.57 -10.50 15.55
C GLN A 1030 30.84 -10.87 16.35
N LEU A 1031 30.97 -12.13 16.80
CA LEU A 1031 32.11 -12.63 17.58
C LEU A 1031 32.43 -11.78 18.84
N ARG A 1032 31.39 -11.24 19.50
CA ARG A 1032 31.55 -10.35 20.67
C ARG A 1032 31.73 -11.09 22.00
N PHE A 1033 31.45 -12.39 22.04
CA PHE A 1033 31.61 -13.20 23.25
C PHE A 1033 33.05 -13.70 23.40
N ASP A 1034 33.50 -13.84 24.65
CA ASP A 1034 34.76 -14.54 24.92
C ASP A 1034 34.60 -16.04 24.62
N VAL A 1035 35.68 -16.67 24.16
CA VAL A 1035 35.70 -18.11 23.85
C VAL A 1035 35.29 -18.96 25.05
N LEU A 1036 35.45 -18.49 26.29
CA LEU A 1036 34.97 -19.20 27.48
C LEU A 1036 33.44 -19.18 27.65
N GLU A 1037 32.74 -18.15 27.15
CA GLU A 1037 31.29 -17.99 27.30
C GLU A 1037 30.52 -18.63 26.14
N TYR A 1038 30.98 -18.38 24.92
CA TYR A 1038 30.38 -18.93 23.70
C TYR A 1038 31.39 -18.88 22.54
N ASP A 1039 31.55 -19.99 21.84
CA ASP A 1039 32.39 -20.10 20.66
C ASP A 1039 31.58 -20.65 19.49
N ILE A 1040 31.34 -19.82 18.46
CA ILE A 1040 30.53 -20.20 17.30
C ILE A 1040 31.05 -21.47 16.59
N VAL A 1041 32.36 -21.73 16.67
CA VAL A 1041 33.03 -22.88 16.05
C VAL A 1041 32.68 -24.21 16.71
N ARG A 1042 32.45 -24.19 18.03
CA ARG A 1042 32.25 -25.39 18.85
C ARG A 1042 30.83 -25.52 19.37
N ASP A 1043 30.20 -24.39 19.71
CA ASP A 1043 28.97 -24.34 20.48
C ASP A 1043 27.74 -24.14 19.60
N SER A 1044 26.71 -24.91 19.92
CA SER A 1044 25.37 -24.76 19.37
C SER A 1044 24.69 -23.52 19.94
N MET A 1045 23.97 -22.73 19.13
CA MET A 1045 23.13 -21.63 19.61
C MET A 1045 21.94 -22.09 20.47
N VAL A 1046 21.72 -23.41 20.60
CA VAL A 1046 20.89 -23.97 21.68
C VAL A 1046 21.40 -23.55 23.06
N ARG A 1047 22.71 -23.34 23.23
CA ARG A 1047 23.31 -22.81 24.47
C ARG A 1047 22.83 -21.40 24.77
N LEU A 1048 22.79 -20.51 23.77
CA LEU A 1048 22.27 -19.16 23.95
C LEU A 1048 20.79 -19.18 24.37
N ARG A 1049 20.01 -20.11 23.80
CA ARG A 1049 18.62 -20.35 24.22
C ARG A 1049 18.53 -20.75 25.69
N GLU A 1050 19.36 -21.71 26.13
CA GLU A 1050 19.45 -22.16 27.52
C GLU A 1050 19.88 -21.03 28.48
N TYR A 1051 20.80 -20.15 28.05
CA TYR A 1051 21.28 -19.03 28.86
C TYR A 1051 20.24 -17.93 29.02
N VAL A 1052 19.48 -17.64 27.97
CA VAL A 1052 18.37 -16.66 28.00
C VAL A 1052 17.15 -17.22 28.72
N GLY A 1053 16.99 -18.55 28.76
CA GLY A 1053 15.82 -19.21 29.33
C GLY A 1053 14.57 -19.04 28.47
N ILE A 1054 14.75 -18.89 27.15
CA ILE A 1054 13.65 -18.76 26.18
C ILE A 1054 13.19 -20.14 25.71
N GLU A 1055 11.88 -20.35 25.67
CA GLU A 1055 11.29 -21.60 25.18
C GLU A 1055 11.47 -21.76 23.67
N TYR A 1056 11.42 -23.00 23.19
CA TYR A 1056 11.62 -23.28 21.76
C TYR A 1056 10.56 -22.63 20.88
N ASP A 1057 9.31 -22.62 21.31
CA ASP A 1057 8.18 -22.09 20.52
C ASP A 1057 8.33 -20.56 20.31
N ALA A 1058 8.76 -19.85 21.35
CA ALA A 1058 9.07 -18.42 21.25
C ALA A 1058 10.26 -18.11 20.30
N VAL A 1059 11.14 -19.08 20.05
CA VAL A 1059 12.19 -18.96 19.01
C VAL A 1059 11.63 -19.24 17.62
N LEU A 1060 10.66 -20.16 17.49
CA LEU A 1060 9.98 -20.43 16.21
C LEU A 1060 9.19 -19.20 15.73
N GLU A 1061 8.52 -18.49 16.64
CA GLU A 1061 7.85 -17.23 16.32
C GLU A 1061 8.79 -16.20 15.66
N LEU A 1062 10.03 -16.10 16.15
CA LEU A 1062 11.05 -15.21 15.57
C LEU A 1062 11.50 -15.66 14.18
N VAL A 1063 11.50 -16.97 13.93
CA VAL A 1063 11.85 -17.55 12.62
C VAL A 1063 10.72 -17.36 11.62
N ASP A 1064 9.48 -17.62 12.03
CA ASP A 1064 8.29 -17.49 11.20
C ASP A 1064 8.02 -16.03 10.82
N ALA A 1065 8.31 -15.09 11.73
CA ALA A 1065 8.28 -13.66 11.45
C ALA A 1065 9.41 -13.17 10.52
N GLY A 1066 10.33 -14.04 10.11
CA GLY A 1066 11.41 -13.71 9.19
C GLY A 1066 12.52 -12.83 9.77
N ILE A 1067 12.44 -12.46 11.05
CA ILE A 1067 13.44 -11.65 11.75
C ILE A 1067 14.64 -12.48 12.24
N LEU A 1068 14.49 -13.79 12.34
CA LEU A 1068 15.55 -14.77 12.62
C LEU A 1068 15.58 -15.84 11.52
N ARG A 1069 16.77 -16.25 11.06
CA ARG A 1069 16.93 -17.31 10.05
C ARG A 1069 17.52 -18.57 10.69
N ASP A 1070 16.88 -19.71 10.50
CA ASP A 1070 17.34 -21.01 10.99
C ASP A 1070 18.21 -21.73 9.93
N HIS A 1071 19.44 -22.09 10.31
CA HIS A 1071 20.41 -22.74 9.43
C HIS A 1071 20.50 -24.27 9.61
N GLY A 1072 19.54 -24.87 10.30
CA GLY A 1072 19.51 -26.32 10.52
C GLY A 1072 20.50 -26.77 11.61
N LYS A 1073 20.92 -28.04 11.57
CA LYS A 1073 21.69 -28.67 12.66
C LYS A 1073 23.12 -29.07 12.29
N GLU A 1074 23.58 -28.76 11.08
CA GLU A 1074 24.91 -29.13 10.61
C GLU A 1074 25.82 -27.88 10.53
N PRO A 1075 27.03 -27.89 11.17
CA PRO A 1075 27.57 -28.94 12.05
C PRO A 1075 26.90 -28.98 13.44
N HIS A 1076 26.28 -27.87 13.85
CA HIS A 1076 25.44 -27.72 15.04
C HIS A 1076 24.41 -26.61 14.78
N LYS A 1077 23.49 -26.36 15.72
CA LYS A 1077 22.39 -25.40 15.52
C LYS A 1077 22.93 -23.97 15.45
N LEU A 1078 22.63 -23.27 14.36
CA LEU A 1078 22.96 -21.87 14.16
C LEU A 1078 21.73 -21.09 13.69
N TYR A 1079 21.63 -19.86 14.15
CA TYR A 1079 20.67 -18.86 13.71
C TYR A 1079 21.43 -17.64 13.18
N SER A 1080 20.87 -16.94 12.21
CA SER A 1080 21.36 -15.62 11.80
C SER A 1080 20.27 -14.59 12.00
N LEU A 1081 20.66 -13.41 12.48
CA LEU A 1081 19.72 -12.31 12.61
C LEU A 1081 19.44 -11.68 11.23
N ALA A 1082 18.17 -11.54 10.85
CA ALA A 1082 17.79 -10.89 9.60
C ALA A 1082 17.88 -9.35 9.72
N PRO A 1083 17.85 -8.59 8.59
CA PRO A 1083 17.85 -7.13 8.62
C PRO A 1083 16.78 -6.54 9.55
N ASP A 1084 15.54 -6.97 9.39
CA ASP A 1084 14.40 -6.50 10.19
C ASP A 1084 14.57 -6.84 11.68
N GLY A 1085 15.16 -7.99 12.01
CA GLY A 1085 15.47 -8.38 13.38
C GLY A 1085 16.50 -7.49 14.07
N ARG A 1086 17.37 -6.81 13.31
CA ARG A 1086 18.32 -5.83 13.88
C ARG A 1086 17.64 -4.53 14.24
N GLU A 1087 16.70 -4.07 13.42
CA GLU A 1087 15.88 -2.91 13.74
C GLU A 1087 15.11 -3.14 15.04
N VAL A 1088 14.57 -4.35 15.22
CA VAL A 1088 13.84 -4.77 16.42
C VAL A 1088 14.67 -4.61 17.71
N ILE A 1089 15.97 -4.89 17.69
CA ILE A 1089 16.85 -4.75 18.87
C ILE A 1089 17.56 -3.39 18.97
N GLY A 1090 17.25 -2.44 18.08
CA GLY A 1090 17.82 -1.09 18.10
C GLY A 1090 19.30 -1.04 17.66
N GLU A 1091 19.75 -2.01 16.86
CA GLU A 1091 21.10 -2.04 16.31
C GLU A 1091 21.14 -1.30 14.96
N SER A 1092 21.70 -0.08 14.95
CA SER A 1092 21.89 0.75 13.74
C SER A 1092 23.38 0.99 13.43
N TYR A 1093 23.76 0.97 12.16
CA TYR A 1093 25.18 1.06 11.75
C TYR A 1093 25.71 2.48 11.55
N SER A 1094 26.98 2.70 11.93
CA SER A 1094 27.79 3.86 11.54
C SER A 1094 28.95 3.43 10.62
N ARG A 1095 28.97 3.94 9.38
CA ARG A 1095 30.00 3.61 8.39
C ARG A 1095 31.42 4.00 8.85
N GLY A 1096 32.34 3.04 8.83
CA GLY A 1096 33.75 3.21 9.23
C GLY A 1096 34.07 2.92 10.70
N VAL A 1097 33.12 2.32 11.46
CA VAL A 1097 33.33 1.87 12.85
C VAL A 1097 33.03 0.38 13.01
N GLU A 1098 32.03 -0.16 12.31
CA GLU A 1098 31.51 -1.54 12.51
C GLU A 1098 31.56 -2.43 11.25
N PHE A 1099 32.08 -1.93 10.11
CA PHE A 1099 32.29 -2.72 8.88
C PHE A 1099 33.45 -2.13 8.03
N GLY A 1100 34.20 -2.99 7.34
CA GLY A 1100 35.41 -2.66 6.57
C GLY A 1100 36.55 -3.65 6.85
N HIS A 1101 37.76 -3.39 6.32
CA HIS A 1101 38.94 -4.25 6.49
C HIS A 1101 39.09 -4.85 7.92
N GLY A 1102 39.01 -6.18 8.02
CA GLY A 1102 39.08 -6.91 9.29
C GLY A 1102 37.72 -7.27 9.92
N ALA A 1103 36.60 -6.86 9.33
CA ALA A 1103 35.24 -7.15 9.79
C ALA A 1103 34.31 -7.56 8.62
N GLY A 1104 33.44 -8.54 8.86
CA GLY A 1104 32.51 -9.09 7.88
C GLY A 1104 31.39 -8.14 7.49
N ASP A 1105 30.60 -8.55 6.50
CA ASP A 1105 29.46 -7.75 6.05
C ASP A 1105 28.33 -7.75 7.06
N LEU A 1106 27.53 -6.69 7.01
CA LEU A 1106 26.44 -6.51 7.94
C LEU A 1106 25.45 -7.67 7.83
N GLU A 1107 25.09 -8.10 6.63
CA GLU A 1107 24.09 -9.15 6.39
C GLU A 1107 24.67 -10.56 6.28
N GLU A 1108 25.95 -10.72 6.65
CA GLU A 1108 26.64 -11.99 6.64
C GLU A 1108 25.94 -13.02 7.53
N SER A 1109 25.84 -14.29 7.11
CA SER A 1109 25.21 -15.30 7.95
C SER A 1109 26.17 -15.89 8.98
N ALA A 1110 25.63 -16.40 10.09
CA ALA A 1110 26.38 -17.14 11.10
C ALA A 1110 27.12 -18.37 10.52
N GLN A 1111 26.60 -18.98 9.45
CA GLN A 1111 27.30 -20.07 8.75
C GLN A 1111 28.56 -19.60 8.01
N HIS A 1112 28.54 -18.39 7.44
CA HIS A 1112 29.73 -17.84 6.79
C HIS A 1112 30.75 -17.39 7.84
N VAL A 1113 30.32 -16.65 8.88
CA VAL A 1113 31.18 -16.26 10.02
C VAL A 1113 31.90 -17.48 10.62
N LEU A 1114 31.17 -18.58 10.80
CA LEU A 1114 31.71 -19.86 11.27
C LEU A 1114 32.83 -20.39 10.37
N LEU A 1115 32.64 -20.39 9.04
CA LEU A 1115 33.62 -20.89 8.08
C LEU A 1115 34.87 -19.98 8.02
N VAL A 1116 34.68 -18.65 8.04
CA VAL A 1116 35.78 -17.68 8.08
C VAL A 1116 36.60 -17.84 9.36
N GLU A 1117 35.95 -17.96 10.51
CA GLU A 1117 36.64 -18.14 11.79
C GLU A 1117 37.39 -19.48 11.86
N LEU A 1118 36.83 -20.55 11.28
CA LEU A 1118 37.52 -21.84 11.13
C LEU A 1118 38.76 -21.75 10.23
N LEU A 1119 38.65 -21.08 9.08
CA LEU A 1119 39.79 -20.84 8.19
C LEU A 1119 40.86 -19.99 8.88
N ARG A 1120 40.47 -18.94 9.60
CA ARG A 1120 41.39 -18.08 10.36
C ARG A 1120 42.16 -18.89 11.41
N ARG A 1121 41.48 -19.71 12.20
CA ARG A 1121 42.13 -20.59 13.19
C ARG A 1121 43.07 -21.60 12.53
N TYR A 1122 42.63 -22.20 11.43
CA TYR A 1122 43.46 -23.13 10.66
C TYR A 1122 44.73 -22.45 10.12
N PHE A 1123 44.62 -21.23 9.60
CA PHE A 1123 45.78 -20.52 9.06
C PHE A 1123 46.78 -20.13 10.17
N VAL A 1124 46.27 -19.81 11.36
CA VAL A 1124 47.13 -19.55 12.51
C VAL A 1124 47.90 -20.83 12.91
N ASP A 1125 47.19 -21.95 13.06
CA ASP A 1125 47.78 -23.23 13.50
C ASP A 1125 48.76 -23.83 12.47
N GLU A 1126 48.38 -23.89 11.19
CA GLU A 1126 49.18 -24.55 10.15
C GLU A 1126 50.28 -23.63 9.58
N PHE A 1127 50.01 -22.33 9.39
CA PHE A 1127 50.95 -21.42 8.73
C PHE A 1127 51.62 -20.43 9.68
N ALA A 1128 50.89 -19.72 10.54
CA ALA A 1128 51.51 -18.67 11.37
C ALA A 1128 52.36 -19.23 12.54
N GLU A 1129 51.97 -20.38 13.09
CA GLU A 1129 52.72 -21.06 14.16
C GLU A 1129 53.86 -21.95 13.62
N ASP A 1130 53.85 -22.30 12.32
CA ASP A 1130 54.97 -22.99 11.69
C ASP A 1130 56.11 -22.03 11.35
N SER A 1131 57.22 -22.16 12.09
CA SER A 1131 58.46 -21.42 11.84
C SER A 1131 59.08 -21.60 10.44
N ALA A 1132 58.61 -22.56 9.63
CA ALA A 1132 59.03 -22.77 8.25
C ALA A 1132 58.17 -22.02 7.21
N SER A 1133 56.99 -21.51 7.60
CA SER A 1133 56.10 -20.71 6.75
C SER A 1133 56.57 -19.25 6.66
N ALA A 1134 56.18 -18.56 5.59
CA ALA A 1134 56.42 -17.12 5.42
C ALA A 1134 55.31 -16.24 6.05
N VAL A 1135 54.20 -16.84 6.50
CA VAL A 1135 53.06 -16.13 7.09
C VAL A 1135 53.42 -15.62 8.50
N GLU A 1136 53.38 -14.30 8.71
CA GLU A 1136 53.55 -13.67 10.03
C GLU A 1136 52.22 -13.20 10.63
N GLN A 1137 51.22 -12.89 9.80
CA GLN A 1137 49.93 -12.36 10.24
C GLN A 1137 48.78 -12.99 9.46
N VAL A 1138 47.73 -13.42 10.16
CA VAL A 1138 46.48 -13.89 9.54
C VAL A 1138 45.39 -12.84 9.77
N VAL A 1139 44.72 -12.42 8.70
CA VAL A 1139 43.71 -11.37 8.74
C VAL A 1139 42.42 -11.86 8.06
N PRO A 1140 41.28 -11.93 8.76
CA PRO A 1140 39.98 -12.16 8.13
C PRO A 1140 39.51 -10.89 7.41
N TYR A 1141 38.66 -11.04 6.39
CA TYR A 1141 38.06 -9.94 5.62
C TYR A 1141 39.12 -8.94 5.12
N TYR A 1142 40.11 -9.44 4.39
CA TYR A 1142 41.27 -8.69 3.91
C TYR A 1142 40.95 -7.94 2.60
N GLU A 1143 41.04 -6.60 2.60
CA GLU A 1143 40.80 -5.78 1.42
C GLU A 1143 42.07 -5.64 0.56
N LEU A 1144 41.99 -5.99 -0.73
CA LEU A 1144 43.10 -5.82 -1.67
C LEU A 1144 43.22 -4.35 -2.10
N GLN A 1145 44.29 -3.65 -1.67
CA GLN A 1145 44.49 -2.24 -2.02
C GLN A 1145 44.91 -2.04 -3.49
N GLU A 1146 43.98 -1.62 -4.35
CA GLU A 1146 44.29 -0.79 -5.54
C GLU A 1146 43.09 0.10 -5.93
N GLY A 1147 43.17 1.40 -5.61
CA GLY A 1147 42.35 2.48 -6.19
C GLY A 1147 41.54 3.32 -5.17
N GLU A 1148 41.82 4.63 -5.07
CA GLU A 1148 40.95 5.59 -4.36
C GLU A 1148 39.71 5.91 -5.21
N ALA A 1149 38.53 5.47 -4.80
CA ALA A 1149 37.27 6.02 -5.29
C ALA A 1149 36.95 7.34 -4.53
N PRO A 1150 36.63 8.45 -5.22
CA PRO A 1150 36.33 9.71 -4.56
C PRO A 1150 35.03 9.60 -3.73
N ALA A 1151 35.01 10.22 -2.54
CA ALA A 1151 33.89 10.16 -1.59
C ALA A 1151 32.50 10.56 -2.15
N ALA A 1152 32.45 11.15 -3.35
CA ALA A 1152 31.21 11.47 -4.06
C ALA A 1152 30.46 10.23 -4.58
N SER A 1153 31.16 9.12 -4.85
CA SER A 1153 30.56 7.85 -5.31
C SER A 1153 29.68 7.18 -4.25
N PHE A 1154 29.70 7.67 -3.01
CA PHE A 1154 28.95 7.13 -1.88
C PHE A 1154 27.76 8.00 -1.43
N MET A 1155 27.41 9.05 -2.18
CA MET A 1155 26.42 10.07 -1.78
C MET A 1155 25.47 10.48 -2.92
N GLY A 1156 25.07 9.56 -3.81
CA GLY A 1156 24.16 9.86 -4.92
C GLY A 1156 23.10 8.78 -5.15
N ASP A 1157 21.82 9.17 -5.09
CA ASP A 1157 20.65 8.33 -5.41
C ASP A 1157 20.40 8.21 -6.93
N GLY A 1158 21.40 7.77 -7.69
CA GLY A 1158 21.20 7.50 -9.12
C GLY A 1158 22.41 6.86 -9.82
N GLU A 1159 22.11 5.93 -10.74
CA GLU A 1159 22.90 5.25 -11.81
C GLU A 1159 24.42 4.96 -11.67
N ASP A 1160 25.09 5.31 -10.57
CA ASP A 1160 26.51 5.02 -10.30
C ASP A 1160 26.71 3.80 -9.36
N THR A 1161 25.71 2.94 -9.17
CA THR A 1161 25.84 1.69 -8.36
C THR A 1161 26.80 0.67 -8.96
N ALA A 1162 27.14 0.78 -10.25
CA ALA A 1162 28.06 -0.14 -10.91
C ALA A 1162 29.53 0.02 -10.45
N GLU A 1163 29.94 1.18 -9.91
CA GLU A 1163 31.31 1.34 -9.37
C GLU A 1163 31.42 0.87 -7.91
N VAL A 1164 30.33 0.79 -7.15
CA VAL A 1164 30.34 0.30 -5.76
C VAL A 1164 30.51 -1.23 -5.71
N GLU A 1165 29.86 -1.96 -6.61
CA GLU A 1165 30.08 -3.41 -6.76
C GLU A 1165 31.53 -3.77 -7.13
N SER A 1166 32.26 -2.86 -7.80
CA SER A 1166 33.65 -3.11 -8.18
C SER A 1166 34.64 -3.09 -7.02
N VAL A 1167 34.26 -2.47 -5.88
CA VAL A 1167 35.06 -2.42 -4.66
C VAL A 1167 34.78 -3.63 -3.76
N GLU A 1168 33.53 -4.10 -3.69
CA GLU A 1168 33.14 -5.31 -2.96
C GLU A 1168 33.82 -6.57 -3.53
N ARG A 1169 34.01 -6.64 -4.85
CA ARG A 1169 34.65 -7.77 -5.57
C ARG A 1169 36.17 -7.91 -5.37
N ARG A 1170 36.77 -7.23 -4.37
CA ARG A 1170 38.22 -7.27 -4.09
C ARG A 1170 38.58 -7.58 -2.62
N ARG A 1171 37.65 -8.16 -1.84
CA ARG A 1171 37.93 -8.60 -0.46
C ARG A 1171 38.09 -10.13 -0.40
N LEU A 1172 39.13 -10.59 0.30
CA LEU A 1172 39.37 -12.00 0.61
C LEU A 1172 38.77 -12.34 1.98
N ASP A 1173 38.20 -13.53 2.14
CA ASP A 1173 37.60 -13.93 3.43
C ASP A 1173 38.67 -14.15 4.51
N VAL A 1174 39.79 -14.78 4.16
CA VAL A 1174 40.97 -14.91 5.05
C VAL A 1174 42.26 -14.79 4.23
N ALA A 1175 43.20 -13.97 4.69
CA ALA A 1175 44.53 -13.86 4.10
C ALA A 1175 45.64 -14.10 5.15
N GLY A 1176 46.62 -14.93 4.80
CA GLY A 1176 47.90 -15.06 5.50
C GLY A 1176 48.94 -14.18 4.83
N LEU A 1177 49.48 -13.21 5.57
CA LEU A 1177 50.40 -12.18 5.10
C LEU A 1177 51.82 -12.43 5.60
N ASP A 1178 52.82 -12.09 4.80
CA ASP A 1178 54.22 -12.06 5.22
C ASP A 1178 54.60 -10.76 5.98
N ALA A 1179 55.88 -10.64 6.34
CA ALA A 1179 56.43 -9.47 7.02
C ALA A 1179 56.30 -8.15 6.23
N ASP A 1180 56.17 -8.22 4.90
CA ASP A 1180 56.05 -7.08 4.00
C ASP A 1180 54.57 -6.73 3.72
N GLY A 1181 53.62 -7.55 4.20
CA GLY A 1181 52.18 -7.39 4.03
C GLY A 1181 51.63 -7.97 2.72
N GLU A 1182 52.42 -8.81 2.03
CA GLU A 1182 52.01 -9.49 0.80
C GLU A 1182 51.27 -10.80 1.13
N VAL A 1183 50.31 -11.16 0.30
CA VAL A 1183 49.45 -12.33 0.51
C VAL A 1183 50.20 -13.61 0.12
N VAL A 1184 50.41 -14.50 1.11
CA VAL A 1184 51.09 -15.81 0.93
C VAL A 1184 50.07 -16.94 0.82
N VAL A 1185 49.02 -16.91 1.63
CA VAL A 1185 47.95 -17.93 1.63
C VAL A 1185 46.59 -17.23 1.62
N VAL A 1186 45.63 -17.75 0.85
CA VAL A 1186 44.26 -17.22 0.76
C VAL A 1186 43.23 -18.28 1.09
N GLY A 1187 42.18 -17.88 1.79
CA GLY A 1187 41.06 -18.74 2.19
C GLY A 1187 39.73 -18.10 1.79
N GLU A 1188 38.83 -18.89 1.22
CA GLU A 1188 37.46 -18.47 0.86
C GLU A 1188 36.40 -19.38 1.53
N ALA A 1189 35.36 -18.78 2.09
CA ALA A 1189 34.30 -19.43 2.84
C ALA A 1189 33.00 -19.51 2.01
N GLU A 1190 32.81 -20.62 1.30
CA GLU A 1190 31.75 -20.74 0.32
C GLU A 1190 30.46 -21.35 0.90
N ARG A 1191 29.33 -20.71 0.60
CA ARG A 1191 27.98 -21.22 0.90
C ARG A 1191 27.18 -21.31 -0.39
N LEU A 1192 26.70 -22.50 -0.70
CA LEU A 1192 25.85 -22.68 -1.87
C LEU A 1192 24.49 -22.00 -1.70
N ASN A 1193 24.29 -20.90 -2.43
CA ASN A 1193 23.03 -20.19 -2.60
C ASN A 1193 22.72 -20.06 -4.12
N ASN A 1194 21.65 -19.35 -4.48
CA ASN A 1194 21.23 -19.21 -5.88
C ASN A 1194 22.25 -18.48 -6.79
N ASP A 1195 23.22 -17.75 -6.22
CA ASP A 1195 24.19 -16.93 -6.96
C ASP A 1195 25.57 -17.61 -7.12
N SER A 1196 25.74 -18.82 -6.56
CA SER A 1196 27.00 -19.57 -6.53
C SER A 1196 27.64 -19.79 -7.91
N HIS A 1197 26.84 -19.90 -8.97
CA HIS A 1197 27.34 -20.15 -10.32
C HIS A 1197 28.11 -18.97 -10.95
N GLU A 1198 27.86 -17.75 -10.49
CA GLU A 1198 28.57 -16.54 -10.93
C GLU A 1198 29.64 -16.11 -9.92
N ALA A 1199 29.37 -16.26 -8.61
CA ALA A 1199 30.29 -15.86 -7.54
C ALA A 1199 31.57 -16.74 -7.49
N ILE A 1200 31.42 -18.06 -7.51
CA ILE A 1200 32.54 -19.00 -7.33
C ILE A 1200 33.67 -18.81 -8.37
N PRO A 1201 33.40 -18.68 -9.68
CA PRO A 1201 34.46 -18.38 -10.65
C PRO A 1201 35.14 -17.03 -10.44
N ALA A 1202 34.41 -16.02 -9.95
CA ALA A 1202 34.95 -14.70 -9.68
C ALA A 1202 35.87 -14.70 -8.45
N ASP A 1203 35.47 -15.40 -7.38
CA ASP A 1203 36.29 -15.54 -6.18
C ASP A 1203 37.56 -16.38 -6.43
N TYR A 1204 37.46 -17.40 -7.29
CA TYR A 1204 38.63 -18.11 -7.79
C TYR A 1204 39.61 -17.16 -8.51
N ASP A 1205 39.12 -16.33 -9.44
CA ASP A 1205 39.97 -15.42 -10.20
C ASP A 1205 40.60 -14.35 -9.29
N LYS A 1206 39.88 -13.91 -8.24
CA LYS A 1206 40.34 -13.00 -7.18
C LYS A 1206 41.47 -13.62 -6.35
N MET A 1207 41.30 -14.85 -5.88
CA MET A 1207 42.34 -15.59 -5.15
C MET A 1207 43.59 -15.82 -6.02
N ALA A 1208 43.39 -16.25 -7.28
CA ALA A 1208 44.46 -16.50 -8.23
C ALA A 1208 45.30 -15.25 -8.55
N ALA A 1209 44.68 -14.07 -8.58
CA ALA A 1209 45.36 -12.80 -8.85
C ALA A 1209 46.37 -12.40 -7.77
N CYS A 1210 46.27 -12.95 -6.56
CA CYS A 1210 47.22 -12.71 -5.47
C CYS A 1210 48.50 -13.55 -5.60
N GLU A 1211 48.58 -14.47 -6.58
CA GLU A 1211 49.67 -15.44 -6.73
C GLU A 1211 50.04 -16.19 -5.42
N PRO A 1212 49.06 -16.74 -4.67
CA PRO A 1212 49.31 -17.36 -3.37
C PRO A 1212 50.10 -18.67 -3.50
N GLU A 1213 50.83 -19.04 -2.44
CA GLU A 1213 51.43 -20.38 -2.30
C GLU A 1213 50.34 -21.44 -2.11
N GLU A 1214 49.28 -21.13 -1.35
CA GLU A 1214 48.11 -21.99 -1.15
C GLU A 1214 46.79 -21.19 -1.21
N ALA A 1215 45.77 -21.78 -1.85
CA ALA A 1215 44.43 -21.21 -2.05
C ALA A 1215 43.37 -22.22 -1.59
N ILE A 1216 42.80 -21.99 -0.40
CA ILE A 1216 41.99 -22.97 0.33
C ILE A 1216 40.51 -22.56 0.33
N TRP A 1217 39.62 -23.49 -0.05
CA TRP A 1217 38.18 -23.28 0.01
C TRP A 1217 37.58 -24.02 1.21
N ALA A 1218 36.72 -23.35 2.00
CA ALA A 1218 35.97 -23.97 3.09
C ALA A 1218 34.48 -24.06 2.74
N THR A 1219 33.87 -25.23 2.97
CA THR A 1219 32.44 -25.45 2.69
C THR A 1219 31.72 -26.10 3.88
N LEU A 1220 30.38 -26.00 3.94
CA LEU A 1220 29.62 -26.61 5.04
C LEU A 1220 29.63 -28.14 4.93
N THR A 1221 29.30 -28.68 3.76
CA THR A 1221 29.24 -30.13 3.55
C THR A 1221 30.22 -30.62 2.50
N ARG A 1222 30.39 -31.95 2.46
CA ARG A 1222 31.15 -32.61 1.39
C ARG A 1222 30.47 -32.48 0.03
N THR A 1223 29.14 -32.43 0.00
CA THR A 1223 28.38 -32.22 -1.23
C THR A 1223 28.71 -30.85 -1.79
N ASP A 1224 28.77 -29.85 -0.93
CA ASP A 1224 29.06 -28.47 -1.31
C ASP A 1224 30.46 -28.34 -1.91
N ALA A 1225 31.46 -29.01 -1.31
CA ALA A 1225 32.80 -29.05 -1.87
C ALA A 1225 32.83 -29.63 -3.30
N HIS A 1226 31.99 -30.63 -3.60
CA HIS A 1226 31.92 -31.16 -4.97
C HIS A 1226 31.23 -30.21 -5.94
N GLU A 1227 30.28 -29.42 -5.47
CA GLU A 1227 29.53 -28.46 -6.28
C GLU A 1227 30.36 -27.22 -6.61
N VAL A 1228 31.17 -26.74 -5.66
CA VAL A 1228 32.18 -25.69 -5.91
C VAL A 1228 33.12 -26.13 -7.02
N LEU A 1229 33.65 -27.35 -6.93
CA LEU A 1229 34.56 -27.86 -7.95
C LEU A 1229 33.88 -28.18 -9.29
N GLU A 1230 32.59 -28.54 -9.27
CA GLU A 1230 31.80 -28.72 -10.50
C GLU A 1230 31.56 -27.36 -11.19
N THR A 1231 31.26 -26.32 -10.42
CA THR A 1231 31.09 -24.94 -10.90
C THR A 1231 32.40 -24.37 -11.46
N LEU A 1232 33.54 -24.63 -10.83
CA LEU A 1232 34.85 -24.25 -11.38
C LEU A 1232 35.24 -25.05 -12.64
N ASN A 1233 34.68 -26.25 -12.82
CA ASN A 1233 34.94 -27.08 -14.00
C ASN A 1233 34.01 -26.77 -15.19
N ASP A 1234 32.76 -26.40 -14.92
CA ASP A 1234 31.73 -26.08 -15.92
C ASP A 1234 31.01 -24.78 -15.51
N PRO A 1235 31.70 -23.62 -15.56
CA PRO A 1235 31.13 -22.35 -15.15
C PRO A 1235 30.03 -21.90 -16.13
N ALA A 1236 29.03 -21.17 -15.63
CA ALA A 1236 27.93 -20.66 -16.45
C ALA A 1236 28.42 -19.75 -17.60
N ASP A 1237 29.48 -18.96 -17.34
CA ASP A 1237 30.20 -18.16 -18.34
C ASP A 1237 31.74 -18.22 -18.10
N GLY A 1238 32.52 -18.36 -19.18
CA GLY A 1238 34.00 -18.35 -19.16
C GLY A 1238 34.68 -19.72 -19.36
N GLU A 1239 36.01 -19.75 -19.25
CA GLU A 1239 36.81 -20.98 -19.42
C GLU A 1239 36.85 -21.80 -18.11
N PRO A 1240 36.92 -23.14 -18.15
CA PRO A 1240 37.11 -23.96 -16.96
C PRO A 1240 38.35 -23.56 -16.15
N ARG A 1241 38.19 -23.38 -14.83
CA ARG A 1241 39.28 -23.05 -13.88
C ARG A 1241 39.98 -24.30 -13.36
N VAL A 1242 39.24 -25.40 -13.21
CA VAL A 1242 39.74 -26.69 -12.71
C VAL A 1242 39.37 -27.82 -13.67
N GLU A 1243 40.27 -28.76 -13.95
CA GLU A 1243 39.97 -29.96 -14.75
C GLU A 1243 39.37 -31.09 -13.90
N LYS A 1244 38.22 -31.65 -14.33
CA LYS A 1244 37.57 -32.78 -13.65
C LYS A 1244 38.33 -34.09 -13.85
N THR A 1245 39.12 -34.47 -12.84
CA THR A 1245 39.93 -35.70 -12.82
C THR A 1245 39.42 -36.76 -11.83
N TYR A 1246 38.28 -36.52 -11.18
CA TYR A 1246 37.76 -37.30 -10.05
C TYR A 1246 36.24 -37.59 -10.16
N SER A 1247 35.73 -38.51 -9.33
CA SER A 1247 34.31 -38.91 -9.28
C SER A 1247 33.58 -38.20 -8.13
N LYS A 1248 32.25 -38.01 -8.23
CA LYS A 1248 31.40 -37.48 -7.13
C LYS A 1248 31.48 -38.30 -5.84
N ASN A 1249 31.98 -39.54 -5.91
CA ASN A 1249 32.19 -40.41 -4.74
C ASN A 1249 33.61 -40.34 -4.14
N THR A 1250 34.55 -39.60 -4.76
CA THR A 1250 35.90 -39.39 -4.22
C THR A 1250 35.83 -38.47 -3.01
N PRO A 1251 36.41 -38.81 -1.83
CA PRO A 1251 36.50 -37.88 -0.71
C PRO A 1251 37.19 -36.58 -1.14
N ALA A 1252 36.67 -35.41 -0.73
CA ALA A 1252 37.20 -34.10 -1.15
C ALA A 1252 38.72 -34.00 -0.96
N ARG A 1253 39.25 -34.51 0.17
CA ARG A 1253 40.69 -34.61 0.49
C ARG A 1253 41.57 -35.42 -0.48
N ASP A 1254 40.98 -36.31 -1.27
CA ASP A 1254 41.71 -37.17 -2.20
C ASP A 1254 41.76 -36.54 -3.61
N ILE A 1255 41.14 -35.36 -3.77
CA ILE A 1255 41.15 -34.54 -4.97
C ILE A 1255 42.35 -33.60 -4.87
N ARG A 1256 43.34 -33.80 -5.73
CA ARG A 1256 44.46 -32.88 -5.85
C ARG A 1256 44.11 -31.80 -6.87
N ILE A 1257 44.03 -30.56 -6.40
CA ILE A 1257 43.80 -29.39 -7.23
C ILE A 1257 45.13 -28.63 -7.25
N ASP A 1258 45.68 -28.39 -8.44
CA ASP A 1258 46.97 -27.72 -8.60
C ASP A 1258 46.77 -26.55 -9.55
N THR A 1259 45.97 -25.59 -9.09
CA THR A 1259 45.55 -24.42 -9.86
C THR A 1259 45.65 -23.14 -9.01
N PRO A 1260 46.00 -21.98 -9.60
CA PRO A 1260 46.35 -20.79 -8.81
C PRO A 1260 45.28 -20.26 -7.83
N GLY A 1261 43.99 -20.47 -8.10
CA GLY A 1261 42.88 -20.01 -7.25
C GLY A 1261 42.23 -21.11 -6.40
N ALA A 1262 42.73 -22.34 -6.47
CA ALA A 1262 42.27 -23.47 -5.66
C ALA A 1262 43.36 -24.55 -5.59
N THR A 1263 43.96 -24.72 -4.43
CA THR A 1263 44.90 -25.81 -4.12
C THR A 1263 44.21 -26.91 -3.32
N GLU A 1264 43.35 -26.53 -2.38
CA GLU A 1264 42.67 -27.45 -1.46
C GLU A 1264 41.22 -27.01 -1.20
N ILE A 1265 40.36 -27.97 -0.86
CA ILE A 1265 38.96 -27.70 -0.48
C ILE A 1265 38.53 -28.59 0.70
N TYR A 1266 38.06 -27.94 1.77
CA TYR A 1266 37.80 -28.59 3.05
C TYR A 1266 36.35 -28.39 3.51
N PRO A 1267 35.57 -29.47 3.67
CA PRO A 1267 34.29 -29.38 4.37
C PRO A 1267 34.50 -29.12 5.86
N ILE A 1268 33.53 -28.50 6.51
CA ILE A 1268 33.64 -28.02 7.90
C ILE A 1268 34.05 -29.10 8.91
N SER A 1269 33.50 -30.32 8.75
CA SER A 1269 33.82 -31.47 9.58
C SER A 1269 35.29 -31.88 9.52
N TYR A 1270 35.99 -31.54 8.43
CA TYR A 1270 37.41 -31.80 8.28
C TYR A 1270 38.26 -30.70 8.92
N LEU A 1271 37.94 -29.42 8.69
CA LEU A 1271 38.61 -28.29 9.36
C LEU A 1271 38.54 -28.40 10.88
N ARG A 1272 37.35 -28.71 11.44
CA ARG A 1272 37.18 -28.95 12.88
C ARG A 1272 38.08 -30.09 13.37
N ARG A 1273 38.22 -31.18 12.61
CA ARG A 1273 39.09 -32.29 13.01
C ARG A 1273 40.56 -31.90 13.01
N LEU A 1274 41.02 -31.12 12.04
CA LEU A 1274 42.41 -30.65 11.97
C LEU A 1274 42.76 -29.79 13.19
N LEU A 1275 41.84 -28.91 13.59
CA LEU A 1275 41.99 -28.04 14.76
C LEU A 1275 41.71 -28.74 16.11
N GLY A 1276 41.30 -30.02 16.11
CA GLY A 1276 40.94 -30.74 17.33
C GLY A 1276 39.62 -30.30 17.97
N GLU A 1277 38.72 -29.71 17.18
CA GLU A 1277 37.46 -29.07 17.57
C GLU A 1277 36.20 -29.94 17.32
N GLU A 1278 36.35 -31.26 17.20
CA GLU A 1278 35.22 -32.20 17.02
C GLU A 1278 34.34 -32.34 18.28
#